data_AF-A0A928BWP4-F1
#
_entry.id   AF-A0A928BWP4-F1
#
_cell.length_a   1.000
_cell.length_b   1.000
_cell.length_c   1.000
_cell.angle_alpha   90.00
_cell.angle_beta   90.00
_cell.angle_gamma   90.00
#
_symmetry.space_group_name_H-M   'P 1'
#
loop_
_entity.id
_entity.type
_entity.pdbx_description
1 polymer ?
#
loop_
_entity_poly.entity_id
_entity_poly.type
_entity_poly.pdbx_seq_one_letter_code
_entity_poly.pdbx_strand_id
1 'polypeptide(L)'
;MKKFTLTFLIMLLCLPMAVLADSDINLTPLPMKMTKGTGTLTLPQSFSIATNGLDDACSAEAQKFADLFKEVTGYSITIKKEEADALIQMSMYDGSEELGNEGYTLDITTDGIAVTANAANGFYYAFQSIKKMLPANVMAEVKDSKVTEYTLPVVSIVDAPRFEYRGFMLDVSRHYFSLDQIKRMIDVMSYYKMNRFHWHLTDDQGWRFEVKKYPLLTTVGATRNDNWITDRVYGGYYTGEPYGPYFYTQDECREIVAYAAERHIEVVPEVEFPGHSCAVNAAYPELSCNPNGAHNVQVNGGVYADVLNVASPLVMQFAKDVLDEIIEVFPYSQIHIGGDETPTSAWQSNAECQAMMQELGLTNVRQLQSHFVRKLSDYVTSKEGDKKRTVIMWNESLTASGTDEELIKGTGGTMMCWEIGNAQPCALKAAQYGMKSIITTQVPYYINRRQSTDADEPKVAGHGTDNVKAVYDYVPVPASVPKALQKFYIGVQGTFWTEHVQDYTLLEYLALPRLMALAETGWTPAAKKNFSDFQQRITKDTLLLNYNNYDYGRHYILGNESGTESKVMPTPSTDEKQIWYRIVTTATDARAGRCIQLLRENSSEIGTGNAKAGRLWNSAIIEDENNEGYDYQLWAFMQDPENPERWAIVCKAKPDGSVNGKPTAENNTGRWDYDENNRHYDFILGDKVYAQNGNNYNYSIRSQKVSNGNMCLNYAGPGQTYSINLWNDPADGNGGIWEFRPLEAQGSDIIVDYPTEGTVYRIVNNTERFKGVTLYDNNDGIVTATRQEYGADVWEVAETASTANGQTFKLRNAVTGRYISNTTAPVALGESGATLTNVYNSKSGDFSIKAGEEALYPVPERAASNPNTLNKGGIYPQGTGWVYEKACMISYICMDQNGNLIDSYIKSVAEGSSFTANAPEIENHDIIKYEETGSNSAPVFENINESKTVNVTYRRVAYNVTYRCFTADGNLIAEVAEPCPIGESYSVAYPEVEFFSCIGSDIEERTIITPDNDVVIEVLYDCEGVMGASAIGEAVTELEAGASYLIYNAKDETSRSGFLSVGAVGEGITTTNGIADAGPAFIWHLEGDENKFTVKNSYGVYIPRLSRGSLVRGSDTPETFIFTLNSDGKTWEVKGTSNNYYWNGNADNTFTGWDGGHPFIIYTYKPHPYFAVSYKCIDEEGNELAAGMRYVKGGNIYSMLTPIFEGYTLTGSNADYDELARVSKNIDITLTYTKNDTGITEVKGENGNVKTVHDLQGRRINNPTRGIYIVNGKKVFVK
;
A
#
# COMPACT_ATOMS: atom_id res chain seq x y z
N MET A 1 -82.54 -18.69 -23.12
CA MET A 1 -81.19 -19.16 -22.70
C MET A 1 -80.04 -18.27 -23.20
N LYS A 2 -80.20 -16.93 -23.29
CA LYS A 2 -79.13 -16.03 -23.79
C LYS A 2 -78.77 -14.86 -22.88
N LYS A 3 -79.36 -14.78 -21.67
CA LYS A 3 -79.05 -13.72 -20.68
C LYS A 3 -78.30 -14.21 -19.43
N PHE A 4 -78.12 -15.52 -19.25
CA PHE A 4 -77.38 -16.09 -18.12
C PHE A 4 -75.90 -16.38 -18.43
N THR A 5 -75.52 -16.42 -19.71
CA THR A 5 -74.14 -16.73 -20.16
C THR A 5 -73.23 -15.52 -20.23
N LEU A 6 -73.77 -14.29 -20.28
CA LEU A 6 -72.97 -13.07 -20.40
C LEU A 6 -72.50 -12.53 -19.04
N THR A 7 -73.26 -12.77 -17.97
CA THR A 7 -72.90 -12.36 -16.60
C THR A 7 -71.81 -13.26 -16.00
N PHE A 8 -71.76 -14.54 -16.38
CA PHE A 8 -70.70 -15.46 -15.96
C PHE A 8 -69.36 -15.20 -16.66
N LEU A 9 -69.39 -14.66 -17.89
CA LEU A 9 -68.19 -14.31 -18.65
C LEU A 9 -67.54 -12.99 -18.17
N ILE A 10 -68.34 -12.07 -17.62
CA ILE A 10 -67.85 -10.79 -17.07
C ILE A 10 -67.29 -10.97 -15.64
N MET A 11 -67.76 -11.96 -14.87
CA MET A 11 -67.17 -12.30 -13.57
C MET A 11 -65.80 -13.00 -13.67
N LEU A 12 -65.51 -13.70 -14.78
CA LEU A 12 -64.20 -14.31 -15.03
C LEU A 12 -63.12 -13.32 -15.53
N LEU A 13 -63.51 -12.12 -15.96
CA LEU A 13 -62.60 -11.06 -16.42
C LEU A 13 -62.20 -10.06 -15.33
N CYS A 14 -62.70 -10.23 -14.10
CA CYS A 14 -62.36 -9.40 -12.93
C CYS A 14 -61.48 -10.12 -11.90
N LEU A 15 -60.88 -11.27 -12.25
CA LEU A 15 -59.80 -11.83 -11.45
C LEU A 15 -58.55 -10.96 -11.70
N PRO A 16 -57.98 -10.29 -10.68
CA PRO A 16 -56.67 -9.71 -10.82
C PRO A 16 -55.72 -10.88 -11.10
N MET A 17 -55.21 -10.98 -12.32
CA MET A 17 -53.94 -11.68 -12.53
C MET A 17 -52.89 -10.82 -11.84
N ALA A 18 -52.73 -11.03 -10.53
CA ALA A 18 -51.43 -10.82 -9.93
C ALA A 18 -50.49 -11.74 -10.70
N VAL A 19 -49.73 -11.17 -11.62
CA VAL A 19 -48.49 -11.81 -12.06
C VAL A 19 -47.68 -11.91 -10.77
N LEU A 20 -47.75 -13.05 -10.10
CA LEU A 20 -46.77 -13.42 -9.09
C LEU A 20 -45.47 -13.48 -9.88
N ALA A 21 -44.68 -12.41 -9.81
CA ALA A 21 -43.28 -12.48 -10.19
C ALA A 21 -42.70 -13.62 -9.34
N ASP A 22 -42.27 -14.67 -10.01
CA ASP A 22 -41.63 -15.81 -9.36
C ASP A 22 -40.31 -15.30 -8.78
N SER A 23 -40.30 -14.94 -7.49
CA SER A 23 -39.09 -14.41 -6.84
C SER A 23 -38.09 -15.55 -6.69
N ASP A 24 -37.10 -15.61 -7.57
CA ASP A 24 -35.99 -16.56 -7.42
C ASP A 24 -35.25 -16.32 -6.09
N ILE A 25 -35.03 -17.41 -5.34
CA ILE A 25 -34.34 -17.38 -4.05
C ILE A 25 -32.85 -17.13 -4.30
N ASN A 26 -32.33 -15.99 -3.82
CA ASN A 26 -30.95 -15.59 -4.01
C ASN A 26 -30.07 -16.03 -2.83
N LEU A 27 -29.36 -17.15 -2.96
CA LEU A 27 -28.43 -17.65 -1.94
C LEU A 27 -27.02 -17.87 -2.51
N THR A 28 -26.04 -17.22 -1.89
CA THR A 28 -24.61 -17.31 -2.18
C THR A 28 -23.87 -17.56 -0.86
N PRO A 29 -23.15 -18.68 -0.73
CA PRO A 29 -23.11 -19.84 -1.63
C PRO A 29 -24.46 -20.56 -1.83
N LEU A 30 -24.56 -21.35 -2.90
CA LEU A 30 -25.72 -22.18 -3.20
C LEU A 30 -25.80 -23.39 -2.25
N PRO A 31 -26.95 -23.63 -1.60
CA PRO A 31 -27.08 -24.74 -0.65
C PRO A 31 -26.90 -26.13 -1.27
N MET A 32 -26.43 -27.08 -0.44
CA MET A 32 -26.30 -28.50 -0.81
C MET A 32 -27.60 -29.07 -1.37
N LYS A 33 -28.76 -28.74 -0.78
CA LYS A 33 -30.09 -29.06 -1.30
C LYS A 33 -31.07 -27.94 -0.92
N MET A 34 -31.85 -27.48 -1.90
CA MET A 34 -32.89 -26.47 -1.71
C MET A 34 -34.11 -26.85 -2.55
N THR A 35 -35.29 -26.80 -1.94
CA THR A 35 -36.58 -27.04 -2.60
C THR A 35 -37.49 -25.85 -2.34
N LYS A 36 -37.78 -25.08 -3.38
CA LYS A 36 -38.72 -23.95 -3.31
C LYS A 36 -40.15 -24.46 -3.22
N GLY A 37 -40.91 -23.97 -2.26
CA GLY A 37 -42.34 -24.19 -2.14
C GLY A 37 -43.16 -23.03 -2.71
N THR A 38 -44.47 -23.04 -2.45
CA THR A 38 -45.39 -21.99 -2.90
C THR A 38 -45.79 -21.09 -1.72
N GLY A 39 -45.73 -19.78 -1.94
CA GLY A 39 -46.12 -18.79 -0.94
C GLY A 39 -44.93 -18.16 -0.22
N THR A 40 -45.24 -17.34 0.77
CA THR A 40 -44.28 -16.53 1.53
C THR A 40 -44.73 -16.40 2.98
N LEU A 41 -43.78 -16.24 3.89
CA LEU A 41 -43.99 -15.91 5.29
C LEU A 41 -43.60 -14.45 5.54
N THR A 42 -44.56 -13.59 5.85
CA THR A 42 -44.28 -12.22 6.32
C THR A 42 -44.05 -12.25 7.82
N LEU A 43 -42.87 -11.80 8.26
CA LEU A 43 -42.53 -11.74 9.68
C LEU A 43 -43.42 -10.67 10.36
N PRO A 44 -44.08 -11.00 11.48
CA PRO A 44 -44.83 -10.01 12.25
C PRO A 44 -43.88 -9.08 12.99
N GLN A 45 -44.33 -7.87 13.33
CA GLN A 45 -43.52 -6.88 14.07
C GLN A 45 -43.06 -7.37 15.45
N SER A 46 -43.73 -8.38 16.01
CA SER A 46 -43.31 -9.05 17.23
C SER A 46 -43.51 -10.57 17.09
N PHE A 47 -42.48 -11.34 17.41
CA PHE A 47 -42.53 -12.81 17.46
C PHE A 47 -41.52 -13.39 18.46
N SER A 48 -41.52 -14.71 18.61
CA SER A 48 -40.58 -15.43 19.46
C SER A 48 -39.80 -16.50 18.71
N ILE A 49 -38.63 -16.84 19.29
CA ILE A 49 -37.77 -17.95 18.87
C ILE A 49 -37.70 -18.92 20.06
N ALA A 50 -38.00 -20.20 19.81
CA ALA A 50 -37.86 -21.27 20.78
C ALA A 50 -36.52 -21.99 20.63
N THR A 51 -35.76 -22.15 21.72
CA THR A 51 -34.45 -22.83 21.76
C THR A 51 -34.51 -24.17 22.50
N ASN A 52 -35.48 -25.01 22.16
CA ASN A 52 -35.79 -26.22 22.91
C ASN A 52 -34.64 -27.23 22.89
N GLY A 53 -34.16 -27.62 24.08
CA GLY A 53 -33.11 -28.62 24.25
C GLY A 53 -31.71 -28.19 23.78
N LEU A 54 -31.51 -26.91 23.49
CA LEU A 54 -30.20 -26.36 23.08
C LEU A 54 -29.34 -25.98 24.28
N ASP A 55 -28.02 -26.07 24.11
CA ASP A 55 -27.05 -25.52 25.07
C ASP A 55 -26.95 -23.99 24.97
N ASP A 56 -26.16 -23.39 25.86
CA ASP A 56 -26.01 -21.94 25.94
C ASP A 56 -25.35 -21.36 24.67
N ALA A 57 -24.40 -22.07 24.07
CA ALA A 57 -23.70 -21.63 22.86
C ALA A 57 -24.65 -21.60 21.65
N CYS A 58 -25.48 -22.63 21.46
CA CYS A 58 -26.48 -22.69 20.40
C CYS A 58 -27.61 -21.67 20.64
N SER A 59 -28.05 -21.51 21.89
CA SER A 59 -29.09 -20.53 22.25
C SER A 59 -28.62 -19.08 22.06
N ALA A 60 -27.33 -18.80 22.25
CA ALA A 60 -26.76 -17.47 22.05
C ALA A 60 -26.90 -16.99 20.59
N GLU A 61 -26.86 -17.89 19.60
CA GLU A 61 -27.05 -17.51 18.20
C GLU A 61 -28.46 -16.97 17.92
N ALA A 62 -29.47 -17.49 18.58
CA ALA A 62 -30.84 -16.96 18.52
C ALA A 62 -30.91 -15.53 19.07
N GLN A 63 -30.23 -15.30 20.20
CA GLN A 63 -30.18 -13.98 20.85
C GLN A 63 -29.44 -12.96 19.98
N LYS A 64 -28.29 -13.31 19.41
CA LYS A 64 -27.55 -12.46 18.47
C LYS A 64 -28.40 -12.06 17.26
N PHE A 65 -29.10 -13.03 16.66
CA PHE A 65 -30.02 -12.74 15.56
C PHE A 65 -31.16 -11.80 16.02
N ALA A 66 -31.73 -12.03 17.19
CA ALA A 66 -32.80 -11.19 17.74
C ALA A 66 -32.36 -9.74 17.97
N ASP A 67 -31.19 -9.54 18.57
CA ASP A 67 -30.65 -8.21 18.89
C ASP A 67 -30.34 -7.42 17.62
N LEU A 68 -29.64 -8.05 16.67
CA LEU A 68 -29.36 -7.46 15.36
C LEU A 68 -30.64 -7.12 14.61
N PHE A 69 -31.57 -8.07 14.53
CA PHE A 69 -32.80 -7.86 13.76
C PHE A 69 -33.62 -6.71 14.36
N LYS A 70 -33.65 -6.59 15.69
CA LYS A 70 -34.28 -5.46 16.38
C LYS A 70 -33.60 -4.14 16.06
N GLU A 71 -32.27 -4.09 16.06
CA GLU A 71 -31.50 -2.87 15.75
C GLU A 71 -31.77 -2.39 14.32
N VAL A 72 -31.76 -3.32 13.36
CA VAL A 72 -31.91 -3.02 11.93
C VAL A 72 -33.36 -2.70 11.55
N THR A 73 -34.33 -3.44 12.09
CA THR A 73 -35.73 -3.41 11.62
C THR A 73 -36.69 -2.73 12.59
N GLY A 74 -36.33 -2.62 13.87
CA GLY A 74 -37.22 -2.23 14.96
C GLY A 74 -38.20 -3.32 15.43
N TYR A 75 -38.15 -4.53 14.85
CA TYR A 75 -39.04 -5.63 15.23
C TYR A 75 -38.61 -6.22 16.57
N SER A 76 -39.58 -6.66 17.38
CA SER A 76 -39.31 -7.21 18.71
C SER A 76 -39.30 -8.73 18.67
N ILE A 77 -38.16 -9.34 19.01
CA ILE A 77 -38.01 -10.79 19.08
C ILE A 77 -37.76 -11.20 20.53
N THR A 78 -38.50 -12.20 21.02
CA THR A 78 -38.31 -12.75 22.37
C THR A 78 -37.77 -14.18 22.29
N ILE A 79 -36.68 -14.47 22.99
CA ILE A 79 -36.17 -15.85 23.10
C ILE A 79 -36.91 -16.58 24.22
N LYS A 80 -37.42 -17.78 23.92
CA LYS A 80 -38.08 -18.67 24.88
C LYS A 80 -37.40 -20.03 24.87
N LYS A 81 -37.27 -20.65 26.05
CA LYS A 81 -36.69 -21.99 26.15
C LYS A 81 -37.59 -23.05 25.51
N GLU A 82 -38.90 -22.97 25.77
CA GLU A 82 -39.91 -23.86 25.20
C GLU A 82 -41.18 -23.05 24.95
N GLU A 83 -41.61 -22.97 23.69
CA GLU A 83 -42.88 -22.36 23.27
C GLU A 83 -43.32 -23.01 21.95
N ALA A 84 -44.38 -23.81 22.00
CA ALA A 84 -44.84 -24.58 20.83
C ALA A 84 -45.31 -23.68 19.67
N ASP A 85 -45.81 -22.49 19.99
CA ASP A 85 -46.34 -21.52 19.01
C ASP A 85 -45.31 -20.46 18.60
N ALA A 86 -44.02 -20.63 18.97
CA ALA A 86 -42.96 -19.72 18.52
C ALA A 86 -42.81 -19.75 17.00
N LEU A 87 -42.56 -18.58 16.40
CA LEU A 87 -42.46 -18.45 14.94
C LEU A 87 -41.22 -19.17 14.40
N ILE A 88 -40.12 -19.14 15.15
CA ILE A 88 -38.90 -19.88 14.82
C ILE A 88 -38.69 -20.97 15.88
N GLN A 89 -38.65 -22.22 15.46
CA GLN A 89 -38.34 -23.38 16.28
C GLN A 89 -36.90 -23.82 15.99
N MET A 90 -36.03 -23.76 17.01
CA MET A 90 -34.67 -24.29 16.93
C MET A 90 -34.54 -25.56 17.76
N SER A 91 -33.90 -26.59 17.20
CA SER A 91 -33.61 -27.84 17.91
C SER A 91 -32.35 -28.51 17.37
N MET A 92 -31.77 -29.44 18.12
CA MET A 92 -30.68 -30.27 17.62
C MET A 92 -31.15 -31.09 16.40
N TYR A 93 -30.26 -31.32 15.45
CA TYR A 93 -30.52 -32.21 14.32
C TYR A 93 -30.60 -33.66 14.78
N ASP A 94 -31.67 -34.37 14.38
CA ASP A 94 -31.94 -35.76 14.76
C ASP A 94 -31.54 -36.79 13.69
N GLY A 95 -31.03 -36.32 12.54
CA GLY A 95 -30.47 -37.14 11.47
C GLY A 95 -29.01 -37.55 11.72
N SER A 96 -28.45 -38.36 10.81
CA SER A 96 -27.07 -38.90 10.93
C SER A 96 -25.99 -37.79 11.06
N GLU A 97 -24.78 -38.15 11.50
CA GLU A 97 -23.59 -37.27 11.56
C GLU A 97 -23.17 -36.63 10.20
N GLU A 98 -23.92 -36.89 9.12
CA GLU A 98 -23.63 -36.48 7.74
C GLU A 98 -23.53 -34.96 7.52
N LEU A 99 -24.14 -34.12 8.37
CA LEU A 99 -24.08 -32.66 8.24
C LEU A 99 -22.87 -32.00 8.92
N GLY A 100 -22.12 -32.73 9.77
CA GLY A 100 -21.03 -32.18 10.56
C GLY A 100 -21.48 -31.03 11.48
N ASN A 101 -20.53 -30.26 12.01
CA ASN A 101 -20.83 -29.16 12.95
C ASN A 101 -21.41 -27.92 12.24
N GLU A 102 -20.93 -27.64 11.02
CA GLU A 102 -21.30 -26.45 10.25
C GLU A 102 -22.60 -26.60 9.43
N GLY A 103 -23.18 -27.80 9.36
CA GLY A 103 -24.39 -28.07 8.59
C GLY A 103 -25.68 -27.78 9.35
N TYR A 104 -26.75 -27.52 8.59
CA TYR A 104 -28.08 -27.20 9.12
C TYR A 104 -29.20 -27.66 8.18
N THR A 105 -30.40 -27.80 8.75
CA THR A 105 -31.66 -27.81 8.00
C THR A 105 -32.45 -26.55 8.30
N LEU A 106 -33.18 -26.05 7.29
CA LEU A 106 -34.01 -24.87 7.39
C LEU A 106 -35.29 -25.08 6.59
N ASP A 107 -36.42 -25.13 7.29
CA ASP A 107 -37.75 -25.27 6.69
C ASP A 107 -38.58 -24.01 7.00
N ILE A 108 -38.89 -23.23 5.96
CA ILE A 108 -39.75 -22.05 6.02
C ILE A 108 -41.09 -22.43 5.39
N THR A 109 -42.15 -22.33 6.19
CA THR A 109 -43.55 -22.57 5.77
C THR A 109 -44.33 -21.25 5.84
N THR A 110 -45.61 -21.26 5.45
CA THR A 110 -46.48 -20.08 5.63
C THR A 110 -46.77 -19.75 7.09
N ASP A 111 -46.54 -20.70 8.01
CA ASP A 111 -46.97 -20.60 9.40
C ASP A 111 -45.77 -20.44 10.37
N GLY A 112 -44.55 -20.72 9.92
CA GLY A 112 -43.34 -20.62 10.76
C GLY A 112 -42.08 -21.19 10.13
N ILE A 113 -41.00 -21.16 10.92
CA ILE A 113 -39.63 -21.54 10.53
C ILE A 113 -39.13 -22.62 11.49
N ALA A 114 -38.57 -23.70 10.97
CA ALA A 114 -37.85 -24.70 11.75
C ALA A 114 -36.37 -24.72 11.33
N VAL A 115 -35.47 -24.69 12.31
CA VAL A 115 -34.01 -24.73 12.11
C VAL A 115 -33.43 -25.84 12.96
N THR A 116 -32.64 -26.72 12.35
CA THR A 116 -31.88 -27.72 13.10
C THR A 116 -30.42 -27.75 12.71
N ALA A 117 -29.54 -28.00 13.67
CA ALA A 117 -28.10 -28.10 13.47
C ALA A 117 -27.45 -28.97 14.57
N ASN A 118 -26.20 -29.38 14.36
CA ASN A 118 -25.43 -30.16 15.34
C ASN A 118 -24.63 -29.28 16.33
N ALA A 119 -24.41 -28.00 16.01
CA ALA A 119 -23.61 -27.08 16.80
C ALA A 119 -23.95 -25.62 16.49
N ALA A 120 -23.44 -24.69 17.30
CA ALA A 120 -23.72 -23.26 17.20
C ALA A 120 -23.38 -22.66 15.82
N ASN A 121 -22.28 -23.09 15.20
CA ASN A 121 -21.89 -22.66 13.85
C ASN A 121 -22.91 -23.06 12.76
N GLY A 122 -23.54 -24.23 12.86
CA GLY A 122 -24.63 -24.62 11.96
C GLY A 122 -25.85 -23.69 12.10
N PHE A 123 -26.25 -23.35 13.33
CA PHE A 123 -27.32 -22.36 13.57
C PHE A 123 -26.97 -20.97 13.04
N TYR A 124 -25.73 -20.54 13.26
CA TYR A 124 -25.23 -19.28 12.72
C TYR A 124 -25.36 -19.22 11.19
N TYR A 125 -24.89 -20.26 10.48
CA TYR A 125 -25.01 -20.31 9.01
C TYR A 125 -26.46 -20.43 8.51
N ALA A 126 -27.34 -21.06 9.28
CA ALA A 126 -28.78 -21.03 9.01
C ALA A 126 -29.33 -19.61 9.07
N PHE A 127 -28.96 -18.83 10.10
CA PHE A 127 -29.33 -17.42 10.20
C PHE A 127 -28.71 -16.57 9.09
N GLN A 128 -27.47 -16.86 8.65
CA GLN A 128 -26.89 -16.20 7.47
C GLN A 128 -27.74 -16.44 6.21
N SER A 129 -28.25 -17.65 6.01
CA SER A 129 -29.18 -17.96 4.91
C SER A 129 -30.53 -17.24 5.06
N ILE A 130 -31.08 -17.14 6.27
CA ILE A 130 -32.29 -16.36 6.54
C ILE A 130 -32.06 -14.88 6.22
N LYS A 131 -30.96 -14.28 6.72
CA LYS A 131 -30.56 -12.89 6.44
C LYS A 131 -30.41 -12.62 4.94
N LYS A 132 -29.82 -13.55 4.17
CA LYS A 132 -29.67 -13.42 2.71
C LYS A 132 -31.01 -13.47 1.94
N MET A 133 -32.01 -14.18 2.46
CA MET A 133 -33.35 -14.24 1.85
C MET A 133 -34.22 -13.04 2.20
N LEU A 134 -33.89 -12.32 3.27
CA LEU A 134 -34.51 -11.07 3.66
C LEU A 134 -33.99 -9.88 2.82
N PRO A 135 -34.64 -8.70 2.91
CA PRO A 135 -34.09 -7.48 2.33
C PRO A 135 -32.62 -7.26 2.71
N ALA A 136 -31.80 -6.82 1.75
CA ALA A 136 -30.34 -6.80 1.86
C ALA A 136 -29.81 -5.98 3.05
N ASN A 137 -30.58 -5.01 3.53
CA ASN A 137 -30.25 -4.20 4.70
C ASN A 137 -30.12 -5.05 5.99
N VAL A 138 -30.82 -6.18 6.08
CA VAL A 138 -30.72 -7.12 7.22
C VAL A 138 -29.37 -7.83 7.25
N MET A 139 -28.90 -8.30 6.09
CA MET A 139 -27.56 -8.89 6.01
C MET A 139 -26.47 -7.84 6.15
N ALA A 140 -26.68 -6.63 5.60
CA ALA A 140 -25.75 -5.52 5.74
C ALA A 140 -25.64 -4.97 7.16
N GLU A 141 -26.60 -5.33 8.03
CA GLU A 141 -26.73 -4.80 9.39
C GLU A 141 -26.96 -3.27 9.39
N VAL A 142 -27.66 -2.77 8.36
CA VAL A 142 -27.95 -1.34 8.16
C VAL A 142 -29.46 -1.09 8.25
N LYS A 143 -29.84 -0.10 9.06
CA LYS A 143 -31.23 0.35 9.14
C LYS A 143 -31.66 1.07 7.87
N ASP A 144 -32.76 0.62 7.24
CA ASP A 144 -33.36 1.28 6.08
C ASP A 144 -34.85 1.57 6.30
N SER A 145 -35.18 2.86 6.45
CA SER A 145 -36.56 3.31 6.65
C SER A 145 -37.49 3.06 5.46
N LYS A 146 -36.96 2.78 4.27
CA LYS A 146 -37.75 2.46 3.07
C LYS A 146 -38.25 1.02 3.07
N VAL A 147 -37.63 0.14 3.86
CA VAL A 147 -38.02 -1.26 4.00
C VAL A 147 -39.01 -1.39 5.14
N THR A 148 -40.29 -1.54 4.80
CA THR A 148 -41.39 -1.60 5.78
C THR A 148 -41.92 -3.00 6.02
N GLU A 149 -41.53 -3.99 5.21
CA GLU A 149 -41.98 -5.38 5.30
C GLU A 149 -40.81 -6.35 5.13
N TYR A 150 -40.80 -7.42 5.93
CA TYR A 150 -39.76 -8.45 5.95
C TYR A 150 -40.41 -9.81 5.65
N THR A 151 -40.22 -10.29 4.43
CA THR A 151 -40.90 -11.46 3.89
C THR A 151 -39.90 -12.51 3.43
N LEU A 152 -40.16 -13.77 3.79
CA LEU A 152 -39.36 -14.93 3.43
C LEU A 152 -40.11 -15.85 2.44
N PRO A 153 -39.44 -16.46 1.47
CA PRO A 153 -40.06 -17.47 0.61
C PRO A 153 -40.27 -18.79 1.37
N VAL A 154 -41.33 -19.53 1.01
CA VAL A 154 -41.49 -20.92 1.49
C VAL A 154 -40.42 -21.79 0.83
N VAL A 155 -39.56 -22.41 1.64
CA VAL A 155 -38.40 -23.17 1.17
C VAL A 155 -37.97 -24.21 2.19
N SER A 156 -37.49 -25.36 1.70
CA SER A 156 -36.82 -26.39 2.50
C SER A 156 -35.36 -26.51 2.06
N ILE A 157 -34.42 -26.38 3.00
CA ILE A 157 -32.98 -26.36 2.78
C ILE A 157 -32.31 -27.41 3.68
N VAL A 158 -31.42 -28.19 3.09
CA VAL A 158 -30.44 -29.03 3.81
C VAL A 158 -29.08 -28.62 3.28
N ASP A 159 -28.20 -28.17 4.17
CA ASP A 159 -26.97 -27.52 3.76
C ASP A 159 -25.79 -27.85 4.68
N ALA A 160 -24.61 -27.96 4.09
CA ALA A 160 -23.34 -28.15 4.78
C ALA A 160 -22.19 -27.80 3.82
N PRO A 161 -21.05 -27.31 4.32
CA PRO A 161 -19.93 -26.94 3.47
C PRO A 161 -19.28 -28.15 2.79
N ARG A 162 -18.80 -27.97 1.56
CA ARG A 162 -17.98 -28.94 0.85
C ARG A 162 -16.62 -29.16 1.50
N PHE A 163 -16.02 -28.10 2.06
CA PHE A 163 -14.69 -28.10 2.65
C PHE A 163 -14.71 -27.49 4.05
N GLU A 164 -13.93 -28.05 4.99
CA GLU A 164 -13.80 -27.54 6.35
C GLU A 164 -13.04 -26.20 6.41
N TYR A 165 -12.14 -25.95 5.44
CA TYR A 165 -11.33 -24.73 5.37
C TYR A 165 -11.78 -23.84 4.20
N ARG A 166 -12.30 -22.64 4.50
CA ARG A 166 -12.75 -21.66 3.50
C ARG A 166 -12.12 -20.31 3.83
N GLY A 167 -10.93 -20.08 3.27
CA GLY A 167 -10.00 -19.07 3.76
C GLY A 167 -9.91 -17.79 2.93
N PHE A 168 -9.64 -16.69 3.61
CA PHE A 168 -9.12 -15.45 3.03
C PHE A 168 -7.82 -15.11 3.74
N MET A 169 -6.73 -14.94 2.98
CA MET A 169 -5.47 -14.44 3.51
C MET A 169 -5.31 -12.97 3.18
N LEU A 170 -4.94 -12.17 4.19
CA LEU A 170 -4.54 -10.78 4.03
C LEU A 170 -3.12 -10.56 4.54
N ASP A 171 -2.25 -10.13 3.63
CA ASP A 171 -0.93 -9.58 3.93
C ASP A 171 -1.09 -8.18 4.50
N VAL A 172 -0.60 -7.98 5.73
CA VAL A 172 -0.52 -6.67 6.37
C VAL A 172 0.93 -6.21 6.59
N SER A 173 1.89 -7.04 6.16
CA SER A 173 3.31 -6.77 6.28
C SER A 173 3.75 -5.77 5.21
N ARG A 174 3.46 -6.04 3.94
CA ARG A 174 3.88 -5.17 2.83
C ARG A 174 3.20 -3.82 2.93
N HIS A 175 1.88 -3.78 3.18
CA HIS A 175 1.17 -2.57 3.60
C HIS A 175 0.22 -2.83 4.76
N TYR A 176 0.22 -1.93 5.74
CA TYR A 176 -0.63 -2.00 6.94
C TYR A 176 -2.10 -1.67 6.63
N PHE A 177 -3.03 -2.35 7.32
CA PHE A 177 -4.46 -2.07 7.30
C PHE A 177 -4.99 -1.90 8.72
N SER A 178 -5.81 -0.88 8.96
CA SER A 178 -6.43 -0.63 10.27
C SER A 178 -7.38 -1.76 10.68
N LEU A 179 -7.68 -1.87 11.98
CA LEU A 179 -8.62 -2.87 12.49
C LEU A 179 -9.99 -2.80 11.82
N ASP A 180 -10.51 -1.60 11.58
CA ASP A 180 -11.82 -1.43 10.95
C ASP A 180 -11.82 -1.92 9.50
N GLN A 181 -10.74 -1.71 8.76
CA GLN A 181 -10.57 -2.26 7.41
C GLN A 181 -10.51 -3.80 7.42
N ILE A 182 -9.84 -4.39 8.42
CA ILE A 182 -9.80 -5.85 8.60
C ILE A 182 -11.19 -6.40 8.95
N LYS A 183 -11.89 -5.77 9.90
CA LYS A 183 -13.26 -6.14 10.31
C LYS A 183 -14.23 -6.13 9.13
N ARG A 184 -14.14 -5.11 8.26
CA ARG A 184 -14.96 -5.02 7.03
C ARG A 184 -14.79 -6.24 6.13
N MET A 185 -13.59 -6.78 6.00
CA MET A 185 -13.33 -8.00 5.22
C MET A 185 -13.79 -9.27 5.94
N ILE A 186 -13.71 -9.31 7.28
CA ILE A 186 -14.31 -10.38 8.10
C ILE A 186 -15.84 -10.39 7.96
N ASP A 187 -16.48 -9.22 7.85
CA ASP A 187 -17.92 -9.13 7.58
C ASP A 187 -18.26 -9.71 6.19
N VAL A 188 -17.48 -9.37 5.16
CA VAL A 188 -17.60 -10.00 3.82
C VAL A 188 -17.46 -11.52 3.91
N MET A 189 -16.45 -12.03 4.61
CA MET A 189 -16.28 -13.47 4.82
C MET A 189 -17.52 -14.10 5.47
N SER A 190 -18.11 -13.42 6.45
CA SER A 190 -19.29 -13.88 7.17
C SER A 190 -20.53 -13.98 6.27
N TYR A 191 -20.76 -12.99 5.39
CA TYR A 191 -21.88 -13.00 4.44
C TYR A 191 -21.86 -14.22 3.52
N TYR A 192 -20.67 -14.70 3.19
CA TYR A 192 -20.45 -15.80 2.26
C TYR A 192 -19.99 -17.09 2.95
N LYS A 193 -20.19 -17.21 4.27
CA LYS A 193 -19.93 -18.43 5.06
C LYS A 193 -18.47 -18.94 5.00
N MET A 194 -17.52 -18.04 4.81
CA MET A 194 -16.08 -18.32 4.97
C MET A 194 -15.73 -18.38 6.46
N ASN A 195 -14.71 -19.16 6.84
CA ASN A 195 -14.48 -19.50 8.25
C ASN A 195 -13.01 -19.47 8.70
N ARG A 196 -12.08 -19.04 7.83
CA ARG A 196 -10.65 -18.95 8.15
C ARG A 196 -10.08 -17.62 7.68
N PHE A 197 -9.67 -16.77 8.62
CA PHE A 197 -8.95 -15.55 8.30
C PHE A 197 -7.46 -15.81 8.53
N HIS A 198 -6.72 -15.95 7.44
CA HIS A 198 -5.28 -16.16 7.49
C HIS A 198 -4.60 -14.78 7.50
N TRP A 199 -3.93 -14.45 8.60
CA TRP A 199 -3.39 -13.11 8.82
C TRP A 199 -1.87 -13.13 8.75
N HIS A 200 -1.32 -12.59 7.66
CA HIS A 200 0.11 -12.58 7.39
C HIS A 200 0.77 -11.34 7.98
N LEU A 201 1.40 -11.53 9.15
CA LEU A 201 1.79 -10.45 10.06
C LEU A 201 3.23 -9.97 9.86
N THR A 202 4.07 -10.71 9.15
CA THR A 202 5.52 -10.45 9.12
C THR A 202 6.12 -10.81 7.77
N ASP A 203 6.96 -9.94 7.21
CA ASP A 203 7.73 -10.19 5.99
C ASP A 203 8.96 -9.24 5.94
N ASP A 204 9.71 -9.23 4.84
CA ASP A 204 10.91 -8.41 4.65
C ASP A 204 10.66 -6.89 4.79
N GLN A 205 9.47 -6.43 4.42
CA GLN A 205 9.10 -5.00 4.35
C GLN A 205 8.40 -4.51 5.62
N GLY A 206 8.16 -5.39 6.61
CA GLY A 206 7.46 -5.01 7.82
C GLY A 206 7.22 -6.15 8.83
N TRP A 207 7.37 -5.83 10.10
CA TRP A 207 6.90 -6.66 11.21
C TRP A 207 5.70 -6.00 11.89
N ARG A 208 4.57 -6.70 12.00
CA ARG A 208 3.29 -6.10 12.44
C ARG A 208 2.74 -6.64 13.75
N PHE A 209 3.35 -7.63 14.39
CA PHE A 209 2.84 -8.19 15.64
C PHE A 209 3.65 -7.72 16.85
N GLU A 210 3.03 -7.17 17.89
CA GLU A 210 3.77 -6.83 19.11
C GLU A 210 4.30 -8.08 19.83
N VAL A 211 5.63 -8.19 19.95
CA VAL A 211 6.31 -9.20 20.77
C VAL A 211 6.98 -8.51 21.94
N LYS A 212 6.49 -8.72 23.16
CA LYS A 212 6.95 -8.03 24.37
C LYS A 212 8.42 -8.31 24.66
N LYS A 213 8.88 -9.54 24.40
CA LYS A 213 10.30 -9.91 24.54
C LYS A 213 11.21 -9.27 23.51
N TYR A 214 10.67 -8.84 22.36
CA TYR A 214 11.45 -8.34 21.22
C TYR A 214 10.93 -6.99 20.70
N PRO A 215 11.01 -5.91 21.49
CA PRO A 215 10.40 -4.61 21.16
C PRO A 215 10.94 -3.97 19.86
N LEU A 216 12.20 -4.25 19.50
CA LEU A 216 12.78 -3.73 18.25
C LEU A 216 12.08 -4.24 16.99
N LEU A 217 11.35 -5.37 17.04
CA LEU A 217 10.56 -5.82 15.90
C LEU A 217 9.51 -4.76 15.52
N THR A 218 8.95 -4.04 16.49
CA THR A 218 7.93 -3.00 16.25
C THR A 218 8.47 -1.58 16.25
N THR A 219 9.63 -1.30 16.85
CA THR A 219 10.24 0.05 16.80
C THR A 219 11.20 0.23 15.61
N VAL A 220 11.78 -0.87 15.10
CA VAL A 220 12.66 -0.90 13.92
C VAL A 220 12.00 -1.67 12.79
N GLY A 221 11.66 -2.94 13.00
CA GLY A 221 11.14 -3.83 11.96
C GLY A 221 9.79 -3.41 11.36
N ALA A 222 9.04 -2.54 12.03
CA ALA A 222 7.77 -2.00 11.53
C ALA A 222 7.92 -0.73 10.66
N THR A 223 9.14 -0.21 10.51
CA THR A 223 9.44 1.05 9.81
C THR A 223 10.44 0.80 8.69
N ARG A 224 10.14 1.31 7.49
CA ARG A 224 11.08 1.34 6.36
C ARG A 224 11.30 2.77 5.90
N ASN A 225 12.46 3.03 5.29
CA ASN A 225 12.90 4.38 4.94
C ASN A 225 12.20 4.98 3.70
N ASP A 226 11.48 4.16 2.94
CA ASP A 226 10.66 4.57 1.80
C ASP A 226 9.48 3.59 1.65
N ASN A 227 8.53 3.92 0.79
CA ASN A 227 7.33 3.15 0.51
C ASN A 227 7.03 3.12 -0.99
N TRP A 228 6.66 1.96 -1.52
CA TRP A 228 6.19 1.80 -2.88
C TRP A 228 4.67 1.71 -2.91
N ILE A 229 4.00 2.67 -3.54
CA ILE A 229 2.53 2.71 -3.68
C ILE A 229 2.16 2.46 -5.12
N THR A 230 1.07 1.74 -5.38
CA THR A 230 0.46 1.65 -6.70
C THR A 230 -0.90 2.33 -6.70
N ASP A 231 -0.98 3.46 -7.41
CA ASP A 231 -2.24 4.15 -7.63
C ASP A 231 -3.06 3.46 -8.73
N ARG A 232 -4.38 3.47 -8.55
CA ARG A 232 -5.35 2.82 -9.43
C ARG A 232 -5.30 3.32 -10.87
N VAL A 233 -5.22 4.63 -11.05
CA VAL A 233 -5.15 5.31 -12.35
C VAL A 233 -3.70 5.40 -12.79
N TYR A 234 -2.83 5.63 -11.81
CA TYR A 234 -1.56 6.28 -12.05
C TYR A 234 -0.37 5.30 -12.10
N GLY A 235 -0.51 4.13 -11.47
CA GLY A 235 0.53 3.09 -11.41
C GLY A 235 1.47 3.24 -10.22
N GLY A 236 2.55 2.47 -10.23
CA GLY A 236 3.50 2.35 -9.13
C GLY A 236 4.49 3.51 -8.99
N TYR A 237 4.77 3.96 -7.77
CA TYR A 237 5.76 4.99 -7.46
C TYR A 237 6.28 4.92 -6.02
N TYR A 238 7.48 5.46 -5.78
CA TYR A 238 8.05 5.61 -4.44
C TYR A 238 7.59 6.90 -3.78
N THR A 239 7.41 6.83 -2.46
CA THR A 239 7.06 8.00 -1.67
C THR A 239 8.27 8.81 -1.23
N GLY A 240 9.51 8.35 -1.24
CA GLY A 240 10.64 9.09 -0.66
C GLY A 240 10.48 9.51 0.81
N GLU A 241 9.55 8.92 1.56
CA GLU A 241 9.34 9.19 3.00
C GLU A 241 9.31 7.87 3.78
N PRO A 242 9.75 7.85 5.05
CA PRO A 242 9.60 6.68 5.90
C PRO A 242 8.14 6.23 6.05
N TYR A 243 7.93 4.92 6.08
CA TYR A 243 6.63 4.29 6.29
C TYR A 243 6.65 3.41 7.54
N GLY A 244 5.93 3.85 8.56
CA GLY A 244 5.86 3.24 9.88
C GLY A 244 6.34 4.18 10.99
N PRO A 245 6.42 3.69 12.25
CA PRO A 245 6.13 2.31 12.65
C PRO A 245 4.63 1.99 12.60
N TYR A 246 4.27 0.93 11.89
CA TYR A 246 2.90 0.40 11.86
C TYR A 246 2.88 -1.05 12.33
N PHE A 247 2.13 -1.34 13.39
CA PHE A 247 1.97 -2.68 13.95
C PHE A 247 0.68 -2.76 14.77
N TYR A 248 0.30 -3.97 15.15
CA TYR A 248 -0.81 -4.25 16.05
C TYR A 248 -0.26 -4.65 17.42
N THR A 249 -0.80 -4.03 18.46
CA THR A 249 -0.61 -4.51 19.82
C THR A 249 -1.31 -5.86 20.01
N GLN A 250 -0.88 -6.60 21.04
CA GLN A 250 -1.54 -7.88 21.34
C GLN A 250 -3.03 -7.74 21.66
N ASP A 251 -3.45 -6.62 22.27
CA ASP A 251 -4.86 -6.36 22.59
C ASP A 251 -5.69 -6.09 21.34
N GLU A 252 -5.14 -5.35 20.38
CA GLU A 252 -5.77 -5.15 19.06
C GLU A 252 -5.90 -6.47 18.28
N CYS A 253 -4.90 -7.35 18.36
CA CYS A 253 -5.02 -8.69 17.81
C CYS A 253 -6.12 -9.51 18.51
N ARG A 254 -6.23 -9.44 19.84
CA ARG A 254 -7.31 -10.10 20.61
C ARG A 254 -8.68 -9.55 20.22
N GLU A 255 -8.78 -8.26 19.92
CA GLU A 255 -10.01 -7.64 19.43
C GLU A 255 -10.45 -8.23 18.08
N ILE A 256 -9.53 -8.37 17.11
CA ILE A 256 -9.82 -9.02 15.82
C ILE A 256 -10.19 -10.50 16.01
N VAL A 257 -9.48 -11.21 16.88
CA VAL A 257 -9.81 -12.61 17.23
C VAL A 257 -11.23 -12.72 17.78
N ALA A 258 -11.62 -11.84 18.71
CA ALA A 258 -12.97 -11.84 19.29
C ALA A 258 -14.03 -11.49 18.24
N TYR A 259 -13.78 -10.47 17.41
CA TYR A 259 -14.70 -10.05 16.35
C TYR A 259 -14.95 -11.15 15.30
N ALA A 260 -13.88 -11.87 14.92
CA ALA A 260 -13.94 -13.02 14.02
C ALA A 260 -14.66 -14.21 14.68
N ALA A 261 -14.40 -14.47 15.97
CA ALA A 261 -15.02 -15.56 16.72
C ALA A 261 -16.55 -15.43 16.81
N GLU A 262 -17.07 -14.21 16.99
CA GLU A 262 -18.52 -13.94 16.99
C GLU A 262 -19.20 -14.34 15.67
N ARG A 263 -18.43 -14.34 14.58
CA ARG A 263 -18.84 -14.69 13.21
C ARG A 263 -18.44 -16.12 12.82
N HIS A 264 -17.99 -16.94 13.77
CA HIS A 264 -17.51 -18.30 13.57
C HIS A 264 -16.33 -18.41 12.59
N ILE A 265 -15.48 -17.37 12.55
CA ILE A 265 -14.25 -17.31 11.76
C ILE A 265 -13.06 -17.49 12.70
N GLU A 266 -12.20 -18.47 12.40
CA GLU A 266 -10.94 -18.67 13.13
C GLU A 266 -9.84 -17.83 12.49
N VAL A 267 -9.09 -17.09 13.30
CA VAL A 267 -7.90 -16.34 12.85
C VAL A 267 -6.67 -17.24 12.93
N VAL A 268 -6.02 -17.46 11.78
CA VAL A 268 -4.78 -18.22 11.65
C VAL A 268 -3.64 -17.20 11.50
N PRO A 269 -2.82 -16.97 12.53
CA PRO A 269 -1.67 -16.08 12.42
C PRO A 269 -0.57 -16.74 11.59
N GLU A 270 0.09 -15.94 10.77
CA GLU A 270 1.34 -16.30 10.10
C GLU A 270 2.49 -15.43 10.56
N VAL A 271 3.56 -16.10 10.97
CA VAL A 271 4.89 -15.51 11.18
C VAL A 271 5.86 -16.26 10.27
N GLU A 272 6.50 -15.52 9.38
CA GLU A 272 7.39 -16.06 8.36
C GLU A 272 8.72 -16.50 8.96
N PHE A 273 9.06 -17.79 8.76
CA PHE A 273 10.39 -18.32 9.05
C PHE A 273 10.81 -19.38 8.01
N PRO A 274 12.11 -19.52 7.68
CA PRO A 274 13.23 -18.65 8.03
C PRO A 274 13.59 -17.62 6.94
N GLY A 275 12.88 -17.65 5.80
CA GLY A 275 12.90 -16.61 4.78
C GLY A 275 12.10 -15.37 5.20
N HIS A 276 11.92 -14.42 4.30
CA HIS A 276 11.08 -13.22 4.53
C HIS A 276 11.36 -12.51 5.87
N SER A 277 12.65 -12.41 6.22
CA SER A 277 13.13 -12.06 7.56
C SER A 277 13.98 -10.78 7.58
N CYS A 278 14.03 -9.98 6.51
CA CYS A 278 14.79 -8.72 6.52
C CYS A 278 14.32 -7.76 7.63
N ALA A 279 13.01 -7.69 7.93
CA ALA A 279 12.52 -6.87 9.04
C ALA A 279 13.02 -7.37 10.41
N VAL A 280 13.13 -8.69 10.58
CA VAL A 280 13.71 -9.32 11.78
C VAL A 280 15.20 -9.02 11.87
N ASN A 281 15.94 -9.24 10.77
CA ASN A 281 17.38 -9.03 10.74
C ASN A 281 17.76 -7.55 10.83
N ALA A 282 16.92 -6.62 10.38
CA ALA A 282 17.13 -5.18 10.62
C ALA A 282 16.97 -4.82 12.11
N ALA A 283 16.00 -5.43 12.79
CA ALA A 283 15.77 -5.22 14.22
C ALA A 283 16.82 -5.92 15.11
N TYR A 284 17.20 -7.16 14.75
CA TYR A 284 18.16 -8.00 15.46
C TYR A 284 19.14 -8.67 14.48
N PRO A 285 20.14 -7.94 13.97
CA PRO A 285 21.16 -8.48 13.05
C PRO A 285 21.85 -9.77 13.51
N GLU A 286 21.99 -10.00 14.82
CA GLU A 286 22.56 -11.24 15.38
C GLU A 286 21.76 -12.51 15.04
N LEU A 287 20.54 -12.39 14.50
CA LEU A 287 19.74 -13.51 14.01
C LEU A 287 20.07 -13.86 12.54
N SER A 288 20.80 -13.02 11.82
CA SER A 288 21.22 -13.25 10.44
C SER A 288 22.44 -14.18 10.34
N CYS A 289 22.65 -14.75 9.15
CA CYS A 289 23.90 -15.44 8.79
C CYS A 289 25.11 -14.51 8.68
N ASN A 290 24.88 -13.20 8.53
CA ASN A 290 25.92 -12.17 8.50
C ASN A 290 25.57 -11.02 9.45
N PRO A 291 25.77 -11.17 10.77
CA PRO A 291 25.39 -10.15 11.76
C PRO A 291 26.05 -8.77 11.64
N ASN A 292 27.18 -8.68 10.94
CA ASN A 292 27.93 -7.44 10.72
C ASN A 292 27.61 -6.81 9.35
N GLY A 293 26.70 -7.42 8.58
CA GLY A 293 26.24 -6.92 7.30
C GLY A 293 25.33 -5.71 7.44
N ALA A 294 25.03 -5.07 6.31
CA ALA A 294 23.99 -4.06 6.25
C ALA A 294 22.61 -4.74 6.22
N HIS A 295 21.77 -4.47 7.21
CA HIS A 295 20.41 -5.00 7.31
C HIS A 295 19.40 -3.86 7.21
N ASN A 296 18.41 -4.01 6.34
CA ASN A 296 17.39 -2.99 6.11
C ASN A 296 16.02 -3.64 6.02
N VAL A 297 15.02 -2.98 6.60
CA VAL A 297 13.62 -3.27 6.29
C VAL A 297 13.39 -2.90 4.82
N GLN A 298 12.92 -3.84 4.02
CA GLN A 298 12.88 -3.69 2.57
C GLN A 298 11.76 -2.74 2.13
N VAL A 299 12.00 -2.02 1.03
CA VAL A 299 11.00 -1.12 0.43
C VAL A 299 10.20 -1.84 -0.65
N ASN A 300 10.86 -2.68 -1.44
CA ASN A 300 10.25 -3.40 -2.54
C ASN A 300 9.79 -4.79 -2.12
N GLY A 301 8.78 -5.30 -2.82
CA GLY A 301 8.48 -6.73 -2.81
C GLY A 301 9.60 -7.53 -3.47
N GLY A 302 9.79 -8.77 -3.06
CA GLY A 302 10.78 -9.68 -3.64
C GLY A 302 11.28 -10.73 -2.66
N VAL A 303 12.31 -11.46 -3.10
CA VAL A 303 12.96 -12.53 -2.34
C VAL A 303 14.37 -12.10 -1.98
N TYR A 304 14.68 -12.07 -0.69
CA TYR A 304 15.94 -11.56 -0.16
C TYR A 304 16.80 -12.67 0.46
N ALA A 305 18.13 -12.57 0.27
CA ALA A 305 19.08 -13.56 0.78
C ALA A 305 19.46 -13.35 2.26
N ASP A 306 19.04 -12.23 2.86
CA ASP A 306 19.24 -11.95 4.27
C ASP A 306 18.17 -12.68 5.10
N VAL A 307 18.43 -13.97 5.33
CA VAL A 307 17.55 -14.92 6.01
C VAL A 307 18.06 -15.24 7.42
N LEU A 308 17.21 -15.86 8.25
CA LEU A 308 17.63 -16.29 9.58
C LEU A 308 18.73 -17.36 9.52
N ASN A 309 19.68 -17.27 10.45
CA ASN A 309 20.69 -18.31 10.68
C ASN A 309 20.06 -19.49 11.44
N VAL A 310 19.46 -20.41 10.70
CA VAL A 310 18.78 -21.59 11.26
C VAL A 310 19.70 -22.55 12.03
N ALA A 311 21.03 -22.39 11.93
CA ALA A 311 21.98 -23.16 12.72
C ALA A 311 22.23 -22.57 14.12
N SER A 312 21.89 -21.29 14.32
CA SER A 312 22.08 -20.62 15.61
C SER A 312 21.04 -21.06 16.65
N PRO A 313 21.47 -21.45 17.88
CA PRO A 313 20.57 -21.66 18.99
C PRO A 313 19.72 -20.41 19.32
N LEU A 314 20.26 -19.22 19.05
CA LEU A 314 19.58 -17.95 19.28
C LEU A 314 18.33 -17.80 18.41
N VAL A 315 18.43 -18.15 17.13
CA VAL A 315 17.32 -18.10 16.16
C VAL A 315 16.23 -19.09 16.55
N MET A 316 16.60 -20.30 16.98
CA MET A 316 15.63 -21.27 17.48
C MET A 316 14.91 -20.77 18.74
N GLN A 317 15.61 -20.11 19.65
CA GLN A 317 15.01 -19.55 20.86
C GLN A 317 14.10 -18.36 20.53
N PHE A 318 14.55 -17.45 19.67
CA PHE A 318 13.75 -16.36 19.12
C PHE A 318 12.42 -16.85 18.55
N ALA A 319 12.46 -17.80 17.61
CA ALA A 319 11.25 -18.34 16.99
C ALA A 319 10.30 -18.97 18.03
N LYS A 320 10.83 -19.66 19.04
CA LYS A 320 10.04 -20.23 20.13
C LYS A 320 9.37 -19.18 21.01
N ASP A 321 10.10 -18.12 21.36
CA ASP A 321 9.58 -17.04 22.18
C ASP A 321 8.50 -16.24 21.44
N VAL A 322 8.69 -15.96 20.14
CA VAL A 322 7.65 -15.36 19.30
C VAL A 322 6.42 -16.27 19.24
N LEU A 323 6.60 -17.56 18.96
CA LEU A 323 5.49 -18.51 18.87
C LEU A 323 4.72 -18.65 20.18
N ASP A 324 5.37 -18.49 21.33
CA ASP A 324 4.69 -18.49 22.64
C ASP A 324 3.74 -17.31 22.79
N GLU A 325 4.18 -16.09 22.44
CA GLU A 325 3.33 -14.90 22.49
C GLU A 325 2.21 -14.96 21.43
N ILE A 326 2.47 -15.52 20.24
CA ILE A 326 1.44 -15.81 19.25
C ILE A 326 0.40 -16.81 19.79
N ILE A 327 0.82 -17.91 20.41
CA ILE A 327 -0.08 -18.93 20.96
C ILE A 327 -1.00 -18.38 22.05
N GLU A 328 -0.50 -17.42 22.83
CA GLU A 328 -1.25 -16.73 23.89
C GLU A 328 -2.36 -15.85 23.31
N VAL A 329 -2.09 -15.14 22.21
CA VAL A 329 -3.05 -14.22 21.57
C VAL A 329 -4.05 -14.97 20.68
N PHE A 330 -3.60 -15.99 19.95
CA PHE A 330 -4.39 -16.70 18.95
C PHE A 330 -4.80 -18.09 19.46
N PRO A 331 -6.07 -18.31 19.88
CA PRO A 331 -6.48 -19.51 20.62
C PRO A 331 -6.78 -20.74 19.75
N TYR A 332 -6.60 -20.65 18.43
CA TYR A 332 -6.99 -21.70 17.48
C TYR A 332 -5.87 -22.71 17.21
N SER A 333 -6.22 -23.92 16.80
CA SER A 333 -5.26 -25.04 16.72
C SER A 333 -4.16 -24.87 15.67
N GLN A 334 -4.38 -24.04 14.66
CA GLN A 334 -3.46 -23.88 13.53
C GLN A 334 -2.69 -22.57 13.63
N ILE A 335 -1.38 -22.66 13.41
CA ILE A 335 -0.45 -21.52 13.27
C ILE A 335 0.31 -21.73 11.98
N HIS A 336 0.40 -20.70 11.14
CA HIS A 336 1.22 -20.75 9.94
C HIS A 336 2.63 -20.28 10.28
N ILE A 337 3.64 -21.06 9.89
CA ILE A 337 5.06 -20.77 10.17
C ILE A 337 5.83 -20.37 8.90
N GLY A 338 5.10 -20.10 7.81
CA GLY A 338 5.66 -19.65 6.54
C GLY A 338 6.46 -20.72 5.79
N GLY A 339 7.63 -20.32 5.32
CA GLY A 339 8.67 -21.20 4.77
C GLY A 339 8.73 -21.26 3.24
N ASP A 340 8.10 -20.30 2.57
CA ASP A 340 8.22 -20.07 1.13
C ASP A 340 9.53 -19.35 0.77
N GLU A 341 9.84 -19.39 -0.54
CA GLU A 341 10.86 -18.62 -1.26
C GLU A 341 12.25 -18.44 -0.60
N THR A 342 12.63 -19.27 0.38
CA THR A 342 13.81 -19.03 1.21
C THR A 342 15.12 -19.30 0.45
N PRO A 343 16.00 -18.32 0.18
CA PRO A 343 17.29 -18.58 -0.46
C PRO A 343 18.23 -19.36 0.45
N THR A 344 19.11 -20.19 -0.13
CA THR A 344 20.09 -21.00 0.63
C THR A 344 21.52 -20.47 0.58
N SER A 345 21.75 -19.39 -0.16
CA SER A 345 23.09 -18.82 -0.40
C SER A 345 23.78 -18.39 0.89
N ALA A 346 23.05 -17.76 1.81
CA ALA A 346 23.58 -17.35 3.11
C ALA A 346 24.07 -18.55 3.95
N TRP A 347 23.31 -19.65 3.98
CA TRP A 347 23.67 -20.87 4.70
C TRP A 347 24.85 -21.62 4.07
N GLN A 348 25.03 -21.52 2.75
CA GLN A 348 26.15 -22.13 2.03
C GLN A 348 27.51 -21.54 2.47
N SER A 349 27.55 -20.24 2.76
CA SER A 349 28.77 -19.54 3.16
C SER A 349 28.97 -19.40 4.66
N ASN A 350 27.94 -19.64 5.48
CA ASN A 350 28.00 -19.47 6.94
C ASN A 350 28.63 -20.69 7.64
N ALA A 351 29.63 -20.45 8.49
CA ALA A 351 30.40 -21.51 9.15
C ALA A 351 29.57 -22.36 10.13
N GLU A 352 28.61 -21.77 10.86
CA GLU A 352 27.73 -22.48 11.79
C GLU A 352 26.79 -23.42 11.02
N CYS A 353 26.21 -22.94 9.92
CA CYS A 353 25.39 -23.77 9.02
C CYS A 353 26.19 -24.96 8.46
N GLN A 354 27.42 -24.73 8.01
CA GLN A 354 28.28 -25.81 7.53
C GLN A 354 28.64 -26.81 8.63
N ALA A 355 28.89 -26.35 9.85
CA ALA A 355 29.15 -27.22 11.00
C ALA A 355 27.93 -28.08 11.36
N MET A 356 26.73 -27.47 11.43
CA MET A 356 25.48 -28.20 11.70
C MET A 356 25.17 -29.24 10.61
N MET A 357 25.44 -28.92 9.33
CA MET A 357 25.29 -29.89 8.25
C MET A 357 26.18 -31.12 8.45
N GLN A 358 27.44 -30.92 8.87
CA GLN A 358 28.36 -32.02 9.14
C GLN A 358 27.92 -32.84 10.37
N GLU A 359 27.51 -32.16 11.45
CA GLU A 359 27.04 -32.80 12.69
C GLU A 359 25.82 -33.71 12.44
N LEU A 360 24.86 -33.20 11.69
CA LEU A 360 23.60 -33.90 11.39
C LEU A 360 23.69 -34.84 10.18
N GLY A 361 24.84 -34.86 9.49
CA GLY A 361 25.04 -35.66 8.28
C GLY A 361 24.15 -35.26 7.10
N LEU A 362 23.82 -33.97 6.98
CA LEU A 362 23.00 -33.43 5.90
C LEU A 362 23.80 -33.38 4.59
N THR A 363 23.14 -33.77 3.50
CA THR A 363 23.75 -33.87 2.16
C THR A 363 23.39 -32.70 1.25
N ASN A 364 22.37 -31.93 1.61
CA ASN A 364 21.93 -30.75 0.90
C ASN A 364 21.60 -29.63 1.88
N VAL A 365 22.01 -28.40 1.56
CA VAL A 365 21.82 -27.21 2.42
C VAL A 365 20.34 -26.95 2.71
N ARG A 366 19.44 -27.26 1.76
CA ARG A 366 17.98 -27.13 1.97
C ARG A 366 17.47 -27.97 3.14
N GLN A 367 18.13 -29.08 3.49
CA GLN A 367 17.74 -29.91 4.63
C GLN A 367 17.84 -29.17 5.97
N LEU A 368 18.64 -28.09 6.06
CA LEU A 368 18.67 -27.21 7.24
C LEU A 368 17.29 -26.59 7.49
N GLN A 369 16.59 -26.14 6.44
CA GLN A 369 15.22 -25.65 6.55
C GLN A 369 14.27 -26.75 7.01
N SER A 370 14.36 -27.95 6.43
CA SER A 370 13.50 -29.09 6.83
C SER A 370 13.69 -29.45 8.31
N HIS A 371 14.93 -29.42 8.80
CA HIS A 371 15.25 -29.66 10.22
C HIS A 371 14.72 -28.54 11.13
N PHE A 372 14.88 -27.29 10.73
CA PHE A 372 14.36 -26.14 11.45
C PHE A 372 12.83 -26.18 11.56
N VAL A 373 12.13 -26.38 10.44
CA VAL A 373 10.67 -26.55 10.37
C VAL A 373 10.20 -27.72 11.24
N ARG A 374 10.91 -28.85 11.21
CA ARG A 374 10.60 -30.00 12.08
C ARG A 374 10.67 -29.63 13.55
N LYS A 375 11.71 -28.91 13.98
CA LYS A 375 11.87 -28.46 15.37
C LYS A 375 10.78 -27.47 15.79
N LEU A 376 10.42 -26.51 14.94
CA LEU A 376 9.31 -25.58 15.21
C LEU A 376 7.97 -26.32 15.32
N SER A 377 7.70 -27.25 14.40
CA SER A 377 6.48 -28.08 14.44
C SER A 377 6.39 -28.90 15.73
N ASP A 378 7.50 -29.53 16.16
CA ASP A 378 7.53 -30.29 17.41
C ASP A 378 7.31 -29.38 18.62
N TYR A 379 7.90 -28.18 18.60
CA TYR A 379 7.70 -27.19 19.65
C TYR A 379 6.23 -26.76 19.75
N VAL A 380 5.62 -26.32 18.65
CA VAL A 380 4.21 -25.94 18.60
C VAL A 380 3.31 -27.08 19.08
N THR A 381 3.58 -28.32 18.62
CA THR A 381 2.79 -29.50 19.00
C THR A 381 2.96 -29.87 20.48
N SER A 382 4.09 -29.52 21.10
CA SER A 382 4.36 -29.79 22.52
C SER A 382 3.61 -28.87 23.47
N LYS A 383 3.05 -27.76 22.98
CA LYS A 383 2.39 -26.75 23.81
C LYS A 383 1.10 -27.32 24.42
N GLU A 384 1.00 -27.24 25.73
CA GLU A 384 -0.16 -27.70 26.50
C GLU A 384 -1.34 -26.73 26.35
N GLY A 385 -2.56 -27.27 26.37
CA GLY A 385 -3.80 -26.50 26.29
C GLY A 385 -5.00 -27.38 25.92
N ASP A 386 -6.20 -26.79 25.88
CA ASP A 386 -7.44 -27.51 25.55
C ASP A 386 -7.49 -28.02 24.11
N LYS A 387 -6.64 -27.50 23.23
CA LYS A 387 -6.55 -27.87 21.81
C LYS A 387 -5.13 -28.29 21.45
N LYS A 388 -5.01 -29.42 20.74
CA LYS A 388 -3.74 -29.83 20.12
C LYS A 388 -3.36 -28.82 19.03
N ARG A 389 -2.22 -28.16 19.19
CA ARG A 389 -1.67 -27.22 18.20
C ARG A 389 -0.97 -27.97 17.06
N THR A 390 -1.04 -27.40 15.86
CA THR A 390 -0.44 -27.93 14.62
C THR A 390 0.01 -26.78 13.72
N VAL A 391 0.94 -27.04 12.81
CA VAL A 391 1.47 -26.02 11.90
C VAL A 391 0.87 -26.11 10.49
N ILE A 392 0.79 -24.96 9.83
CA ILE A 392 0.63 -24.83 8.38
C ILE A 392 1.95 -24.29 7.80
N MET A 393 2.31 -24.74 6.61
CA MET A 393 3.53 -24.32 5.90
C MET A 393 3.29 -24.20 4.40
N TRP A 394 3.99 -23.28 3.75
CA TRP A 394 3.96 -23.14 2.29
C TRP A 394 4.57 -24.36 1.58
N ASN A 395 4.19 -24.59 0.33
CA ASN A 395 4.48 -25.84 -0.37
C ASN A 395 5.97 -26.18 -0.51
N GLU A 396 6.85 -25.19 -0.52
CA GLU A 396 8.30 -25.36 -0.71
C GLU A 396 8.90 -26.21 0.39
N SER A 397 8.31 -26.15 1.59
CA SER A 397 8.66 -27.05 2.68
C SER A 397 8.54 -28.52 2.31
N LEU A 398 7.79 -28.89 1.25
CA LEU A 398 7.65 -30.26 0.75
C LEU A 398 8.13 -30.44 -0.71
N THR A 399 8.04 -29.40 -1.55
CA THR A 399 8.29 -29.48 -3.00
C THR A 399 9.65 -28.93 -3.43
N ALA A 400 10.31 -28.11 -2.62
CA ALA A 400 11.60 -27.55 -3.00
C ALA A 400 12.66 -28.66 -3.17
N SER A 401 13.50 -28.52 -4.20
CA SER A 401 14.57 -29.48 -4.45
C SER A 401 15.55 -29.54 -3.27
N GLY A 402 15.91 -30.76 -2.84
CA GLY A 402 16.84 -30.99 -1.73
C GLY A 402 16.21 -31.01 -0.34
N THR A 403 14.90 -30.82 -0.22
CA THR A 403 14.13 -30.94 1.03
C THR A 403 14.16 -32.36 1.58
N ASP A 404 14.18 -32.49 2.91
CA ASP A 404 14.01 -33.77 3.59
C ASP A 404 12.52 -34.10 3.81
N GLU A 405 11.95 -34.89 2.90
CA GLU A 405 10.52 -35.20 2.88
C GLU A 405 10.06 -36.01 4.11
N GLU A 406 10.92 -36.84 4.70
CA GLU A 406 10.55 -37.63 5.89
C GLU A 406 10.50 -36.76 7.14
N LEU A 407 11.39 -35.78 7.29
CA LEU A 407 11.27 -34.78 8.36
C LEU A 407 9.96 -34.00 8.26
N ILE A 408 9.61 -33.59 7.04
CA ILE A 408 8.40 -32.79 6.79
C ILE A 408 7.14 -33.62 7.01
N LYS A 409 7.12 -34.87 6.52
CA LYS A 409 6.06 -35.84 6.84
C LYS A 409 5.92 -36.07 8.35
N GLY A 410 7.03 -36.09 9.08
CA GLY A 410 7.05 -36.23 10.54
C GLY A 410 6.29 -35.13 11.27
N THR A 411 6.17 -33.92 10.70
CA THR A 411 5.42 -32.80 11.30
C THR A 411 3.92 -33.09 11.44
N GLY A 412 3.35 -33.89 10.53
CA GLY A 412 1.89 -34.04 10.41
C GLY A 412 1.16 -32.73 10.13
N GLY A 413 1.87 -31.69 9.68
CA GLY A 413 1.34 -30.37 9.39
C GLY A 413 0.41 -30.32 8.17
N THR A 414 -0.14 -29.14 7.90
CA THR A 414 -0.97 -28.87 6.73
C THR A 414 -0.16 -28.11 5.67
N MET A 415 -0.24 -28.54 4.41
CA MET A 415 0.43 -27.84 3.30
C MET A 415 -0.47 -26.76 2.71
N MET A 416 0.05 -25.55 2.56
CA MET A 416 -0.57 -24.47 1.81
C MET A 416 -0.01 -24.44 0.38
N CYS A 417 -0.81 -24.87 -0.59
CA CYS A 417 -0.36 -25.19 -1.95
C CYS A 417 -0.64 -24.04 -2.92
N TRP A 418 0.40 -23.29 -3.28
CA TRP A 418 0.28 -22.00 -4.00
C TRP A 418 1.02 -21.96 -5.35
N GLU A 419 2.16 -22.65 -5.47
CA GLU A 419 3.08 -22.47 -6.59
C GLU A 419 2.45 -22.91 -7.92
N ILE A 420 2.58 -22.07 -8.96
CA ILE A 420 2.06 -22.38 -10.30
C ILE A 420 2.66 -23.69 -10.80
N GLY A 421 1.79 -24.61 -11.21
CA GLY A 421 2.20 -25.94 -11.70
C GLY A 421 2.52 -26.95 -10.60
N ASN A 422 2.79 -26.51 -9.36
CA ASN A 422 3.19 -27.37 -8.24
C ASN A 422 2.15 -27.45 -7.12
N ALA A 423 1.13 -26.59 -7.08
CA ALA A 423 0.07 -26.65 -6.07
C ALA A 423 -0.66 -28.02 -6.01
N GLN A 424 -1.08 -28.55 -7.16
CA GLN A 424 -1.76 -29.84 -7.24
C GLN A 424 -0.81 -31.03 -6.97
N PRO A 425 0.41 -31.08 -7.54
CA PRO A 425 1.42 -32.06 -7.15
C PRO A 425 1.73 -32.06 -5.64
N CYS A 426 1.87 -30.88 -5.02
CA CYS A 426 2.09 -30.76 -3.58
C CYS A 426 0.94 -31.38 -2.78
N ALA A 427 -0.30 -31.00 -3.10
CA ALA A 427 -1.48 -31.53 -2.42
C ALA A 427 -1.61 -33.05 -2.56
N LEU A 428 -1.32 -33.60 -3.74
CA LEU A 428 -1.34 -35.04 -3.96
C LEU A 428 -0.26 -35.76 -3.14
N LYS A 429 0.95 -35.19 -3.08
CA LYS A 429 2.07 -35.74 -2.30
C LYS A 429 1.79 -35.69 -0.80
N ALA A 430 1.29 -34.55 -0.30
CA ALA A 430 0.83 -34.40 1.08
C ALA A 430 -0.23 -35.46 1.43
N ALA A 431 -1.23 -35.64 0.56
CA ALA A 431 -2.27 -36.64 0.75
C ALA A 431 -1.72 -38.09 0.78
N GLN A 432 -0.71 -38.41 -0.03
CA GLN A 432 -0.02 -39.71 0.00
C GLN A 432 0.71 -39.95 1.32
N TYR A 433 1.15 -38.88 2.00
CA TYR A 433 1.75 -38.94 3.34
C TYR A 433 0.74 -38.86 4.47
N GLY A 434 -0.56 -38.75 4.15
CA GLY A 434 -1.63 -38.58 5.14
C GLY A 434 -1.67 -37.18 5.77
N MET A 435 -0.99 -36.21 5.16
CA MET A 435 -1.02 -34.80 5.55
C MET A 435 -2.17 -34.08 4.86
N LYS A 436 -2.69 -33.03 5.49
CA LYS A 436 -3.75 -32.19 4.94
C LYS A 436 -3.16 -31.14 3.98
N SER A 437 -3.97 -30.64 3.04
CA SER A 437 -3.60 -29.58 2.12
C SER A 437 -4.73 -28.61 1.84
N ILE A 438 -4.39 -27.32 1.70
CA ILE A 438 -5.28 -26.23 1.30
C ILE A 438 -4.82 -25.73 -0.07
N ILE A 439 -5.75 -25.62 -1.02
CA ILE A 439 -5.43 -25.16 -2.37
C ILE A 439 -5.55 -23.64 -2.45
N THR A 440 -4.46 -22.97 -2.79
CA THR A 440 -4.35 -21.51 -2.90
C THR A 440 -3.48 -21.07 -4.08
N THR A 441 -3.58 -21.81 -5.19
CA THR A 441 -2.77 -21.62 -6.40
C THR A 441 -2.70 -20.15 -6.83
N GLN A 442 -1.51 -19.64 -7.18
CA GLN A 442 -1.30 -18.25 -7.55
C GLN A 442 -2.30 -17.79 -8.61
N VAL A 443 -2.43 -18.55 -9.70
CA VAL A 443 -3.50 -18.35 -10.67
C VAL A 443 -4.55 -19.45 -10.49
N PRO A 444 -5.84 -19.13 -10.25
CA PRO A 444 -6.44 -17.80 -10.13
C PRO A 444 -6.70 -17.33 -8.68
N TYR A 445 -6.19 -18.00 -7.64
CA TYR A 445 -6.57 -17.72 -6.25
C TYR A 445 -5.76 -16.60 -5.57
N TYR A 446 -4.76 -16.01 -6.23
CA TYR A 446 -4.19 -14.73 -5.78
C TYR A 446 -5.07 -13.58 -6.27
N ILE A 447 -6.01 -13.20 -5.42
CA ILE A 447 -7.10 -12.26 -5.72
C ILE A 447 -6.69 -10.79 -5.55
N ASN A 448 -5.42 -10.52 -5.27
CA ASN A 448 -4.80 -9.18 -5.36
C ASN A 448 -4.37 -8.82 -6.80
N ARG A 449 -4.44 -9.76 -7.74
CA ARG A 449 -3.98 -9.58 -9.14
C ARG A 449 -5.05 -8.95 -10.03
N ARG A 450 -4.66 -8.39 -11.17
CA ARG A 450 -5.57 -7.83 -12.19
C ARG A 450 -6.65 -8.83 -12.60
N GLN A 451 -7.86 -8.34 -12.75
CA GLN A 451 -9.04 -9.14 -13.08
C GLN A 451 -9.60 -8.89 -14.49
N SER A 452 -9.05 -7.94 -15.25
CA SER A 452 -9.29 -7.81 -16.69
C SER A 452 -8.06 -7.28 -17.43
N THR A 453 -8.14 -7.29 -18.76
CA THR A 453 -7.13 -6.69 -19.65
C THR A 453 -7.51 -5.28 -20.10
N ASP A 454 -8.55 -4.70 -19.50
CA ASP A 454 -9.05 -3.40 -19.91
C ASP A 454 -8.04 -2.30 -19.56
N ALA A 455 -8.07 -1.21 -20.34
CA ALA A 455 -7.08 -0.14 -20.21
C ALA A 455 -7.19 0.62 -18.88
N ASP A 456 -8.37 0.59 -18.25
CA ASP A 456 -8.71 1.21 -16.98
C ASP A 456 -8.60 0.27 -15.77
N GLU A 457 -8.27 -1.01 -15.99
CA GLU A 457 -8.01 -1.96 -14.90
C GLU A 457 -6.80 -1.48 -14.07
N PRO A 458 -6.87 -1.52 -12.72
CA PRO A 458 -5.80 -1.03 -11.86
C PRO A 458 -4.47 -1.68 -12.21
N LYS A 459 -3.40 -0.89 -12.19
CA LYS A 459 -2.07 -1.33 -12.65
C LYS A 459 -1.30 -2.21 -11.66
N VAL A 460 -2.00 -3.08 -10.93
CA VAL A 460 -1.43 -4.04 -9.98
C VAL A 460 -0.83 -5.27 -10.70
N ALA A 461 -0.33 -6.24 -9.92
CA ALA A 461 0.28 -7.46 -10.43
C ALA A 461 -0.67 -8.31 -11.30
N GLY A 462 -0.13 -9.10 -12.23
CA GLY A 462 -0.88 -10.03 -13.07
C GLY A 462 -1.31 -9.47 -14.43
N HIS A 463 -1.95 -10.33 -15.23
CA HIS A 463 -2.22 -10.10 -16.66
C HIS A 463 -3.71 -10.03 -17.01
N GLY A 464 -4.60 -9.92 -16.02
CA GLY A 464 -6.05 -9.85 -16.26
C GLY A 464 -6.74 -11.21 -16.44
N THR A 465 -6.04 -12.31 -16.18
CA THR A 465 -6.56 -13.68 -16.34
C THR A 465 -7.25 -14.23 -15.10
N ASP A 466 -7.02 -13.60 -13.95
CA ASP A 466 -7.35 -14.07 -12.61
C ASP A 466 -8.75 -13.58 -12.20
N ASN A 467 -9.69 -13.58 -13.16
CA ASN A 467 -11.01 -12.99 -13.03
C ASN A 467 -11.99 -13.87 -12.24
N VAL A 468 -13.17 -13.31 -11.92
CA VAL A 468 -14.24 -13.98 -11.17
C VAL A 468 -14.60 -15.35 -11.74
N LYS A 469 -14.67 -15.47 -13.07
CA LYS A 469 -14.96 -16.73 -13.75
C LYS A 469 -13.84 -17.74 -13.60
N ALA A 470 -12.58 -17.31 -13.70
CA ALA A 470 -11.42 -18.18 -13.48
C ALA A 470 -11.39 -18.74 -12.05
N VAL A 471 -11.61 -17.88 -11.05
CA VAL A 471 -11.72 -18.29 -9.63
C VAL A 471 -12.86 -19.30 -9.46
N TYR A 472 -14.01 -19.03 -10.07
CA TYR A 472 -15.16 -19.92 -10.03
C TYR A 472 -14.90 -21.26 -10.73
N ASP A 473 -14.30 -21.28 -11.91
CA ASP A 473 -14.15 -22.50 -12.70
C ASP A 473 -13.02 -23.42 -12.21
N TYR A 474 -12.12 -22.90 -11.37
CA TYR A 474 -11.02 -23.70 -10.84
C TYR A 474 -11.55 -24.93 -10.08
N VAL A 475 -10.87 -26.07 -10.26
CA VAL A 475 -11.23 -27.37 -9.68
C VAL A 475 -10.17 -27.75 -8.63
N PRO A 476 -10.40 -27.48 -7.32
CA PRO A 476 -9.40 -27.72 -6.28
C PRO A 476 -9.02 -29.20 -6.10
N VAL A 477 -9.97 -30.10 -6.37
CA VAL A 477 -9.77 -31.55 -6.28
C VAL A 477 -10.04 -32.15 -7.66
N PRO A 478 -9.01 -32.33 -8.50
CA PRO A 478 -9.16 -32.93 -9.82
C PRO A 478 -9.72 -34.35 -9.76
N ALA A 479 -10.49 -34.75 -10.77
CA ALA A 479 -11.07 -36.09 -10.86
C ALA A 479 -10.02 -37.22 -10.93
N SER A 480 -8.77 -36.88 -11.30
CA SER A 480 -7.62 -37.80 -11.29
C SER A 480 -7.15 -38.17 -9.88
N VAL A 481 -7.51 -37.39 -8.85
CA VAL A 481 -7.16 -37.70 -7.46
C VAL A 481 -7.97 -38.90 -6.97
N PRO A 482 -7.31 -39.99 -6.50
CA PRO A 482 -8.01 -41.15 -5.97
C PRO A 482 -8.96 -40.79 -4.81
N LYS A 483 -10.18 -41.35 -4.81
CA LYS A 483 -11.21 -41.04 -3.80
C LYS A 483 -10.72 -41.14 -2.35
N ALA A 484 -9.87 -42.13 -2.05
CA ALA A 484 -9.32 -42.33 -0.70
C ALA A 484 -8.41 -41.17 -0.22
N LEU A 485 -7.84 -40.40 -1.16
CA LEU A 485 -6.94 -39.28 -0.89
C LEU A 485 -7.67 -37.93 -0.86
N GLN A 486 -8.88 -37.83 -1.42
CA GLN A 486 -9.60 -36.55 -1.52
C GLN A 486 -9.91 -35.92 -0.17
N LYS A 487 -10.06 -36.72 0.90
CA LYS A 487 -10.28 -36.23 2.28
C LYS A 487 -9.13 -35.39 2.85
N PHE A 488 -7.94 -35.45 2.24
CA PHE A 488 -6.78 -34.65 2.65
C PHE A 488 -6.77 -33.26 2.00
N TYR A 489 -7.59 -33.05 0.97
CA TYR A 489 -7.83 -31.73 0.38
C TYR A 489 -8.90 -31.04 1.21
N ILE A 490 -8.48 -30.34 2.25
CA ILE A 490 -9.38 -29.85 3.29
C ILE A 490 -10.05 -28.52 2.95
N GLY A 491 -9.57 -27.82 1.92
CA GLY A 491 -10.21 -26.58 1.49
C GLY A 491 -9.46 -25.71 0.50
N VAL A 492 -9.96 -24.47 0.40
CA VAL A 492 -9.50 -23.44 -0.53
C VAL A 492 -9.23 -22.12 0.19
N GLN A 493 -8.34 -21.31 -0.35
CA GLN A 493 -8.05 -19.97 0.15
C GLN A 493 -7.85 -19.00 -1.01
N GLY A 494 -8.28 -17.75 -0.81
CA GLY A 494 -7.93 -16.62 -1.65
C GLY A 494 -6.81 -15.86 -0.97
N THR A 495 -5.65 -15.77 -1.62
CA THR A 495 -4.49 -15.06 -1.08
C THR A 495 -4.47 -13.62 -1.58
N PHE A 496 -4.21 -12.68 -0.67
CA PHE A 496 -4.17 -11.26 -0.97
C PHE A 496 -2.86 -10.64 -0.47
N TRP A 497 -1.85 -10.64 -1.33
CA TRP A 497 -0.59 -9.93 -1.11
C TRP A 497 -0.72 -8.44 -1.41
N THR A 498 0.07 -7.61 -0.72
CA THR A 498 -0.15 -6.16 -0.71
C THR A 498 1.03 -5.34 -1.21
N GLU A 499 1.98 -5.90 -1.97
CA GLU A 499 3.10 -5.13 -2.57
C GLU A 499 2.62 -3.92 -3.37
N HIS A 500 1.44 -4.03 -4.00
CA HIS A 500 0.83 -3.01 -4.84
C HIS A 500 -0.51 -2.48 -4.30
N VAL A 501 -0.86 -2.78 -3.05
CA VAL A 501 -2.18 -2.44 -2.50
C VAL A 501 -2.03 -1.88 -1.10
N GLN A 502 -2.00 -0.55 -0.98
CA GLN A 502 -2.09 0.16 0.31
C GLN A 502 -3.51 0.70 0.57
N ASP A 503 -4.23 1.04 -0.49
CA ASP A 503 -5.58 1.59 -0.39
C ASP A 503 -6.60 0.45 -0.18
N TYR A 504 -7.41 0.57 0.88
CA TYR A 504 -8.45 -0.41 1.21
C TYR A 504 -9.56 -0.47 0.15
N THR A 505 -9.84 0.61 -0.57
CA THR A 505 -10.84 0.58 -1.67
C THR A 505 -10.32 -0.25 -2.84
N LEU A 506 -9.01 -0.20 -3.12
CA LEU A 506 -8.38 -1.06 -4.10
C LEU A 506 -8.35 -2.52 -3.63
N LEU A 507 -8.15 -2.77 -2.32
CA LEU A 507 -8.30 -4.09 -1.72
C LEU A 507 -9.71 -4.65 -1.98
N GLU A 508 -10.75 -3.90 -1.61
CA GLU A 508 -12.15 -4.29 -1.80
C GLU A 508 -12.45 -4.55 -3.29
N TYR A 509 -12.04 -3.62 -4.18
CA TYR A 509 -12.21 -3.75 -5.63
C TYR A 509 -11.62 -5.05 -6.18
N LEU A 510 -10.40 -5.41 -5.75
CA LEU A 510 -9.72 -6.61 -6.22
C LEU A 510 -10.30 -7.87 -5.57
N ALA A 511 -10.64 -7.83 -4.28
CA ALA A 511 -11.15 -8.99 -3.57
C ALA A 511 -12.59 -9.36 -3.99
N LEU A 512 -13.43 -8.36 -4.29
CA LEU A 512 -14.84 -8.55 -4.61
C LEU A 512 -15.08 -8.42 -6.12
N PRO A 513 -15.86 -9.33 -6.75
CA PRO A 513 -16.60 -10.45 -6.16
C PRO A 513 -15.83 -11.79 -6.19
N ARG A 514 -14.50 -11.80 -6.33
CA ARG A 514 -13.71 -13.04 -6.38
C ARG A 514 -13.78 -13.87 -5.09
N LEU A 515 -13.86 -13.23 -3.92
CA LEU A 515 -14.13 -13.91 -2.65
C LEU A 515 -15.48 -14.64 -2.65
N MET A 516 -16.49 -14.12 -3.34
CA MET A 516 -17.79 -14.79 -3.47
C MET A 516 -17.67 -16.06 -4.32
N ALA A 517 -16.86 -16.04 -5.38
CA ALA A 517 -16.59 -17.21 -6.21
C ALA A 517 -15.77 -18.29 -5.46
N LEU A 518 -14.84 -17.84 -4.62
CA LEU A 518 -14.08 -18.73 -3.76
C LEU A 518 -14.97 -19.36 -2.68
N ALA A 519 -15.82 -18.57 -2.02
CA ALA A 519 -16.80 -19.03 -1.05
C ALA A 519 -17.76 -20.08 -1.65
N GLU A 520 -18.27 -19.83 -2.86
CA GLU A 520 -19.06 -20.81 -3.61
C GLU A 520 -18.28 -22.11 -3.84
N THR A 521 -16.99 -22.01 -4.20
CA THR A 521 -16.14 -23.19 -4.41
C THR A 521 -15.89 -23.97 -3.11
N GLY A 522 -15.78 -23.25 -2.00
CA GLY A 522 -15.60 -23.76 -0.64
C GLY A 522 -16.84 -24.47 -0.07
N TRP A 523 -18.03 -24.03 -0.46
CA TRP A 523 -19.30 -24.45 0.15
C TRP A 523 -20.13 -25.35 -0.77
N THR A 524 -20.37 -24.93 -2.01
CA THR A 524 -21.33 -25.57 -2.92
C THR A 524 -20.79 -26.91 -3.45
N PRO A 525 -21.60 -27.99 -3.46
CA PRO A 525 -21.20 -29.25 -4.07
C PRO A 525 -20.75 -29.06 -5.52
N ALA A 526 -19.60 -29.64 -5.89
CA ALA A 526 -18.99 -29.44 -7.22
C ALA A 526 -19.96 -29.68 -8.40
N ALA A 527 -20.81 -30.71 -8.29
CA ALA A 527 -21.78 -31.08 -9.33
C ALA A 527 -22.92 -30.06 -9.52
N LYS A 528 -23.09 -29.11 -8.59
CA LYS A 528 -24.12 -28.06 -8.63
C LYS A 528 -23.59 -26.71 -9.11
N LYS A 529 -22.27 -26.56 -9.27
CA LYS A 529 -21.69 -25.30 -9.74
C LYS A 529 -22.15 -25.02 -11.18
N ASN A 530 -22.83 -23.89 -11.37
CA ASN A 530 -23.19 -23.31 -12.66
C ASN A 530 -22.83 -21.82 -12.68
N PHE A 531 -21.87 -21.43 -13.53
CA PHE A 531 -21.37 -20.05 -13.54
C PHE A 531 -22.43 -19.02 -13.95
N SER A 532 -23.31 -19.31 -14.91
CA SER A 532 -24.35 -18.36 -15.37
C SER A 532 -25.35 -18.05 -14.25
N ASP A 533 -25.74 -19.09 -13.52
CA ASP A 533 -26.62 -18.99 -12.36
C ASP A 533 -25.93 -18.27 -11.17
N PHE A 534 -24.67 -18.61 -10.89
CA PHE A 534 -23.83 -17.86 -9.94
C PHE A 534 -23.71 -16.37 -10.31
N GLN A 535 -23.50 -16.06 -11.59
CA GLN A 535 -23.39 -14.71 -12.11
C GLN A 535 -24.64 -13.87 -11.81
N GLN A 536 -25.84 -14.46 -11.97
CA GLN A 536 -27.10 -13.81 -11.61
C GLN A 536 -27.20 -13.52 -10.12
N ARG A 537 -26.76 -14.46 -9.27
CA ARG A 537 -26.80 -14.29 -7.83
C ARG A 537 -25.84 -13.22 -7.32
N ILE A 538 -24.59 -13.25 -7.77
CA ILE A 538 -23.61 -12.22 -7.37
C ILE A 538 -24.00 -10.83 -7.87
N THR A 539 -24.71 -10.75 -9.00
CA THR A 539 -25.27 -9.49 -9.50
C THR A 539 -26.31 -8.94 -8.52
N LYS A 540 -27.22 -9.79 -8.02
CA LYS A 540 -28.20 -9.38 -7.00
C LYS A 540 -27.54 -9.00 -5.69
N ASP A 541 -26.44 -9.66 -5.32
CA ASP A 541 -25.67 -9.35 -4.10
C ASP A 541 -24.97 -7.98 -4.14
N THR A 542 -24.82 -7.34 -5.30
CA THR A 542 -24.30 -5.97 -5.36
C THR A 542 -25.13 -4.98 -4.53
N LEU A 543 -26.45 -5.22 -4.40
CA LEU A 543 -27.31 -4.43 -3.52
C LEU A 543 -26.87 -4.51 -2.06
N LEU A 544 -26.46 -5.70 -1.58
CA LEU A 544 -25.90 -5.88 -0.24
C LEU A 544 -24.59 -5.11 -0.11
N LEU A 545 -23.68 -5.25 -1.07
CA LEU A 545 -22.38 -4.56 -1.03
C LEU A 545 -22.54 -3.03 -0.98
N ASN A 546 -23.55 -2.49 -1.68
CA ASN A 546 -23.83 -1.05 -1.69
C ASN A 546 -24.31 -0.49 -0.35
N TYR A 547 -24.96 -1.28 0.53
CA TYR A 547 -25.41 -0.78 1.85
C TYR A 547 -24.25 -0.34 2.74
N ASN A 548 -23.10 -1.02 2.64
CA ASN A 548 -21.89 -0.72 3.41
C ASN A 548 -20.78 -0.09 2.56
N ASN A 549 -21.14 0.40 1.36
CA ASN A 549 -20.27 1.12 0.44
C ASN A 549 -18.95 0.37 0.13
N TYR A 550 -19.02 -0.94 -0.11
CA TYR A 550 -17.86 -1.71 -0.57
C TYR A 550 -17.53 -1.35 -2.02
N ASP A 551 -16.24 -1.12 -2.34
CA ASP A 551 -15.80 -1.09 -3.74
C ASP A 551 -15.68 -2.55 -4.27
N TYR A 552 -16.02 -2.77 -5.54
CA TYR A 552 -15.97 -4.12 -6.13
C TYR A 552 -15.78 -4.07 -7.64
N GLY A 553 -15.04 -5.05 -8.16
CA GLY A 553 -14.88 -5.28 -9.59
C GLY A 553 -16.24 -5.54 -10.26
N ARG A 554 -16.52 -4.83 -11.35
CA ARG A 554 -17.78 -4.97 -12.09
C ARG A 554 -17.71 -6.00 -13.22
N HIS A 555 -16.53 -6.58 -13.43
CA HIS A 555 -16.30 -7.65 -14.38
C HIS A 555 -17.21 -8.84 -14.06
N TYR A 556 -17.96 -9.31 -15.04
CA TYR A 556 -18.93 -10.41 -14.91
C TYR A 556 -20.18 -10.11 -14.06
N ILE A 557 -20.49 -8.87 -13.69
CA ILE A 557 -21.81 -8.52 -13.13
C ILE A 557 -22.82 -8.29 -14.28
N LEU A 558 -23.98 -8.94 -14.24
CA LEU A 558 -25.02 -8.84 -15.28
C LEU A 558 -25.76 -7.49 -15.20
N GLY A 559 -26.26 -7.00 -16.34
CA GLY A 559 -27.07 -5.78 -16.37
C GLY A 559 -26.27 -4.48 -16.32
N ASN A 560 -24.97 -4.52 -16.61
CA ASN A 560 -24.17 -3.33 -16.91
C ASN A 560 -24.47 -2.72 -18.30
N GLU A 561 -25.53 -3.17 -18.98
CA GLU A 561 -26.35 -2.35 -19.90
C GLU A 561 -27.70 -2.03 -19.26
N SER A 562 -27.69 -1.40 -18.08
CA SER A 562 -28.84 -0.64 -17.59
C SER A 562 -28.35 0.36 -16.57
N GLY A 563 -28.20 1.60 -17.05
CA GLY A 563 -27.62 2.73 -16.35
C GLY A 563 -28.08 2.86 -14.90
N THR A 564 -27.10 2.68 -14.03
CA THR A 564 -26.86 3.67 -12.97
C THR A 564 -25.40 4.06 -13.05
N GLU A 565 -25.00 4.66 -14.19
CA GLU A 565 -24.22 5.88 -14.00
C GLU A 565 -25.08 6.76 -13.10
N SER A 566 -24.51 7.24 -11.99
CA SER A 566 -25.12 8.32 -11.22
C SER A 566 -25.66 9.33 -12.21
N LYS A 567 -26.97 9.58 -12.22
CA LYS A 567 -27.64 10.49 -13.16
C LYS A 567 -26.81 11.77 -13.27
N VAL A 568 -26.07 11.94 -14.36
CA VAL A 568 -25.24 13.13 -14.58
C VAL A 568 -26.18 14.23 -15.02
N MET A 569 -26.63 15.04 -14.07
CA MET A 569 -27.51 16.15 -14.41
C MET A 569 -26.81 17.08 -15.41
N PRO A 570 -27.49 17.59 -16.46
CA PRO A 570 -26.95 18.70 -17.20
C PRO A 570 -26.64 19.82 -16.22
N THR A 571 -25.51 20.49 -16.40
CA THR A 571 -25.06 21.53 -15.50
C THR A 571 -26.11 22.64 -15.48
N PRO A 572 -26.68 22.96 -14.30
CA PRO A 572 -27.75 23.94 -14.24
C PRO A 572 -27.25 25.30 -14.68
N SER A 573 -28.02 25.94 -15.54
CA SER A 573 -27.86 27.34 -15.85
C SER A 573 -28.44 28.19 -14.72
N THR A 574 -27.72 29.24 -14.35
CA THR A 574 -28.20 30.30 -13.46
C THR A 574 -28.37 31.58 -14.25
N ASP A 575 -28.98 32.60 -13.65
CA ASP A 575 -29.03 33.94 -14.26
C ASP A 575 -27.63 34.56 -14.45
N GLU A 576 -26.65 34.13 -13.64
CA GLU A 576 -25.26 34.62 -13.68
C GLU A 576 -24.37 33.83 -14.65
N LYS A 577 -24.71 32.56 -14.92
CA LYS A 577 -23.94 31.65 -15.78
C LYS A 577 -24.87 30.71 -16.55
N GLN A 578 -25.03 30.96 -17.85
CA GLN A 578 -25.88 30.16 -18.74
C GLN A 578 -25.04 29.14 -19.52
N ILE A 579 -25.49 27.88 -19.49
CA ILE A 579 -24.86 26.76 -20.20
C ILE A 579 -25.82 26.32 -21.29
N TRP A 580 -25.35 26.39 -22.53
CA TRP A 580 -26.19 26.14 -23.69
C TRP A 580 -26.07 24.70 -24.15
N TYR A 581 -27.21 24.06 -24.36
CA TYR A 581 -27.30 22.73 -24.94
C TYR A 581 -28.02 22.79 -26.27
N ARG A 582 -27.51 22.06 -27.25
CA ARG A 582 -28.28 21.64 -28.43
C ARG A 582 -28.94 20.29 -28.10
N ILE A 583 -30.26 20.24 -28.17
CA ILE A 583 -31.05 19.04 -27.82
C ILE A 583 -31.35 18.27 -29.09
N VAL A 584 -30.57 17.22 -29.34
CA VAL A 584 -30.50 16.51 -30.62
C VAL A 584 -31.33 15.23 -30.59
N THR A 585 -32.02 14.90 -31.68
CA THR A 585 -32.77 13.65 -31.77
C THR A 585 -31.82 12.46 -31.83
N THR A 586 -32.10 11.39 -31.09
CA THR A 586 -31.39 10.11 -31.24
C THR A 586 -31.93 9.25 -32.38
N ALA A 587 -32.80 9.79 -33.24
CA ALA A 587 -33.34 9.10 -34.39
C ALA A 587 -32.25 8.76 -35.41
N THR A 588 -32.32 7.57 -35.99
CA THR A 588 -31.41 7.09 -37.05
C THR A 588 -32.02 7.10 -38.44
N ASP A 589 -33.27 7.56 -38.58
CA ASP A 589 -34.00 7.63 -39.84
C ASP A 589 -33.94 9.05 -40.46
N ALA A 590 -34.93 9.43 -41.28
CA ALA A 590 -35.02 10.76 -41.91
C ALA A 590 -35.04 11.94 -40.91
N ARG A 591 -35.16 11.67 -39.61
CA ARG A 591 -35.07 12.64 -38.53
C ARG A 591 -33.64 12.86 -38.02
N ALA A 592 -32.68 11.99 -38.37
CA ALA A 592 -31.28 12.11 -37.97
C ALA A 592 -30.69 13.47 -38.36
N GLY A 593 -29.78 14.00 -37.54
CA GLY A 593 -29.16 15.30 -37.78
C GLY A 593 -30.07 16.51 -37.51
N ARG A 594 -31.13 16.32 -36.72
CA ARG A 594 -32.06 17.40 -36.32
C ARG A 594 -32.04 17.63 -34.81
N CYS A 595 -32.44 18.83 -34.40
CA CYS A 595 -32.52 19.25 -33.01
C CYS A 595 -33.81 20.05 -32.72
N ILE A 596 -34.09 20.28 -31.44
CA ILE A 596 -35.19 21.15 -31.02
C ILE A 596 -34.85 22.61 -31.40
N GLN A 597 -35.72 23.24 -32.18
CA GLN A 597 -35.66 24.65 -32.52
C GLN A 597 -36.91 25.39 -32.03
N LEU A 598 -36.72 26.59 -31.50
CA LEU A 598 -37.81 27.56 -31.32
C LEU A 598 -38.06 28.27 -32.67
N LEU A 599 -39.25 28.09 -33.25
CA LEU A 599 -39.56 28.73 -34.52
C LEU A 599 -39.66 30.26 -34.34
N ARG A 600 -38.92 30.99 -35.18
CA ARG A 600 -39.00 32.45 -35.41
C ARG A 600 -39.87 32.78 -36.62
N GLU A 601 -40.32 34.03 -36.75
CA GLU A 601 -41.24 34.50 -37.82
C GLU A 601 -40.83 34.13 -39.26
N ASN A 602 -39.53 34.05 -39.54
CA ASN A 602 -38.97 33.69 -40.85
C ASN A 602 -38.40 32.26 -40.92
N SER A 603 -38.78 31.36 -40.00
CA SER A 603 -38.33 29.95 -40.05
C SER A 603 -38.90 29.24 -41.27
N SER A 604 -38.07 28.45 -41.95
CA SER A 604 -38.41 27.73 -43.18
C SER A 604 -39.56 26.72 -43.03
N GLU A 605 -39.83 26.29 -41.80
CA GLU A 605 -40.81 25.31 -41.41
C GLU A 605 -42.23 25.90 -41.29
N ILE A 606 -42.34 27.23 -41.20
CA ILE A 606 -43.62 27.95 -41.15
C ILE A 606 -44.37 27.74 -42.47
N GLY A 607 -45.65 27.35 -42.35
CA GLY A 607 -46.47 26.92 -43.49
C GLY A 607 -46.67 25.40 -43.56
N THR A 608 -45.97 24.62 -42.72
CA THR A 608 -46.12 23.15 -42.64
C THR A 608 -46.91 22.75 -41.39
N GLY A 609 -48.10 22.17 -41.58
CA GLY A 609 -48.93 21.69 -40.47
C GLY A 609 -49.29 22.79 -39.47
N ASN A 610 -48.87 22.63 -38.21
CA ASN A 610 -49.14 23.56 -37.11
C ASN A 610 -47.92 24.42 -36.73
N ALA A 611 -46.90 24.52 -37.57
CA ALA A 611 -45.72 25.37 -37.34
C ALA A 611 -46.11 26.86 -37.31
N LYS A 612 -45.68 27.57 -36.26
CA LYS A 612 -45.86 29.02 -36.08
C LYS A 612 -44.69 29.57 -35.26
N ALA A 613 -44.44 30.88 -35.31
CA ALA A 613 -43.48 31.51 -34.41
C ALA A 613 -43.84 31.24 -32.93
N GLY A 614 -42.82 31.02 -32.10
CA GLY A 614 -42.98 30.68 -30.68
C GLY A 614 -43.33 29.21 -30.40
N ARG A 615 -43.20 28.30 -31.39
CA ARG A 615 -43.47 26.86 -31.21
C ARG A 615 -42.20 26.02 -31.38
N LEU A 616 -42.10 24.93 -30.61
CA LEU A 616 -40.97 23.99 -30.71
C LEU A 616 -41.14 23.06 -31.91
N TRP A 617 -40.06 22.89 -32.68
CA TRP A 617 -40.03 22.07 -33.87
C TRP A 617 -38.73 21.26 -33.98
N ASN A 618 -38.76 20.15 -34.71
CA ASN A 618 -37.57 19.37 -35.01
C ASN A 618 -36.98 19.82 -36.35
N SER A 619 -35.86 20.55 -36.31
CA SER A 619 -35.26 21.24 -37.46
C SER A 619 -33.84 20.78 -37.73
N ALA A 620 -33.36 20.95 -38.96
CA ALA A 620 -31.97 20.63 -39.32
C ALA A 620 -31.01 21.50 -38.48
N ILE A 621 -29.91 20.90 -38.03
CA ILE A 621 -28.91 21.62 -37.23
C ILE A 621 -28.29 22.76 -38.07
N ILE A 622 -28.25 23.96 -37.48
CA ILE A 622 -27.58 25.13 -38.00
C ILE A 622 -26.19 25.19 -37.35
N GLU A 623 -25.13 24.97 -38.13
CA GLU A 623 -23.75 24.97 -37.63
C GLU A 623 -23.07 26.35 -37.70
N ASP A 624 -23.54 27.25 -38.57
CA ASP A 624 -23.00 28.60 -38.69
C ASP A 624 -23.55 29.50 -37.58
N GLU A 625 -22.69 29.90 -36.65
CA GLU A 625 -23.04 30.75 -35.51
C GLU A 625 -23.55 32.14 -35.91
N ASN A 626 -23.20 32.59 -37.12
CA ASN A 626 -23.66 33.88 -37.65
C ASN A 626 -25.06 33.79 -38.27
N ASN A 627 -25.64 32.59 -38.37
CA ASN A 627 -26.98 32.42 -38.88
C ASN A 627 -28.00 32.91 -37.84
N GLU A 628 -28.96 33.73 -38.26
CA GLU A 628 -30.02 34.26 -37.39
C GLU A 628 -30.87 33.17 -36.68
N GLY A 629 -30.80 31.92 -37.15
CA GLY A 629 -31.45 30.78 -36.52
C GLY A 629 -30.61 30.00 -35.51
N TYR A 630 -29.31 30.29 -35.39
CA TYR A 630 -28.39 29.52 -34.54
C TYR A 630 -28.84 29.54 -33.07
N ASP A 631 -29.04 30.73 -32.50
CA ASP A 631 -29.46 30.89 -31.11
C ASP A 631 -30.87 30.36 -30.81
N TYR A 632 -31.70 30.15 -31.83
CA TYR A 632 -33.02 29.53 -31.69
C TYR A 632 -32.96 27.99 -31.52
N GLN A 633 -31.78 27.37 -31.66
CA GLN A 633 -31.54 25.93 -31.46
C GLN A 633 -30.80 25.61 -30.15
N LEU A 634 -30.56 26.63 -29.31
CA LEU A 634 -29.76 26.55 -28.10
C LEU A 634 -30.62 26.73 -26.85
N TRP A 635 -30.44 25.84 -25.89
CA TRP A 635 -31.32 25.70 -24.73
C TRP A 635 -30.53 25.64 -23.42
N ALA A 636 -30.85 26.54 -22.50
CA ALA A 636 -30.39 26.51 -21.11
C ALA A 636 -31.41 25.77 -20.25
N PHE A 637 -30.91 24.99 -19.28
CA PHE A 637 -31.72 24.26 -18.31
C PHE A 637 -31.56 24.94 -16.95
N MET A 638 -32.56 25.70 -16.52
CA MET A 638 -32.53 26.41 -15.23
C MET A 638 -33.27 25.57 -14.18
N GLN A 639 -32.59 25.25 -13.09
CA GLN A 639 -33.14 24.45 -12.00
C GLN A 639 -34.01 25.33 -11.09
N ASP A 640 -35.14 24.80 -10.62
CA ASP A 640 -35.97 25.46 -9.60
C ASP A 640 -35.24 25.40 -8.25
N PRO A 641 -34.92 26.55 -7.62
CA PRO A 641 -34.26 26.57 -6.32
C PRO A 641 -35.04 25.90 -5.20
N GLU A 642 -36.38 25.88 -5.28
CA GLU A 642 -37.25 25.27 -4.26
C GLU A 642 -37.55 23.79 -4.55
N ASN A 643 -37.40 23.35 -5.81
CA ASN A 643 -37.68 21.98 -6.25
C ASN A 643 -36.59 21.50 -7.24
N PRO A 644 -35.43 21.04 -6.77
CA PRO A 644 -34.26 20.75 -7.62
C PRO A 644 -34.49 19.72 -8.75
N GLU A 645 -35.57 18.94 -8.68
CA GLU A 645 -35.96 18.02 -9.75
C GLU A 645 -36.65 18.70 -10.95
N ARG A 646 -36.96 20.00 -10.85
CA ARG A 646 -37.74 20.76 -11.83
C ARG A 646 -36.90 21.77 -12.60
N TRP A 647 -37.22 21.90 -13.87
CA TRP A 647 -36.43 22.64 -14.83
C TRP A 647 -37.29 23.55 -15.70
N ALA A 648 -36.81 24.78 -15.90
CA ALA A 648 -37.24 25.64 -17.00
C ALA A 648 -36.29 25.42 -18.20
N ILE A 649 -36.89 25.23 -19.38
CA ILE A 649 -36.15 25.06 -20.65
C ILE A 649 -36.17 26.41 -21.38
N VAL A 650 -35.03 27.10 -21.41
CA VAL A 650 -34.90 28.50 -21.85
C VAL A 650 -34.12 28.55 -23.16
N CYS A 651 -34.67 29.21 -24.19
CA CYS A 651 -34.02 29.39 -25.48
C CYS A 651 -33.05 30.59 -25.44
N LYS A 652 -31.84 30.44 -26.00
CA LYS A 652 -30.83 31.52 -26.03
C LYS A 652 -31.32 32.79 -26.71
N ALA A 653 -32.10 32.67 -27.78
CA ALA A 653 -32.68 33.81 -28.48
C ALA A 653 -33.77 34.55 -27.67
N LYS A 654 -34.31 33.94 -26.61
CA LYS A 654 -35.43 34.45 -25.78
C LYS A 654 -35.22 34.13 -24.28
N PRO A 655 -34.17 34.69 -23.64
CA PRO A 655 -33.70 34.28 -22.31
C PRO A 655 -34.64 34.66 -21.14
N ASP A 656 -35.57 35.60 -21.36
CA ASP A 656 -36.53 36.06 -20.33
C ASP A 656 -37.70 35.09 -20.13
N GLY A 657 -37.92 34.17 -21.08
CA GLY A 657 -39.03 33.22 -21.10
C GLY A 657 -38.62 31.76 -20.95
N SER A 658 -39.56 30.83 -21.11
CA SER A 658 -39.25 29.40 -21.24
C SER A 658 -40.33 28.64 -22.04
N VAL A 659 -40.08 27.37 -22.33
CA VAL A 659 -41.13 26.46 -22.82
C VAL A 659 -42.28 26.40 -21.81
N ASN A 660 -43.53 26.50 -22.27
CA ASN A 660 -44.70 26.35 -21.41
C ASN A 660 -44.88 24.88 -21.00
N GLY A 661 -45.01 24.61 -19.70
CA GLY A 661 -45.19 23.26 -19.17
C GLY A 661 -46.48 22.57 -19.64
N LYS A 662 -47.49 23.30 -20.11
CA LYS A 662 -48.77 22.75 -20.56
C LYS A 662 -48.83 22.69 -22.10
N PRO A 663 -48.82 21.50 -22.71
CA PRO A 663 -48.96 21.38 -24.16
C PRO A 663 -50.38 21.72 -24.62
N THR A 664 -50.55 22.01 -25.91
CA THR A 664 -51.88 22.33 -26.48
C THR A 664 -52.91 21.19 -26.40
N ALA A 665 -52.45 19.94 -26.20
CA ALA A 665 -53.26 18.75 -25.94
C ALA A 665 -52.39 17.67 -25.27
N GLU A 666 -52.99 16.76 -24.49
CA GLU A 666 -52.29 15.68 -23.75
C GLU A 666 -52.27 14.35 -24.53
N ASN A 667 -51.91 14.41 -25.82
CA ASN A 667 -51.72 13.24 -26.69
C ASN A 667 -50.72 13.61 -27.81
N ASN A 668 -50.49 12.72 -28.77
CA ASN A 668 -49.55 12.94 -29.88
C ASN A 668 -49.92 14.12 -30.83
N THR A 669 -51.10 14.73 -30.66
CA THR A 669 -51.50 15.97 -31.36
C THR A 669 -51.12 17.25 -30.60
N GLY A 670 -50.65 17.13 -29.36
CA GLY A 670 -50.15 18.25 -28.55
C GLY A 670 -48.91 18.92 -29.13
N ARG A 671 -48.77 20.23 -28.90
CA ARG A 671 -47.62 21.05 -29.30
C ARG A 671 -47.12 21.84 -28.10
N TRP A 672 -45.82 22.12 -28.09
CA TRP A 672 -45.15 22.92 -27.07
C TRP A 672 -44.96 24.35 -27.60
N ASP A 673 -45.60 25.30 -26.93
CA ASP A 673 -45.46 26.73 -27.20
C ASP A 673 -44.51 27.35 -26.16
N TYR A 674 -43.81 28.41 -26.56
CA TYR A 674 -42.87 29.17 -25.73
C TYR A 674 -43.58 30.40 -25.15
N ASP A 675 -43.36 30.67 -23.87
CA ASP A 675 -43.84 31.88 -23.19
C ASP A 675 -42.66 32.83 -23.06
N GLU A 676 -42.68 33.94 -23.81
CA GLU A 676 -41.57 34.90 -23.82
C GLU A 676 -41.47 35.73 -22.53
N ASN A 677 -42.50 35.73 -21.68
CA ASN A 677 -42.58 36.63 -20.53
C ASN A 677 -42.52 35.93 -19.17
N ASN A 678 -42.65 34.60 -19.13
CA ASN A 678 -42.63 33.85 -17.88
C ASN A 678 -41.77 32.59 -18.01
N ARG A 679 -41.04 32.28 -16.93
CA ARG A 679 -40.30 31.02 -16.78
C ARG A 679 -41.15 29.98 -16.05
N HIS A 680 -41.28 28.81 -16.67
CA HIS A 680 -42.08 27.68 -16.21
C HIS A 680 -41.15 26.53 -15.81
N TYR A 681 -40.97 26.31 -14.51
CA TYR A 681 -40.17 25.21 -13.94
C TYR A 681 -40.99 23.92 -13.85
N ASP A 682 -41.47 23.46 -15.00
CA ASP A 682 -42.44 22.37 -15.10
C ASP A 682 -41.85 21.07 -15.68
N PHE A 683 -40.60 21.08 -16.14
CA PHE A 683 -39.99 19.92 -16.81
C PHE A 683 -39.14 19.07 -15.86
N ILE A 684 -39.16 17.76 -16.07
CA ILE A 684 -38.37 16.77 -15.34
C ILE A 684 -37.59 15.94 -16.36
N LEU A 685 -36.30 15.76 -16.12
CA LEU A 685 -35.47 14.81 -16.87
C LEU A 685 -35.66 13.40 -16.32
N GLY A 686 -35.81 12.42 -17.22
CA GLY A 686 -35.96 11.01 -16.88
C GLY A 686 -34.85 10.51 -15.95
N ASP A 687 -35.20 9.59 -15.07
CA ASP A 687 -34.29 9.09 -14.02
C ASP A 687 -33.26 8.07 -14.53
N LYS A 688 -33.34 7.73 -15.82
CA LYS A 688 -32.46 6.79 -16.52
C LYS A 688 -31.64 7.52 -17.58
N VAL A 689 -30.32 7.29 -17.59
CA VAL A 689 -29.47 7.54 -18.76
C VAL A 689 -29.75 6.44 -19.79
N TYR A 690 -30.27 6.81 -20.96
CA TYR A 690 -30.64 5.83 -21.99
C TYR A 690 -29.45 5.38 -22.83
N ALA A 691 -28.46 6.26 -23.02
CA ALA A 691 -27.18 6.01 -23.67
C ALA A 691 -26.24 7.19 -23.40
N GLN A 692 -24.95 6.98 -23.63
CA GLN A 692 -23.90 7.99 -23.56
C GLN A 692 -23.10 7.97 -24.86
N ASN A 693 -22.92 9.14 -25.49
CA ASN A 693 -22.12 9.33 -26.70
C ASN A 693 -20.99 10.31 -26.38
N GLY A 694 -19.79 9.81 -26.07
CA GLY A 694 -18.70 10.63 -25.56
C GLY A 694 -19.07 11.24 -24.20
N ASN A 695 -19.13 12.57 -24.11
CA ASN A 695 -19.57 13.29 -22.90
C ASN A 695 -21.04 13.71 -22.94
N ASN A 696 -21.78 13.32 -23.98
CA ASN A 696 -23.19 13.65 -24.13
C ASN A 696 -24.03 12.51 -23.56
N TYR A 697 -25.02 12.88 -22.76
CA TYR A 697 -25.91 11.92 -22.13
C TYR A 697 -27.32 12.02 -22.73
N ASN A 698 -27.98 10.87 -22.84
CA ASN A 698 -29.29 10.77 -23.49
C ASN A 698 -30.40 10.59 -22.46
N TYR A 699 -31.38 11.50 -22.44
CA TYR A 699 -32.49 11.52 -21.48
C TYR A 699 -33.86 11.65 -22.14
N SER A 700 -34.90 11.20 -21.45
CA SER A 700 -36.28 11.63 -21.74
C SER A 700 -36.60 12.93 -20.98
N ILE A 701 -37.51 13.74 -21.54
CA ILE A 701 -37.96 15.01 -20.92
C ILE A 701 -39.49 14.93 -20.79
N ARG A 702 -40.03 15.12 -19.59
CA ARG A 702 -41.49 15.14 -19.34
C ARG A 702 -41.90 16.43 -18.63
N SER A 703 -43.18 16.78 -18.69
CA SER A 703 -43.75 17.89 -17.92
C SER A 703 -44.74 17.37 -16.87
N GLN A 704 -44.69 17.96 -15.68
CA GLN A 704 -45.59 17.64 -14.58
C GLN A 704 -46.99 18.26 -14.73
N LYS A 705 -47.19 19.14 -15.72
CA LYS A 705 -48.52 19.69 -16.04
C LYS A 705 -49.35 18.78 -16.96
N VAL A 706 -48.79 17.66 -17.41
CA VAL A 706 -49.50 16.65 -18.22
C VAL A 706 -50.13 15.63 -17.28
N SER A 707 -51.46 15.47 -17.34
CA SER A 707 -52.21 14.62 -16.39
C SER A 707 -51.80 13.14 -16.43
N ASN A 708 -51.33 12.65 -17.58
CA ASN A 708 -50.70 11.36 -17.75
C ASN A 708 -49.18 11.51 -17.65
N GLY A 709 -48.64 11.46 -16.42
CA GLY A 709 -47.25 11.77 -16.07
C GLY A 709 -46.16 10.91 -16.74
N ASN A 710 -46.53 9.94 -17.58
CA ASN A 710 -45.61 9.10 -18.36
C ASN A 710 -45.34 9.65 -19.78
N MET A 711 -45.98 10.74 -20.19
CA MET A 711 -45.79 11.30 -21.53
C MET A 711 -44.56 12.23 -21.61
N CYS A 712 -43.67 11.95 -22.56
CA CYS A 712 -42.41 12.67 -22.77
C CYS A 712 -42.43 13.51 -24.05
N LEU A 713 -41.59 14.54 -24.13
CA LEU A 713 -41.28 15.28 -25.36
C LEU A 713 -40.77 14.32 -26.41
N ASN A 714 -41.38 14.35 -27.59
CA ASN A 714 -41.08 13.44 -28.68
C ASN A 714 -40.67 14.17 -29.96
N TYR A 715 -39.66 13.64 -30.64
CA TYR A 715 -39.24 14.09 -31.97
C TYR A 715 -40.11 13.44 -33.05
N ALA A 716 -41.21 14.09 -33.40
CA ALA A 716 -42.16 13.53 -34.36
C ALA A 716 -41.53 13.29 -35.75
N GLY A 717 -42.01 12.24 -36.43
CA GLY A 717 -41.58 11.89 -37.79
C GLY A 717 -42.33 12.61 -38.92
N PRO A 718 -42.00 12.27 -40.19
CA PRO A 718 -42.56 12.93 -41.38
C PRO A 718 -44.10 12.99 -41.41
N GLY A 719 -44.79 11.95 -40.91
CA GLY A 719 -46.26 11.91 -40.85
C GLY A 719 -46.91 12.88 -39.85
N GLN A 720 -46.12 13.46 -38.95
CA GLN A 720 -46.52 14.46 -37.95
C GLN A 720 -45.82 15.79 -38.18
N THR A 721 -45.34 16.03 -39.40
CA THR A 721 -44.72 17.28 -39.86
C THR A 721 -43.47 17.71 -39.07
N TYR A 722 -42.82 16.84 -38.30
CA TYR A 722 -41.66 17.16 -37.45
C TYR A 722 -41.93 18.09 -36.25
N SER A 723 -43.18 18.17 -35.77
CA SER A 723 -43.48 18.90 -34.53
C SER A 723 -42.85 18.26 -33.29
N ILE A 724 -42.49 19.04 -32.26
CA ILE A 724 -42.25 18.46 -30.93
C ILE A 724 -43.61 18.20 -30.27
N ASN A 725 -43.92 16.93 -30.00
CA ASN A 725 -45.20 16.50 -29.42
C ASN A 725 -44.99 15.59 -28.20
N LEU A 726 -45.98 14.78 -27.85
CA LEU A 726 -45.93 13.86 -26.72
C LEU A 726 -45.96 12.39 -27.16
N TRP A 727 -45.21 11.55 -26.47
CA TRP A 727 -45.19 10.09 -26.65
C TRP A 727 -45.08 9.37 -25.30
N ASN A 728 -45.71 8.20 -25.18
CA ASN A 728 -45.88 7.46 -23.91
C ASN A 728 -44.82 6.39 -23.65
N ASP A 729 -43.99 6.05 -24.64
CA ASP A 729 -42.87 5.12 -24.48
C ASP A 729 -41.61 5.70 -25.13
N PRO A 730 -40.71 6.37 -24.38
CA PRO A 730 -39.52 6.99 -24.95
C PRO A 730 -38.53 5.99 -25.58
N ALA A 731 -38.64 4.68 -25.29
CA ALA A 731 -37.67 3.66 -25.70
C ALA A 731 -38.09 2.82 -26.92
N ASP A 732 -39.31 2.97 -27.43
CA ASP A 732 -39.86 2.11 -28.50
C ASP A 732 -39.31 2.42 -29.92
N GLY A 733 -38.37 3.35 -30.03
CA GLY A 733 -37.78 3.80 -31.30
C GLY A 733 -38.64 4.78 -32.10
N ASN A 734 -39.88 5.06 -31.66
CA ASN A 734 -40.75 6.06 -32.29
C ASN A 734 -40.44 7.48 -31.79
N GLY A 735 -39.74 7.60 -30.67
CA GLY A 735 -39.02 8.78 -30.20
C GLY A 735 -39.29 9.14 -28.74
N GLY A 736 -38.50 10.07 -28.19
CA GLY A 736 -38.61 10.47 -26.78
C GLY A 736 -37.32 10.42 -25.96
N ILE A 737 -36.20 10.04 -26.60
CA ILE A 737 -34.84 10.12 -26.05
C ILE A 737 -34.07 11.23 -26.75
N TRP A 738 -33.50 12.15 -26.00
CA TRP A 738 -32.80 13.31 -26.52
C TRP A 738 -31.35 13.29 -26.08
N GLU A 739 -30.43 13.49 -27.02
CA GLU A 739 -29.01 13.67 -26.73
C GLU A 739 -28.75 15.13 -26.35
N PHE A 740 -28.20 15.35 -25.16
CA PHE A 740 -27.83 16.68 -24.67
C PHE A 740 -26.41 16.98 -25.11
N ARG A 741 -26.27 17.82 -26.13
CA ARG A 741 -24.95 18.27 -26.62
C ARG A 741 -24.66 19.66 -26.06
N PRO A 742 -23.83 19.82 -25.03
CA PRO A 742 -23.43 21.15 -24.59
C PRO A 742 -22.68 21.85 -25.73
N LEU A 743 -22.99 23.13 -25.94
CA LEU A 743 -22.36 23.97 -26.96
C LEU A 743 -21.01 24.53 -26.49
N GLU A 744 -20.67 24.31 -25.22
CA GLU A 744 -19.31 24.38 -24.72
C GLU A 744 -18.84 22.96 -24.45
N ALA A 745 -17.74 22.57 -25.08
CA ALA A 745 -17.24 21.22 -25.02
C ALA A 745 -16.72 20.86 -23.61
N GLN A 746 -16.49 19.56 -23.36
CA GLN A 746 -15.27 19.21 -22.62
C GLN A 746 -14.10 19.74 -23.43
N GLY A 747 -13.73 20.96 -23.14
CA GLY A 747 -13.47 21.90 -24.20
C GLY A 747 -14.30 23.17 -24.00
N SER A 748 -14.31 23.78 -22.82
CA SER A 748 -13.67 25.09 -22.89
C SER A 748 -12.45 24.88 -23.78
N ASP A 749 -12.30 25.65 -24.85
CA ASP A 749 -11.00 26.28 -24.96
C ASP A 749 -10.80 26.84 -23.55
N ILE A 750 -10.20 26.02 -22.70
CA ILE A 750 -9.30 26.48 -21.70
C ILE A 750 -8.44 27.27 -22.65
N ILE A 751 -8.68 28.58 -22.66
CA ILE A 751 -7.67 29.49 -23.11
C ILE A 751 -6.57 29.10 -22.15
N VAL A 752 -5.80 28.11 -22.59
CA VAL A 752 -4.68 27.58 -21.86
C VAL A 752 -3.81 28.79 -21.98
N ASP A 753 -3.76 29.56 -20.89
CA ASP A 753 -2.95 30.76 -20.80
C ASP A 753 -1.51 30.25 -20.75
N TYR A 754 -1.06 29.82 -21.92
CA TYR A 754 0.27 29.32 -22.13
C TYR A 754 1.20 30.46 -21.72
N PRO A 755 2.28 30.15 -21.02
CA PRO A 755 3.22 31.18 -20.59
C PRO A 755 3.66 32.01 -21.79
N THR A 756 3.60 33.33 -21.63
CA THR A 756 3.84 34.28 -22.72
C THR A 756 5.34 34.55 -22.88
N GLU A 757 5.81 34.62 -24.13
CA GLU A 757 7.20 34.96 -24.42
C GLU A 757 7.61 36.30 -23.80
N GLY A 758 8.78 36.32 -23.15
CA GLY A 758 9.33 37.49 -22.46
C GLY A 758 8.69 37.77 -21.09
N THR A 759 7.77 36.94 -20.62
CA THR A 759 7.17 37.07 -19.28
C THR A 759 7.91 36.20 -18.26
N VAL A 760 8.06 36.71 -17.04
CA VAL A 760 8.71 36.03 -15.91
C VAL A 760 7.65 35.37 -15.03
N TYR A 761 7.84 34.08 -14.75
CA TYR A 761 6.95 33.29 -13.94
C TYR A 761 7.68 32.59 -12.80
N ARG A 762 6.98 32.42 -11.68
CA ARG A 762 7.27 31.38 -10.71
C ARG A 762 6.55 30.11 -11.15
N ILE A 763 7.29 29.02 -11.29
CA ILE A 763 6.74 27.73 -11.73
C ILE A 763 6.48 26.89 -10.47
N VAL A 764 5.24 26.88 -10.01
CA VAL A 764 4.81 26.31 -8.72
C VAL A 764 4.16 24.96 -8.91
N ASN A 765 4.48 24.00 -8.06
CA ASN A 765 3.84 22.70 -8.11
C ASN A 765 2.40 22.73 -7.56
N ASN A 766 1.49 22.08 -8.27
CA ASN A 766 0.07 21.98 -7.92
C ASN A 766 -0.33 20.58 -7.44
N THR A 767 0.59 19.61 -7.47
CA THR A 767 0.33 18.28 -6.93
C THR A 767 0.25 18.35 -5.41
N GLU A 768 -0.79 17.78 -4.80
CA GLU A 768 -1.12 17.95 -3.36
C GLU A 768 0.08 17.80 -2.42
N ARG A 769 0.94 16.80 -2.67
CA ARG A 769 2.18 16.58 -1.90
C ARG A 769 3.24 17.69 -2.06
N PHE A 770 3.43 18.18 -3.28
CA PHE A 770 4.47 19.15 -3.62
C PHE A 770 3.94 20.57 -3.64
N LYS A 771 2.69 20.78 -3.24
CA LYS A 771 1.99 22.06 -3.37
C LYS A 771 2.81 23.21 -2.78
N GLY A 772 3.12 24.20 -3.61
CA GLY A 772 3.93 25.37 -3.24
C GLY A 772 5.46 25.19 -3.35
N VAL A 773 5.95 24.05 -3.83
CA VAL A 773 7.36 23.88 -4.24
C VAL A 773 7.58 24.56 -5.59
N THR A 774 8.70 25.23 -5.80
CA THR A 774 9.01 25.96 -7.04
C THR A 774 10.24 25.40 -7.75
N LEU A 775 10.29 25.50 -9.09
CA LEU A 775 11.52 25.20 -9.84
C LEU A 775 12.61 26.22 -9.49
N TYR A 776 13.80 25.71 -9.21
CA TYR A 776 14.88 26.49 -8.62
C TYR A 776 16.21 26.24 -9.31
N ASP A 777 17.00 27.30 -9.49
CA ASP A 777 18.40 27.22 -9.87
C ASP A 777 19.27 27.51 -8.64
N ASN A 778 19.85 26.47 -8.04
CA ASN A 778 20.70 26.58 -6.86
C ASN A 778 22.17 26.91 -7.19
N ASN A 779 22.46 27.21 -8.45
CA ASN A 779 23.79 27.48 -8.98
C ASN A 779 24.72 26.29 -9.25
N ASP A 780 24.27 25.05 -9.02
CA ASP A 780 25.09 23.84 -9.23
C ASP A 780 25.04 23.29 -10.67
N GLY A 781 24.43 24.02 -11.59
CA GLY A 781 24.32 23.62 -13.00
C GLY A 781 23.24 22.56 -13.26
N ILE A 782 22.37 22.29 -12.29
CA ILE A 782 21.18 21.45 -12.43
C ILE A 782 19.92 22.17 -11.95
N VAL A 783 18.76 21.81 -12.48
CA VAL A 783 17.46 22.34 -12.01
C VAL A 783 17.04 21.58 -10.77
N THR A 784 16.76 22.23 -9.64
CA THR A 784 16.23 21.61 -8.42
C THR A 784 14.86 22.20 -8.07
N ALA A 785 14.33 21.88 -6.89
CA ALA A 785 13.08 22.46 -6.40
C ALA A 785 13.20 22.91 -4.93
N THR A 786 12.59 24.05 -4.61
CA THR A 786 12.75 24.69 -3.30
C THR A 786 11.42 25.20 -2.72
N ARG A 787 11.45 25.49 -1.41
CA ARG A 787 10.45 26.30 -0.69
C ARG A 787 11.08 27.53 -0.03
N GLN A 788 12.36 27.78 -0.30
CA GLN A 788 13.09 28.89 0.29
C GLN A 788 12.46 30.22 -0.13
N GLU A 789 12.51 31.19 0.78
CA GLU A 789 11.90 32.51 0.58
C GLU A 789 12.73 33.40 -0.36
N TYR A 790 14.06 33.24 -0.36
CA TYR A 790 15.00 33.99 -1.17
C TYR A 790 15.71 33.02 -2.12
N GLY A 791 15.78 33.35 -3.41
CA GLY A 791 16.43 32.50 -4.39
C GLY A 791 16.06 32.78 -5.84
N ALA A 792 16.74 32.08 -6.74
CA ALA A 792 16.52 32.08 -8.18
C ALA A 792 15.39 31.12 -8.60
N ASP A 793 14.16 31.35 -8.13
CA ASP A 793 12.99 30.49 -8.42
C ASP A 793 12.06 31.02 -9.54
N VAL A 794 12.51 32.06 -10.25
CA VAL A 794 11.79 32.71 -11.34
C VAL A 794 12.42 32.45 -12.69
N TRP A 795 11.56 32.21 -13.68
CA TRP A 795 11.94 31.78 -15.01
C TRP A 795 11.28 32.66 -16.06
N GLU A 796 12.09 33.21 -16.95
CA GLU A 796 11.67 33.86 -18.18
C GLU A 796 11.35 32.80 -19.23
N VAL A 797 10.17 32.93 -19.83
CA VAL A 797 9.76 32.10 -20.96
C VAL A 797 10.33 32.71 -22.24
N ALA A 798 11.35 32.06 -22.80
CA ALA A 798 12.05 32.48 -24.00
C ALA A 798 11.62 31.64 -25.21
N GLU A 799 11.55 32.25 -26.40
CA GLU A 799 11.28 31.60 -27.69
C GLU A 799 10.09 30.62 -27.68
N THR A 800 8.89 31.11 -27.97
CA THR A 800 7.68 30.27 -27.99
C THR A 800 7.27 29.87 -29.41
N ALA A 801 6.69 28.68 -29.56
CA ALA A 801 6.01 28.27 -30.79
C ALA A 801 4.79 27.41 -30.49
N SER A 802 3.68 27.68 -31.18
CA SER A 802 2.45 26.88 -31.08
C SER A 802 2.60 25.55 -31.82
N THR A 803 2.09 24.48 -31.23
CA THR A 803 2.04 23.14 -31.85
C THR A 803 0.62 22.60 -31.83
N ALA A 804 0.35 21.52 -32.57
CA ALA A 804 -0.99 20.92 -32.65
C ALA A 804 -1.55 20.45 -31.29
N ASN A 805 -0.69 20.19 -30.30
CA ASN A 805 -1.06 19.59 -29.00
C ASN A 805 -0.47 20.36 -27.78
N GLY A 806 0.00 21.61 -27.93
CA GLY A 806 0.69 22.32 -26.86
C GLY A 806 1.47 23.56 -27.29
N GLN A 807 2.33 24.06 -26.41
CA GLN A 807 3.30 25.12 -26.69
C GLN A 807 4.72 24.59 -26.48
N THR A 808 5.62 24.82 -27.43
CA THR A 808 7.06 24.66 -27.19
C THR A 808 7.69 25.96 -26.78
N PHE A 809 8.67 25.90 -25.88
CA PHE A 809 9.32 27.06 -25.29
C PHE A 809 10.71 26.71 -24.77
N LYS A 810 11.52 27.72 -24.47
CA LYS A 810 12.75 27.59 -23.68
C LYS A 810 12.56 28.30 -22.35
N LEU A 811 13.15 27.76 -21.29
CA LEU A 811 13.16 28.41 -19.98
C LEU A 811 14.55 28.95 -19.69
N ARG A 812 14.62 30.23 -19.36
CA ARG A 812 15.80 30.91 -18.86
C ARG A 812 15.54 31.36 -17.44
N ASN A 813 16.39 30.99 -16.50
CA ASN A 813 16.27 31.50 -15.14
C ASN A 813 16.51 33.03 -15.17
N ALA A 814 15.57 33.81 -14.64
CA ALA A 814 15.60 35.28 -14.72
C ALA A 814 16.67 35.91 -13.80
N VAL A 815 17.17 35.15 -12.81
CA VAL A 815 18.21 35.59 -11.88
C VAL A 815 19.60 35.24 -12.41
N THR A 816 19.84 33.97 -12.74
CA THR A 816 21.19 33.49 -13.14
C THR A 816 21.45 33.66 -14.63
N GLY A 817 20.40 33.83 -15.44
CA GLY A 817 20.48 33.92 -16.88
C GLY A 817 20.76 32.59 -17.59
N ARG A 818 20.89 31.47 -16.87
CA ARG A 818 21.09 30.14 -17.46
C ARG A 818 19.80 29.57 -18.01
N TYR A 819 19.90 28.84 -19.10
CA TYR A 819 18.80 28.08 -19.67
C TYR A 819 18.78 26.66 -19.14
N ILE A 820 17.60 26.04 -19.11
CA ILE A 820 17.49 24.59 -19.13
C ILE A 820 18.12 24.10 -20.45
N SER A 821 19.29 23.47 -20.38
CA SER A 821 20.17 23.22 -21.52
C SER A 821 20.17 21.78 -22.01
N ASN A 822 19.94 20.84 -21.09
CA ASN A 822 19.75 19.42 -21.38
C ASN A 822 18.74 18.84 -20.41
N THR A 823 17.99 17.86 -20.88
CA THR A 823 16.87 17.26 -20.14
C THR A 823 17.07 15.78 -19.86
N THR A 824 18.26 15.24 -20.13
CA THR A 824 18.64 13.92 -19.61
C THR A 824 18.78 14.02 -18.10
N ALA A 825 18.31 13.02 -17.35
CA ALA A 825 18.45 12.98 -15.89
C ALA A 825 19.93 12.99 -15.43
N PRO A 826 20.38 13.95 -14.58
CA PRO A 826 19.64 15.11 -14.05
C PRO A 826 19.59 16.31 -15.02
N VAL A 827 18.47 17.05 -14.98
CA VAL A 827 18.23 18.21 -15.88
C VAL A 827 19.28 19.28 -15.67
N ALA A 828 20.06 19.58 -16.71
CA ALA A 828 21.19 20.49 -16.64
C ALA A 828 20.83 21.93 -17.06
N LEU A 829 21.60 22.88 -16.52
CA LEU A 829 21.54 24.30 -16.83
C LEU A 829 22.78 24.73 -17.63
N GLY A 830 22.64 25.69 -18.54
CA GLY A 830 23.75 26.13 -19.40
C GLY A 830 23.46 27.41 -20.19
N GLU A 831 24.36 27.76 -21.11
CA GLU A 831 24.27 29.00 -21.90
C GLU A 831 23.24 28.93 -23.04
N SER A 832 22.87 27.73 -23.49
CA SER A 832 21.92 27.50 -24.57
C SER A 832 20.72 26.69 -24.07
N GLY A 833 19.51 27.04 -24.53
CA GLY A 833 18.27 26.39 -24.10
C GLY A 833 17.84 25.22 -24.96
N ALA A 834 17.45 24.12 -24.31
CA ALA A 834 16.73 23.01 -24.89
C ALA A 834 15.25 23.36 -25.15
N THR A 835 14.66 22.79 -26.20
CA THR A 835 13.23 22.94 -26.48
C THR A 835 12.41 22.11 -25.50
N LEU A 836 11.59 22.77 -24.69
CA LEU A 836 10.62 22.17 -23.79
C LEU A 836 9.22 22.22 -24.41
N THR A 837 8.31 21.38 -23.93
CA THR A 837 6.91 21.33 -24.35
C THR A 837 5.99 21.41 -23.14
N ASN A 838 5.04 22.34 -23.17
CA ASN A 838 3.94 22.42 -22.21
C ASN A 838 2.79 21.53 -22.67
N VAL A 839 2.42 20.56 -21.83
CA VAL A 839 1.23 19.74 -22.01
C VAL A 839 0.24 20.08 -20.91
N TYR A 840 -0.87 20.71 -21.27
CA TYR A 840 -1.89 21.12 -20.31
C TYR A 840 -2.80 19.95 -19.92
N ASN A 841 -3.07 19.80 -18.62
CA ASN A 841 -3.96 18.79 -18.07
C ASN A 841 -5.32 19.40 -17.72
N SER A 842 -6.33 19.08 -18.51
CA SER A 842 -7.68 19.61 -18.35
C SER A 842 -8.44 19.12 -17.12
N LYS A 843 -7.99 18.06 -16.45
CA LYS A 843 -8.62 17.56 -15.21
C LYS A 843 -8.12 18.30 -13.97
N SER A 844 -6.83 18.59 -13.89
CA SER A 844 -6.17 19.20 -12.72
C SER A 844 -5.91 20.70 -12.86
N GLY A 845 -5.97 21.26 -14.07
CA GLY A 845 -5.74 22.69 -14.32
C GLY A 845 -4.26 23.10 -14.32
N ASP A 846 -3.35 22.13 -14.40
CA ASP A 846 -1.90 22.34 -14.39
C ASP A 846 -1.22 21.90 -15.71
N PHE A 847 0.07 22.21 -15.82
CA PHE A 847 0.91 21.90 -16.96
C PHE A 847 1.97 20.87 -16.59
N SER A 848 2.18 19.89 -17.47
CA SER A 848 3.38 19.07 -17.46
C SER A 848 4.42 19.72 -18.36
N ILE A 849 5.55 20.14 -17.80
CA ILE A 849 6.71 20.63 -18.55
C ILE A 849 7.53 19.44 -18.99
N LYS A 850 7.73 19.28 -20.30
CA LYS A 850 8.37 18.10 -20.89
C LYS A 850 9.56 18.42 -21.76
N ALA A 851 10.45 17.46 -21.89
CA ALA A 851 11.46 17.44 -22.94
C ALA A 851 11.50 16.06 -23.61
N GLY A 852 11.16 16.03 -24.89
CA GLY A 852 10.82 14.77 -25.55
C GLY A 852 9.62 14.11 -24.87
N GLU A 853 9.79 12.88 -24.40
CA GLU A 853 8.74 12.13 -23.68
C GLU A 853 8.82 12.26 -22.15
N GLU A 854 9.85 12.90 -21.62
CA GLU A 854 10.12 12.99 -20.18
C GLU A 854 9.52 14.25 -19.55
N ALA A 855 8.96 14.17 -18.34
CA ALA A 855 8.38 15.30 -17.62
C ALA A 855 9.27 15.76 -16.45
N LEU A 856 9.37 17.08 -16.24
CA LEU A 856 10.11 17.69 -15.13
C LEU A 856 9.45 17.38 -13.78
N TYR A 857 10.27 16.98 -12.81
CA TYR A 857 9.88 16.55 -11.46
C TYR A 857 10.56 17.39 -10.36
N PRO A 858 9.88 17.71 -9.24
CA PRO A 858 10.45 18.46 -8.13
C PRO A 858 11.40 17.58 -7.31
N VAL A 859 12.70 17.65 -7.59
CA VAL A 859 13.72 17.00 -6.75
C VAL A 859 14.23 17.99 -5.70
N PRO A 860 14.19 17.63 -4.39
CA PRO A 860 14.73 18.46 -3.33
C PRO A 860 16.22 18.75 -3.54
N GLU A 861 16.68 19.91 -3.08
CA GLU A 861 18.07 20.37 -3.17
C GLU A 861 19.11 19.33 -2.69
N ARG A 862 18.76 18.49 -1.71
CA ARG A 862 19.65 17.44 -1.15
C ARG A 862 19.73 16.15 -1.96
N ALA A 863 18.94 16.00 -3.02
CA ALA A 863 18.80 14.78 -3.80
C ALA A 863 19.31 14.96 -5.25
N ALA A 864 20.36 15.75 -5.43
CA ALA A 864 20.94 16.16 -6.72
C ALA A 864 21.31 15.01 -7.69
N SER A 865 21.40 13.76 -7.20
CA SER A 865 21.68 12.56 -8.00
C SER A 865 20.43 11.85 -8.56
N ASN A 866 19.22 12.26 -8.15
CA ASN A 866 17.99 11.66 -8.65
C ASN A 866 17.63 12.20 -10.04
N PRO A 867 16.91 11.42 -10.87
CA PRO A 867 16.46 11.90 -12.15
C PRO A 867 15.40 12.98 -11.97
N ASN A 868 15.74 14.24 -12.26
CA ASN A 868 14.79 15.37 -12.27
C ASN A 868 13.84 15.33 -13.49
N THR A 869 13.85 14.20 -14.21
CA THR A 869 12.92 13.85 -15.29
C THR A 869 12.39 12.43 -15.11
N LEU A 870 11.15 12.20 -15.53
CA LEU A 870 10.51 10.88 -15.49
C LEU A 870 10.25 10.36 -16.90
N ASN A 871 10.75 9.16 -17.22
CA ASN A 871 10.59 8.52 -18.52
C ASN A 871 9.25 7.78 -18.68
N LYS A 872 8.83 7.64 -19.96
CA LYS A 872 7.57 7.12 -20.49
C LYS A 872 6.82 6.11 -19.58
N GLY A 873 5.64 6.50 -19.09
CA GLY A 873 4.59 5.57 -18.63
C GLY A 873 4.05 5.76 -17.21
N GLY A 874 4.66 6.63 -16.40
CA GLY A 874 4.11 7.06 -15.12
C GLY A 874 2.86 7.89 -15.38
N ILE A 875 1.68 7.35 -15.05
CA ILE A 875 0.48 8.15 -14.99
C ILE A 875 0.55 8.85 -13.59
N TYR A 876 0.01 10.06 -13.46
CA TYR A 876 0.29 11.10 -12.46
C TYR A 876 -0.24 10.89 -11.01
N PRO A 877 0.65 10.78 -10.01
CA PRO A 877 0.59 11.70 -8.85
C PRO A 877 1.99 12.19 -8.43
N GLN A 878 2.99 11.99 -9.30
CA GLN A 878 4.41 12.24 -9.04
C GLN A 878 4.80 13.72 -9.19
N GLY A 879 4.12 14.69 -8.56
CA GLY A 879 4.67 16.06 -8.51
C GLY A 879 4.95 16.74 -9.86
N THR A 880 4.43 16.28 -11.00
CA THR A 880 4.77 16.85 -12.32
C THR A 880 3.74 17.86 -12.82
N GLY A 881 2.72 18.16 -12.02
CA GLY A 881 1.74 19.22 -12.27
C GLY A 881 2.28 20.57 -11.83
N TRP A 882 2.54 21.45 -12.79
CA TRP A 882 3.09 22.79 -12.58
C TRP A 882 2.10 23.89 -12.98
N VAL A 883 2.07 24.98 -12.23
CA VAL A 883 1.28 26.18 -12.51
C VAL A 883 2.23 27.37 -12.67
N TYR A 884 1.94 28.22 -13.64
CA TYR A 884 2.70 29.44 -13.92
C TYR A 884 2.06 30.62 -13.20
N GLU A 885 2.76 31.21 -12.24
CA GLU A 885 2.35 32.44 -11.56
C GLU A 885 3.21 33.60 -12.03
N LYS A 886 2.61 34.64 -12.64
CA LYS A 886 3.37 35.83 -13.04
C LYS A 886 4.04 36.44 -11.81
N ALA A 887 5.33 36.75 -11.93
CA ALA A 887 6.13 37.18 -10.80
C ALA A 887 6.94 38.44 -11.10
N CYS A 888 7.03 39.31 -10.11
CA CYS A 888 8.00 40.41 -10.04
C CYS A 888 9.18 39.99 -9.15
N MET A 889 10.39 40.43 -9.50
CA MET A 889 11.58 40.22 -8.68
C MET A 889 11.79 41.39 -7.74
N ILE A 890 12.03 41.09 -6.47
CA ILE A 890 12.43 42.07 -5.46
C ILE A 890 13.90 41.83 -5.14
N SER A 891 14.76 42.71 -5.62
CA SER A 891 16.19 42.67 -5.34
C SER A 891 16.48 43.44 -4.06
N TYR A 892 16.92 42.74 -3.02
CA TYR A 892 17.44 43.33 -1.80
C TYR A 892 18.93 43.55 -1.96
N ILE A 893 19.36 44.81 -1.98
CA ILE A 893 20.77 45.17 -2.00
C ILE A 893 21.17 45.49 -0.56
N CYS A 894 21.87 44.55 0.06
CA CYS A 894 22.21 44.63 1.48
C CYS A 894 23.61 45.23 1.60
N MET A 895 23.69 46.45 2.12
CA MET A 895 24.94 47.20 2.27
C MET A 895 25.32 47.33 3.73
N ASP A 896 26.61 47.46 4.02
CA ASP A 896 27.08 47.88 5.33
C ASP A 896 26.91 49.40 5.53
N GLN A 897 27.15 49.87 6.76
CA GLN A 897 27.11 51.29 7.11
C GLN A 897 28.10 52.20 6.34
N ASN A 898 29.08 51.62 5.65
CA ASN A 898 30.06 52.33 4.84
C ASN A 898 29.67 52.33 3.34
N GLY A 899 28.56 51.70 2.97
CA GLY A 899 28.09 51.57 1.60
C GLY A 899 28.74 50.44 0.80
N ASN A 900 29.45 49.52 1.46
CA ASN A 900 29.96 48.31 0.82
C ASN A 900 28.84 47.27 0.73
N LEU A 901 28.76 46.56 -0.39
CA LEU A 901 27.82 45.44 -0.55
C LEU A 901 28.21 44.30 0.41
N ILE A 902 27.27 43.86 1.25
CA ILE A 902 27.39 42.64 2.07
C ILE A 902 26.97 41.45 1.20
N ASP A 903 25.73 41.50 0.71
CA ASP A 903 25.18 40.48 -0.17
C ASP A 903 23.96 41.05 -0.93
N SER A 904 23.45 40.29 -1.89
CA SER A 904 22.22 40.59 -2.60
C SER A 904 21.29 39.39 -2.63
N TYR A 905 20.02 39.62 -2.33
CA TYR A 905 19.01 38.56 -2.34
C TYR A 905 17.90 38.91 -3.31
N ILE A 906 17.28 37.89 -3.87
CA ILE A 906 16.11 38.05 -4.72
C ILE A 906 14.97 37.26 -4.12
N LYS A 907 13.81 37.93 -4.01
CA LYS A 907 12.54 37.30 -3.64
C LYS A 907 11.57 37.45 -4.79
N SER A 908 10.92 36.37 -5.16
CA SER A 908 9.83 36.40 -6.12
C SER A 908 8.51 36.74 -5.42
N VAL A 909 7.72 37.62 -6.03
CA VAL A 909 6.40 38.04 -5.54
C VAL A 909 5.40 37.95 -6.68
N ALA A 910 4.22 37.42 -6.40
CA ALA A 910 3.16 37.32 -7.40
C ALA A 910 2.73 38.73 -7.89
N GLU A 911 2.63 38.90 -9.21
CA GLU A 911 2.16 40.14 -9.82
C GLU A 911 0.73 40.47 -9.34
N GLY A 912 0.45 41.75 -9.09
CA GLY A 912 -0.82 42.26 -8.57
C GLY A 912 -1.01 42.09 -7.06
N SER A 913 -0.08 41.42 -6.36
CA SER A 913 -0.19 41.25 -4.91
C SER A 913 0.30 42.48 -4.13
N SER A 914 -0.12 42.59 -2.87
CA SER A 914 0.45 43.54 -1.90
C SER A 914 1.39 42.79 -0.97
N PHE A 915 2.59 43.31 -0.72
CA PHE A 915 3.59 42.65 0.12
C PHE A 915 4.43 43.65 0.92
N THR A 916 4.95 43.20 2.05
CA THR A 916 5.95 43.93 2.85
C THR A 916 7.33 43.41 2.50
N ALA A 917 8.24 44.29 2.08
CA ALA A 917 9.58 43.92 1.65
C ALA A 917 10.54 43.78 2.84
N ASN A 918 10.26 42.78 3.68
CA ASN A 918 11.18 42.40 4.74
C ASN A 918 12.50 41.97 4.12
N ALA A 919 13.59 42.52 4.64
CA ALA A 919 14.91 42.19 4.16
C ALA A 919 15.36 40.90 4.85
N PRO A 920 16.24 40.11 4.22
CA PRO A 920 16.75 38.90 4.83
C PRO A 920 17.48 39.19 6.13
N GLU A 921 17.36 38.29 7.10
CA GLU A 921 18.21 38.34 8.28
C GLU A 921 19.62 37.94 7.86
N ILE A 922 20.58 38.84 8.06
CA ILE A 922 22.00 38.58 7.80
C ILE A 922 22.63 38.29 9.16
N GLU A 923 23.25 37.12 9.27
CA GLU A 923 23.90 36.69 10.50
C GLU A 923 24.84 37.78 11.03
N ASN A 924 24.77 38.05 12.33
CA ASN A 924 25.58 39.07 13.02
C ASN A 924 25.42 40.51 12.52
N HIS A 925 24.31 40.83 11.85
CA HIS A 925 24.02 42.17 11.37
C HIS A 925 22.60 42.62 11.75
N ASP A 926 22.49 43.86 12.24
CA ASP A 926 21.19 44.51 12.47
C ASP A 926 20.79 45.36 11.26
N ILE A 927 19.51 45.31 10.88
CA ILE A 927 18.95 46.29 9.93
C ILE A 927 18.83 47.64 10.63
N ILE A 928 19.52 48.65 10.12
CA ILE A 928 19.45 50.02 10.65
C ILE A 928 18.64 50.96 9.77
N LYS A 929 18.52 50.67 8.46
CA LYS A 929 17.79 51.55 7.53
C LYS A 929 17.36 50.81 6.26
N TYR A 930 16.11 51.00 5.85
CA TYR A 930 15.63 50.86 4.48
C TYR A 930 15.68 52.23 3.82
N GLU A 931 16.31 52.36 2.66
CA GLU A 931 16.41 53.65 1.96
C GLU A 931 15.04 54.19 1.55
N GLU A 932 14.11 53.31 1.23
CA GLU A 932 12.76 53.64 0.74
C GLU A 932 11.87 54.24 1.84
N THR A 933 12.06 53.85 3.10
CA THR A 933 11.29 54.39 4.25
C THR A 933 12.09 55.37 5.09
N GLY A 934 13.42 55.40 4.94
CA GLY A 934 14.32 56.18 5.79
C GLY A 934 14.38 55.71 7.25
N SER A 935 13.89 54.50 7.54
CA SER A 935 13.78 53.93 8.89
C SER A 935 14.14 52.44 8.88
N ASN A 936 14.17 51.78 10.04
CA ASN A 936 14.33 50.33 10.13
C ASN A 936 13.04 49.54 9.83
N SER A 937 11.95 50.20 9.42
CA SER A 937 10.71 49.56 9.01
C SER A 937 10.72 49.26 7.52
N ALA A 938 10.41 48.02 7.15
CA ALA A 938 10.34 47.57 5.76
C ALA A 938 9.28 48.36 4.96
N PRO A 939 9.54 48.68 3.67
CA PRO A 939 8.54 49.31 2.81
C PRO A 939 7.42 48.32 2.46
N VAL A 940 6.20 48.84 2.36
CA VAL A 940 5.03 48.09 1.90
C VAL A 940 4.72 48.52 0.46
N PHE A 941 4.62 47.55 -0.44
CA PHE A 941 4.25 47.78 -1.84
C PHE A 941 2.87 47.18 -2.09
N GLU A 942 1.92 48.00 -2.55
CA GLU A 942 0.57 47.57 -2.93
C GLU A 942 0.47 47.35 -4.45
N ASN A 943 -0.22 46.28 -4.85
CA ASN A 943 -0.48 45.92 -6.26
C ASN A 943 0.76 45.95 -7.17
N ILE A 944 1.82 45.23 -6.79
CA ILE A 944 3.09 45.26 -7.52
C ILE A 944 2.96 44.70 -8.94
N ASN A 945 3.43 45.43 -9.94
CA ASN A 945 3.38 45.04 -11.36
C ASN A 945 4.72 45.17 -12.09
N GLU A 946 5.78 45.55 -11.37
CA GLU A 946 7.14 45.67 -11.89
C GLU A 946 8.14 45.28 -10.81
N SER A 947 9.27 44.68 -11.22
CA SER A 947 10.37 44.35 -10.31
C SER A 947 10.89 45.59 -9.58
N LYS A 948 11.26 45.42 -8.32
CA LYS A 948 11.74 46.51 -7.44
C LYS A 948 13.10 46.19 -6.88
N THR A 949 13.85 47.25 -6.56
CA THR A 949 15.07 47.16 -5.76
C THR A 949 14.81 47.80 -4.41
N VAL A 950 15.17 47.11 -3.35
CA VAL A 950 15.09 47.57 -1.96
C VAL A 950 16.50 47.66 -1.42
N ASN A 951 16.95 48.87 -1.10
CA ASN A 951 18.31 49.08 -0.57
C ASN A 951 18.24 49.10 0.95
N VAL A 952 19.00 48.20 1.58
CA VAL A 952 18.94 47.97 3.02
C VAL A 952 20.33 48.14 3.60
N THR A 953 20.47 49.04 4.56
CA THR A 953 21.71 49.23 5.30
C THR A 953 21.68 48.40 6.57
N TYR A 954 22.68 47.56 6.70
CA TYR A 954 22.96 46.75 7.86
C TYR A 954 24.15 47.30 8.63
N ARG A 955 24.17 47.04 9.93
CA ARG A 955 25.31 47.28 10.80
C ARG A 955 25.74 45.95 11.38
N ARG A 956 27.00 45.57 11.15
CA ARG A 956 27.60 44.43 11.82
C ARG A 956 27.60 44.67 13.33
N VAL A 957 27.15 43.67 14.08
CA VAL A 957 27.07 43.70 15.55
C VAL A 957 27.93 42.62 16.21
N ALA A 958 28.37 41.59 15.48
CA ALA A 958 29.26 40.54 15.97
C ALA A 958 30.20 39.96 14.88
N TYR A 959 31.25 39.27 15.29
CA TYR A 959 32.11 38.40 14.46
C TYR A 959 31.94 36.94 14.92
N ASN A 960 31.91 36.00 13.99
CA ASN A 960 31.85 34.58 14.30
C ASN A 960 33.20 34.04 14.73
N VAL A 961 33.18 33.20 15.76
CA VAL A 961 34.24 32.26 16.07
C VAL A 961 33.73 30.89 15.65
N THR A 962 34.26 30.36 14.56
CA THR A 962 33.83 29.10 13.94
C THR A 962 34.80 27.99 14.27
N TYR A 963 34.32 26.95 14.93
CA TYR A 963 35.04 25.72 15.21
C TYR A 963 34.81 24.69 14.12
N ARG A 964 35.87 24.27 13.43
CA ARG A 964 35.83 23.13 12.51
C ARG A 964 36.44 21.92 13.20
N CYS A 965 35.60 20.96 13.56
CA CYS A 965 35.97 19.80 14.35
C CYS A 965 36.26 18.62 13.42
N PHE A 966 37.50 18.15 13.35
CA PHE A 966 37.93 17.05 12.49
C PHE A 966 38.29 15.81 13.31
N THR A 967 38.12 14.63 12.72
CA THR A 967 38.75 13.40 13.21
C THR A 967 40.26 13.46 12.98
N ALA A 968 41.01 12.66 13.74
CA ALA A 968 42.45 12.49 13.55
C ALA A 968 42.84 12.05 12.12
N ASP A 969 41.93 11.41 11.39
CA ASP A 969 42.11 10.95 10.00
C ASP A 969 41.54 11.92 8.94
N GLY A 970 41.21 13.16 9.33
CA GLY A 970 40.97 14.28 8.41
C GLY A 970 39.51 14.51 7.98
N ASN A 971 38.53 13.85 8.59
CA ASN A 971 37.11 14.01 8.22
C ASN A 971 36.38 14.99 9.15
N LEU A 972 35.54 15.87 8.58
CA LEU A 972 34.80 16.89 9.33
C LEU A 972 33.65 16.25 10.14
N ILE A 973 33.73 16.34 11.48
CA ILE A 973 32.73 15.82 12.42
C ILE A 973 31.59 16.83 12.58
N ALA A 974 31.95 18.07 12.89
CA ALA A 974 31.03 19.16 13.19
C ALA A 974 31.63 20.52 12.85
N GLU A 975 30.77 21.48 12.50
CA GLU A 975 31.12 22.88 12.35
C GLU A 975 30.18 23.70 13.23
N VAL A 976 30.73 24.49 14.15
CA VAL A 976 29.96 25.28 15.14
C VAL A 976 30.42 26.73 15.06
N ALA A 977 29.52 27.65 14.76
CA ALA A 977 29.80 29.08 14.76
C ALA A 977 29.13 29.75 15.96
N GLU A 978 29.92 30.51 16.73
CA GLU A 978 29.41 31.32 17.84
C GLU A 978 29.66 32.81 17.61
N PRO A 979 28.64 33.68 17.79
CA PRO A 979 28.80 35.10 17.57
C PRO A 979 29.43 35.79 18.78
N CYS A 980 30.50 36.55 18.55
CA CYS A 980 31.12 37.46 19.52
C CYS A 980 30.76 38.91 19.19
N PRO A 981 30.03 39.64 20.05
CA PRO A 981 29.74 41.06 19.83
C PRO A 981 31.00 41.90 19.57
N ILE A 982 30.89 42.87 18.66
CA ILE A 982 32.03 43.72 18.30
C ILE A 982 32.55 44.47 19.53
N GLY A 983 33.85 44.36 19.78
CA GLY A 983 34.55 45.03 20.87
C GLY A 983 34.50 44.27 22.21
N GLU A 984 33.82 43.13 22.27
CA GLU A 984 33.85 42.22 23.41
C GLU A 984 34.95 41.17 23.24
N SER A 985 35.44 40.63 24.36
CA SER A 985 36.42 39.54 24.36
C SER A 985 35.71 38.20 24.39
N TYR A 986 36.20 37.24 23.61
CA TYR A 986 35.72 35.87 23.53
C TYR A 986 36.76 34.91 24.11
N SER A 987 36.31 33.97 24.95
CA SER A 987 37.16 32.92 25.50
C SER A 987 36.98 31.67 24.65
N VAL A 988 38.05 31.23 23.97
CA VAL A 988 38.02 30.00 23.17
C VAL A 988 37.57 28.82 24.05
N ALA A 989 36.51 28.14 23.67
CA ALA A 989 36.01 26.94 24.32
C ALA A 989 35.71 25.89 23.24
N TYR A 990 36.36 24.73 23.32
CA TYR A 990 36.15 23.70 22.31
C TYR A 990 34.73 23.12 22.43
N PRO A 991 34.01 22.93 21.31
CA PRO A 991 32.70 22.33 21.35
C PRO A 991 32.70 20.93 21.97
N GLU A 992 31.71 20.60 22.79
CA GLU A 992 31.49 19.19 23.13
C GLU A 992 30.93 18.47 21.91
N VAL A 993 31.69 17.49 21.41
CA VAL A 993 31.29 16.67 20.26
C VAL A 993 30.96 15.27 20.77
N GLU A 994 29.71 14.85 20.56
CA GLU A 994 29.21 13.59 21.12
C GLU A 994 30.08 12.39 20.69
N PHE A 995 30.49 11.54 21.66
CA PHE A 995 31.37 10.37 21.49
C PHE A 995 32.85 10.67 21.19
N PHE A 996 33.20 11.93 20.98
CA PHE A 996 34.54 12.33 20.58
C PHE A 996 35.23 13.09 21.72
N SER A 997 36.54 12.91 21.84
CA SER A 997 37.39 13.62 22.79
C SER A 997 38.37 14.51 22.05
N CYS A 998 38.46 15.79 22.43
CA CYS A 998 39.42 16.71 21.83
C CYS A 998 40.86 16.25 22.12
N ILE A 999 41.69 16.20 21.08
CA ILE A 999 43.10 15.82 21.15
C ILE A 999 44.06 16.94 20.76
N GLY A 1000 43.57 18.04 20.17
CA GLY A 1000 44.38 19.20 19.84
C GLY A 1000 43.62 20.28 19.07
N SER A 1001 44.20 21.47 18.94
CA SER A 1001 43.67 22.57 18.14
C SER A 1001 44.81 23.51 17.73
N ASP A 1002 44.57 24.31 16.70
CA ASP A 1002 45.43 25.41 16.28
C ASP A 1002 45.45 26.60 17.27
N ILE A 1003 44.40 26.77 18.10
CA ILE A 1003 44.36 27.75 19.20
C ILE A 1003 44.05 27.05 20.53
N GLU A 1004 44.87 27.28 21.56
CA GLU A 1004 44.70 26.68 22.89
C GLU A 1004 43.37 27.09 23.57
N GLU A 1005 42.73 26.15 24.24
CA GLU A 1005 41.50 26.39 24.99
C GLU A 1005 41.69 27.49 26.04
N ARG A 1006 40.65 28.29 26.27
CA ARG A 1006 40.62 29.44 27.18
C ARG A 1006 41.54 30.59 26.79
N THR A 1007 42.15 30.54 25.60
CA THR A 1007 42.76 31.72 24.99
C THR A 1007 41.71 32.80 24.84
N ILE A 1008 41.98 33.99 25.36
CA ILE A 1008 41.09 35.15 25.20
C ILE A 1008 41.45 35.85 23.89
N ILE A 1009 40.50 35.91 22.98
CA ILE A 1009 40.60 36.66 21.73
C ILE A 1009 39.63 37.85 21.75
N THR A 1010 39.88 38.87 20.95
CA THR A 1010 38.94 39.97 20.72
C THR A 1010 38.83 40.10 19.20
N PRO A 1011 37.90 39.37 18.58
CA PRO A 1011 37.82 39.29 17.13
C PRO A 1011 37.57 40.67 16.50
N ASP A 1012 38.37 41.01 15.50
CA ASP A 1012 38.17 42.13 14.58
C ASP A 1012 37.78 41.67 13.15
N ASN A 1013 37.71 40.35 12.95
CA ASN A 1013 37.14 39.64 11.80
C ASN A 1013 36.59 38.28 12.26
N ASP A 1014 35.88 37.57 11.38
CA ASP A 1014 35.49 36.16 11.64
C ASP A 1014 36.74 35.30 11.83
N VAL A 1015 36.75 34.47 12.87
CA VAL A 1015 37.87 33.60 13.25
C VAL A 1015 37.47 32.15 13.03
N VAL A 1016 38.31 31.36 12.36
CA VAL A 1016 38.14 29.91 12.24
C VAL A 1016 39.18 29.24 13.14
N ILE A 1017 38.75 28.27 13.93
CA ILE A 1017 39.57 27.46 14.83
C ILE A 1017 39.38 26.00 14.45
N GLU A 1018 40.45 25.32 14.07
CA GLU A 1018 40.41 23.90 13.77
C GLU A 1018 40.72 23.09 15.03
N VAL A 1019 39.86 22.12 15.33
CA VAL A 1019 39.96 21.29 16.55
C VAL A 1019 39.94 19.83 16.12
N LEU A 1020 40.94 19.07 16.55
CA LEU A 1020 41.09 17.64 16.29
C LEU A 1020 40.46 16.84 17.43
N TYR A 1021 39.73 15.80 17.05
CA TYR A 1021 39.07 14.88 17.97
C TYR A 1021 39.42 13.42 17.65
N ASP A 1022 39.29 12.58 18.67
CA ASP A 1022 39.46 11.12 18.60
C ASP A 1022 38.31 10.39 19.28
N CYS A 1023 38.13 9.11 18.98
CA CYS A 1023 37.08 8.26 19.55
C CYS A 1023 37.60 6.84 19.83
N GLU A 1024 37.08 6.21 20.88
CA GLU A 1024 37.37 4.80 21.21
C GLU A 1024 36.72 3.81 20.22
N GLY A 1025 35.66 4.24 19.54
CA GLY A 1025 34.93 3.43 18.56
C GLY A 1025 35.57 3.45 17.17
N VAL A 1026 35.19 2.49 16.33
CA VAL A 1026 35.56 2.48 14.91
C VAL A 1026 34.63 3.39 14.11
N MET A 1027 35.11 3.98 13.02
CA MET A 1027 34.33 4.95 12.25
C MET A 1027 33.38 4.27 11.25
N GLY A 1028 32.15 4.77 11.16
CA GLY A 1028 31.25 4.61 10.03
C GLY A 1028 30.91 5.97 9.40
N ALA A 1029 30.07 5.99 8.37
CA ALA A 1029 29.61 7.21 7.71
C ALA A 1029 28.11 7.43 7.92
N SER A 1030 27.75 8.65 8.32
CA SER A 1030 26.36 9.11 8.38
C SER A 1030 25.91 9.84 7.10
N ALA A 1031 26.86 10.35 6.31
CA ALA A 1031 26.61 10.99 5.02
C ALA A 1031 27.88 10.96 4.14
N ILE A 1032 27.69 11.05 2.83
CA ILE A 1032 28.77 11.27 1.85
C ILE A 1032 29.24 12.73 1.95
N GLY A 1033 30.54 12.94 1.94
CA GLY A 1033 31.17 14.26 1.87
C GLY A 1033 31.55 14.64 0.43
N GLU A 1034 32.59 15.45 0.30
CA GLU A 1034 33.07 15.93 -1.00
C GLU A 1034 33.96 14.90 -1.70
N ALA A 1035 33.90 14.89 -3.04
CA ALA A 1035 34.81 14.09 -3.87
C ALA A 1035 36.23 14.67 -3.81
N VAL A 1036 37.23 13.83 -3.54
CA VAL A 1036 38.61 14.28 -3.41
C VAL A 1036 39.42 14.09 -4.68
N THR A 1037 40.23 15.09 -5.00
CA THR A 1037 41.19 15.08 -6.12
C THR A 1037 42.62 14.84 -5.67
N GLU A 1038 42.87 14.83 -4.36
CA GLU A 1038 44.14 14.53 -3.72
C GLU A 1038 43.90 13.51 -2.60
N LEU A 1039 44.83 12.56 -2.43
CA LEU A 1039 44.73 11.52 -1.41
C LEU A 1039 45.81 11.70 -0.37
N GLU A 1040 45.41 11.72 0.89
CA GLU A 1040 46.32 11.84 2.02
C GLU A 1040 46.61 10.48 2.66
N ALA A 1041 47.88 10.25 2.98
CA ALA A 1041 48.32 9.07 3.73
C ALA A 1041 47.79 9.12 5.16
N GLY A 1042 47.15 8.04 5.61
CA GLY A 1042 46.54 7.96 6.94
C GLY A 1042 45.10 8.47 7.02
N ALA A 1043 44.57 9.02 5.91
CA ALA A 1043 43.18 9.45 5.84
C ALA A 1043 42.24 8.30 5.44
N SER A 1044 40.95 8.52 5.71
CA SER A 1044 39.89 7.55 5.51
C SER A 1044 38.85 8.07 4.53
N TYR A 1045 38.34 7.18 3.68
CA TYR A 1045 37.42 7.57 2.62
C TYR A 1045 36.32 6.54 2.38
N LEU A 1046 35.26 7.01 1.74
CA LEU A 1046 34.32 6.18 1.02
C LEU A 1046 34.78 6.00 -0.43
N ILE A 1047 34.72 4.77 -0.92
CA ILE A 1047 35.16 4.43 -2.28
C ILE A 1047 33.96 3.95 -3.08
N TYR A 1048 33.60 4.69 -4.13
CA TYR A 1048 32.46 4.44 -4.98
C TYR A 1048 32.87 3.99 -6.38
N ASN A 1049 32.39 2.85 -6.85
CA ASN A 1049 32.53 2.42 -8.23
C ASN A 1049 31.56 3.22 -9.12
N ALA A 1050 32.10 4.12 -9.94
CA ALA A 1050 31.36 5.05 -10.78
C ALA A 1050 31.12 4.53 -12.21
N LYS A 1051 31.09 3.22 -12.39
CA LYS A 1051 30.78 2.63 -13.69
C LYS A 1051 29.35 3.00 -14.11
N ASP A 1052 29.20 3.51 -15.33
CA ASP A 1052 27.92 3.86 -15.97
C ASP A 1052 27.09 2.61 -16.35
N GLU A 1053 26.79 1.78 -15.35
CA GLU A 1053 25.95 0.58 -15.38
C GLU A 1053 25.44 0.33 -13.95
N THR A 1054 24.13 0.41 -13.72
CA THR A 1054 23.52 0.35 -12.38
C THR A 1054 23.76 -0.96 -11.65
N SER A 1055 23.99 -2.06 -12.38
CA SER A 1055 24.33 -3.39 -11.84
C SER A 1055 25.79 -3.53 -11.41
N ARG A 1056 26.62 -2.50 -11.62
CA ARG A 1056 28.07 -2.51 -11.36
C ARG A 1056 28.59 -1.27 -10.64
N SER A 1057 27.71 -0.36 -10.25
CA SER A 1057 28.04 0.84 -9.48
C SER A 1057 27.72 0.63 -8.00
N GLY A 1058 28.36 1.40 -7.13
CA GLY A 1058 28.11 1.36 -5.68
C GLY A 1058 29.37 1.51 -4.82
N PHE A 1059 29.16 1.78 -3.53
CA PHE A 1059 30.19 1.86 -2.50
C PHE A 1059 30.75 0.48 -2.17
N LEU A 1060 32.09 0.37 -2.12
CA LEU A 1060 32.77 -0.84 -1.70
C LEU A 1060 32.55 -1.11 -0.22
N SER A 1061 32.24 -2.36 0.13
CA SER A 1061 32.18 -2.81 1.52
C SER A 1061 32.62 -4.25 1.69
N VAL A 1062 33.12 -4.58 2.89
CA VAL A 1062 33.41 -5.94 3.32
C VAL A 1062 33.29 -6.06 4.85
N GLY A 1063 32.65 -7.13 5.33
CA GLY A 1063 32.39 -7.33 6.76
C GLY A 1063 33.56 -7.99 7.49
N ALA A 1064 34.00 -9.17 7.03
CA ALA A 1064 35.08 -9.92 7.69
C ALA A 1064 36.13 -10.49 6.72
N VAL A 1065 37.26 -10.93 7.27
CA VAL A 1065 38.29 -11.66 6.52
C VAL A 1065 37.66 -12.90 5.87
N GLY A 1066 37.91 -13.10 4.58
CA GLY A 1066 37.36 -14.19 3.79
C GLY A 1066 35.99 -13.91 3.15
N GLU A 1067 35.28 -12.84 3.54
CA GLU A 1067 34.04 -12.43 2.88
C GLU A 1067 34.30 -11.72 1.55
N GLY A 1068 33.33 -11.80 0.65
CA GLY A 1068 33.41 -11.12 -0.65
C GLY A 1068 33.30 -9.60 -0.50
N ILE A 1069 34.15 -8.87 -1.21
CA ILE A 1069 34.00 -7.41 -1.35
C ILE A 1069 32.87 -7.16 -2.37
N THR A 1070 31.90 -6.33 -2.01
CA THR A 1070 30.71 -6.03 -2.84
C THR A 1070 30.46 -4.54 -2.97
N THR A 1071 29.62 -4.15 -3.94
CA THR A 1071 29.18 -2.77 -4.16
C THR A 1071 27.70 -2.58 -3.81
N THR A 1072 27.34 -1.47 -3.18
CA THR A 1072 25.92 -1.09 -2.94
C THR A 1072 25.69 0.42 -3.12
N ASN A 1073 24.51 0.81 -3.60
CA ASN A 1073 24.21 2.19 -4.01
C ASN A 1073 23.72 3.09 -2.85
N GLY A 1074 23.59 2.58 -1.63
CA GLY A 1074 23.14 3.34 -0.46
C GLY A 1074 24.25 3.58 0.57
N ILE A 1075 24.26 4.78 1.18
CA ILE A 1075 25.18 5.18 2.26
C ILE A 1075 24.48 5.50 3.59
N ALA A 1076 23.14 5.58 3.62
CA ALA A 1076 22.42 5.96 4.82
C ALA A 1076 22.73 4.94 5.93
N ASP A 1077 23.44 5.39 6.97
CA ASP A 1077 24.00 4.56 8.05
C ASP A 1077 25.00 3.49 7.60
N ALA A 1078 25.92 3.85 6.70
CA ALA A 1078 27.05 3.02 6.33
C ALA A 1078 27.94 2.72 7.55
N GLY A 1079 27.91 1.46 8.00
CA GLY A 1079 28.75 0.99 9.10
C GLY A 1079 30.25 0.95 8.76
N PRO A 1080 31.09 0.48 9.70
CA PRO A 1080 32.55 0.49 9.52
C PRO A 1080 33.07 -0.40 8.38
N ALA A 1081 32.22 -1.29 7.83
CA ALA A 1081 32.50 -2.09 6.64
C ALA A 1081 32.77 -1.26 5.36
N PHE A 1082 32.32 0.01 5.34
CA PHE A 1082 32.37 0.90 4.18
C PHE A 1082 33.54 1.88 4.19
N ILE A 1083 34.17 2.08 5.36
CA ILE A 1083 35.21 3.08 5.55
C ILE A 1083 36.55 2.44 5.23
N TRP A 1084 37.30 3.06 4.31
CA TRP A 1084 38.59 2.55 3.85
C TRP A 1084 39.72 3.52 4.21
N HIS A 1085 40.61 3.06 5.08
CA HIS A 1085 41.85 3.71 5.47
C HIS A 1085 42.93 3.48 4.41
N LEU A 1086 43.59 4.55 3.98
CA LEU A 1086 44.71 4.49 3.03
C LEU A 1086 46.04 4.56 3.78
N GLU A 1087 46.81 3.48 3.73
CA GLU A 1087 48.15 3.41 4.34
C GLU A 1087 49.22 3.34 3.25
N GLY A 1088 50.14 4.31 3.22
CA GLY A 1088 51.18 4.40 2.20
C GLY A 1088 51.71 5.81 2.00
N ASP A 1089 52.23 6.10 0.82
CA ASP A 1089 52.73 7.42 0.44
C ASP A 1089 52.43 7.76 -1.04
N GLU A 1090 52.43 9.06 -1.33
CA GLU A 1090 52.18 9.63 -2.66
C GLU A 1090 50.88 9.12 -3.32
N ASN A 1091 51.00 8.16 -4.24
CA ASN A 1091 49.88 7.55 -4.95
C ASN A 1091 49.82 6.02 -4.79
N LYS A 1092 50.55 5.47 -3.81
CA LYS A 1092 50.65 4.03 -3.54
C LYS A 1092 50.14 3.71 -2.15
N PHE A 1093 48.99 3.05 -2.09
CA PHE A 1093 48.32 2.75 -0.83
C PHE A 1093 47.96 1.28 -0.72
N THR A 1094 48.12 0.74 0.48
CA THR A 1094 47.32 -0.41 0.92
C THR A 1094 45.99 0.12 1.45
N VAL A 1095 44.92 -0.66 1.27
CA VAL A 1095 43.54 -0.22 1.52
C VAL A 1095 42.93 -1.14 2.55
N LYS A 1096 42.63 -0.60 3.74
CA LYS A 1096 42.19 -1.36 4.92
C LYS A 1096 40.89 -0.79 5.44
N ASN A 1097 39.87 -1.60 5.67
CA ASN A 1097 38.64 -1.08 6.27
C ASN A 1097 38.79 -0.83 7.78
N SER A 1098 37.79 -0.23 8.41
CA SER A 1098 37.81 0.04 9.86
C SER A 1098 37.77 -1.21 10.76
N TYR A 1099 37.51 -2.40 10.20
CA TYR A 1099 37.67 -3.68 10.89
C TYR A 1099 39.08 -4.27 10.78
N GLY A 1100 39.99 -3.62 10.05
CA GLY A 1100 41.34 -4.13 9.80
C GLY A 1100 41.42 -5.13 8.64
N VAL A 1101 40.38 -5.23 7.80
CA VAL A 1101 40.33 -6.11 6.62
C VAL A 1101 40.90 -5.37 5.41
N TYR A 1102 41.92 -5.94 4.79
CA TYR A 1102 42.54 -5.39 3.59
C TYR A 1102 41.84 -5.83 2.31
N ILE A 1103 41.94 -4.98 1.28
CA ILE A 1103 41.80 -5.42 -0.11
C ILE A 1103 43.09 -6.15 -0.51
N PRO A 1104 43.05 -7.47 -0.77
CA PRO A 1104 44.25 -8.21 -1.11
C PRO A 1104 44.55 -8.16 -2.61
N ARG A 1105 45.57 -8.93 -3.00
CA ARG A 1105 45.92 -9.17 -4.40
C ARG A 1105 44.70 -9.60 -5.21
N LEU A 1106 44.48 -8.91 -6.33
CA LEU A 1106 43.30 -9.11 -7.18
C LEU A 1106 43.31 -10.45 -7.92
N SER A 1107 42.12 -11.03 -8.11
CA SER A 1107 41.89 -12.22 -8.95
C SER A 1107 41.16 -11.83 -10.24
N ARG A 1108 41.65 -12.31 -11.39
CA ARG A 1108 41.05 -11.97 -12.69
C ARG A 1108 39.64 -12.54 -12.82
N GLY A 1109 38.63 -11.66 -12.90
CA GLY A 1109 37.22 -12.00 -13.13
C GLY A 1109 36.54 -12.82 -12.02
N SER A 1110 37.21 -12.99 -10.87
CA SER A 1110 36.70 -13.74 -9.74
C SER A 1110 36.51 -12.81 -8.55
N LEU A 1111 35.49 -13.09 -7.72
CA LEU A 1111 35.21 -12.36 -6.49
C LEU A 1111 36.47 -12.23 -5.63
N VAL A 1112 36.88 -11.00 -5.37
CA VAL A 1112 37.94 -10.69 -4.40
C VAL A 1112 37.33 -10.76 -3.01
N ARG A 1113 38.00 -11.46 -2.11
CA ARG A 1113 37.59 -11.61 -0.71
C ARG A 1113 38.52 -10.80 0.18
N GLY A 1114 38.00 -10.16 1.22
CA GLY A 1114 38.80 -9.43 2.20
C GLY A 1114 39.86 -10.34 2.86
N SER A 1115 41.00 -9.77 3.23
CA SER A 1115 42.14 -10.53 3.77
C SER A 1115 42.82 -9.80 4.92
N ASP A 1116 43.55 -10.55 5.75
CA ASP A 1116 44.55 -10.03 6.69
C ASP A 1116 45.88 -9.64 6.02
N THR A 1117 46.04 -9.99 4.74
CA THR A 1117 47.26 -9.73 3.96
C THR A 1117 47.03 -8.58 2.96
N PRO A 1118 47.79 -7.47 3.04
CA PRO A 1118 47.61 -6.33 2.15
C PRO A 1118 48.19 -6.55 0.75
N GLU A 1119 47.65 -5.84 -0.23
CA GLU A 1119 48.29 -5.53 -1.52
C GLU A 1119 48.41 -4.00 -1.65
N THR A 1120 49.49 -3.54 -2.29
CA THR A 1120 49.66 -2.12 -2.61
C THR A 1120 49.06 -1.80 -3.97
N PHE A 1121 48.31 -0.70 -4.04
CA PHE A 1121 47.64 -0.20 -5.23
C PHE A 1121 48.15 1.18 -5.62
N ILE A 1122 48.28 1.42 -6.92
CA ILE A 1122 48.57 2.73 -7.50
C ILE A 1122 47.25 3.40 -7.85
N PHE A 1123 47.03 4.60 -7.30
CA PHE A 1123 45.87 5.45 -7.59
C PHE A 1123 46.29 6.51 -8.62
N THR A 1124 45.51 6.63 -9.71
CA THR A 1124 45.76 7.62 -10.76
C THR A 1124 44.50 8.43 -11.01
N LEU A 1125 44.55 9.75 -10.78
CA LEU A 1125 43.44 10.64 -11.09
C LEU A 1125 43.27 10.71 -12.61
N ASN A 1126 42.05 10.47 -13.08
CA ASN A 1126 41.71 10.51 -14.49
C ASN A 1126 41.64 11.95 -15.01
N SER A 1127 41.68 12.11 -16.33
CA SER A 1127 41.64 13.42 -16.99
C SER A 1127 40.34 14.21 -16.77
N ASP A 1128 39.30 13.57 -16.24
CA ASP A 1128 38.05 14.23 -15.86
C ASP A 1128 38.17 15.03 -14.55
N GLY A 1129 39.28 14.89 -13.82
CA GLY A 1129 39.53 15.56 -12.55
C GLY A 1129 38.60 15.11 -11.42
N LYS A 1130 37.90 13.97 -11.58
CA LYS A 1130 36.90 13.50 -10.62
C LYS A 1130 37.04 12.02 -10.28
N THR A 1131 37.43 11.18 -11.24
CA THR A 1131 37.49 9.72 -11.05
C THR A 1131 38.93 9.23 -10.97
N TRP A 1132 39.12 8.07 -10.33
CA TRP A 1132 40.38 7.42 -10.08
C TRP A 1132 40.41 6.06 -10.79
N GLU A 1133 41.54 5.77 -11.44
CA GLU A 1133 41.90 4.41 -11.86
C GLU A 1133 42.84 3.79 -10.82
N VAL A 1134 42.53 2.58 -10.35
CA VAL A 1134 43.26 1.91 -9.27
C VAL A 1134 43.82 0.57 -9.73
N LYS A 1135 45.14 0.39 -9.56
CA LYS A 1135 45.89 -0.74 -10.13
C LYS A 1135 46.77 -1.45 -9.09
N GLY A 1136 46.68 -2.78 -9.02
CA GLY A 1136 47.54 -3.60 -8.15
C GLY A 1136 49.00 -3.62 -8.63
N THR A 1137 49.95 -3.47 -7.70
CA THR A 1137 51.39 -3.42 -8.01
C THR A 1137 52.00 -4.77 -8.33
N SER A 1138 51.46 -5.87 -7.79
CA SER A 1138 52.07 -7.20 -7.90
C SER A 1138 51.66 -7.97 -9.16
N ASN A 1139 50.49 -7.69 -9.74
CA ASN A 1139 49.94 -8.40 -10.92
C ASN A 1139 49.38 -7.51 -12.03
N ASN A 1140 49.43 -6.17 -11.88
CA ASN A 1140 48.93 -5.19 -12.86
C ASN A 1140 47.43 -5.27 -13.19
N TYR A 1141 46.62 -5.98 -12.40
CA TYR A 1141 45.17 -5.93 -12.55
C TYR A 1141 44.60 -4.65 -11.95
N TYR A 1142 43.52 -4.17 -12.55
CA TYR A 1142 42.78 -3.00 -12.14
C TYR A 1142 41.56 -3.39 -11.32
N TRP A 1143 41.14 -2.50 -10.44
CA TRP A 1143 39.86 -2.59 -9.73
C TRP A 1143 38.70 -2.60 -10.73
N ASN A 1144 37.78 -3.54 -10.56
CA ASN A 1144 36.66 -3.77 -11.46
C ASN A 1144 35.44 -4.33 -10.68
N GLY A 1145 34.28 -4.48 -11.33
CA GLY A 1145 33.06 -5.02 -10.75
C GLY A 1145 32.20 -5.79 -11.78
N ASN A 1146 31.55 -6.86 -11.33
CA ASN A 1146 30.60 -7.64 -12.13
C ASN A 1146 29.16 -7.16 -11.95
N ALA A 1147 28.26 -7.59 -12.84
CA ALA A 1147 26.83 -7.25 -12.83
C ALA A 1147 26.04 -7.83 -11.64
N ASP A 1148 26.66 -8.68 -10.82
CA ASP A 1148 26.11 -9.24 -9.58
C ASP A 1148 26.62 -8.49 -8.33
N ASN A 1149 27.12 -7.26 -8.50
CA ASN A 1149 27.71 -6.41 -7.46
C ASN A 1149 28.99 -6.96 -6.81
N THR A 1150 29.66 -7.94 -7.43
CA THR A 1150 30.93 -8.48 -6.90
C THR A 1150 32.15 -7.68 -7.37
N PHE A 1151 33.07 -7.37 -6.43
CA PHE A 1151 34.33 -6.70 -6.74
C PHE A 1151 35.38 -7.69 -7.27
N THR A 1152 36.05 -7.35 -8.36
CA THR A 1152 36.99 -8.24 -9.08
C THR A 1152 38.23 -7.51 -9.60
N GLY A 1153 39.24 -8.26 -10.06
CA GLY A 1153 40.35 -7.72 -10.85
C GLY A 1153 40.15 -7.94 -12.34
N TRP A 1154 40.57 -6.98 -13.18
CA TRP A 1154 40.59 -7.16 -14.64
C TRP A 1154 41.78 -6.46 -15.32
N ASP A 1155 41.94 -6.67 -16.62
CA ASP A 1155 43.01 -6.02 -17.42
C ASP A 1155 42.75 -4.52 -17.68
N GLY A 1156 41.54 -4.02 -17.39
CA GLY A 1156 41.15 -2.61 -17.50
C GLY A 1156 40.29 -2.17 -16.31
N GLY A 1157 40.47 -0.93 -15.86
CA GLY A 1157 39.86 -0.40 -14.66
C GLY A 1157 38.46 0.18 -14.86
N HIS A 1158 37.65 0.09 -13.81
CA HIS A 1158 36.49 0.95 -13.66
C HIS A 1158 36.90 2.32 -13.10
N PRO A 1159 36.13 3.40 -13.38
CA PRO A 1159 36.33 4.67 -12.72
C PRO A 1159 35.80 4.60 -11.29
N PHE A 1160 36.58 5.06 -10.31
CA PHE A 1160 36.15 5.17 -8.92
C PHE A 1160 36.10 6.63 -8.47
N ILE A 1161 35.10 7.02 -7.68
CA ILE A 1161 35.10 8.31 -6.99
C ILE A 1161 35.42 8.05 -5.53
N ILE A 1162 36.30 8.87 -4.96
CA ILE A 1162 36.72 8.79 -3.57
C ILE A 1162 36.12 10.00 -2.87
N TYR A 1163 35.41 9.77 -1.77
CA TYR A 1163 34.73 10.82 -1.02
C TYR A 1163 35.27 10.91 0.41
N THR A 1164 35.37 12.13 0.94
CA THR A 1164 35.30 12.36 2.39
C THR A 1164 33.92 11.94 2.90
N TYR A 1165 33.73 11.90 4.21
CA TYR A 1165 32.45 11.50 4.79
C TYR A 1165 32.19 12.20 6.11
N LYS A 1166 30.91 12.22 6.53
CA LYS A 1166 30.55 12.65 7.88
C LYS A 1166 30.69 11.46 8.85
N PRO A 1167 31.70 11.47 9.74
CA PRO A 1167 32.00 10.33 10.59
C PRO A 1167 30.94 10.14 11.68
N HIS A 1168 30.65 8.87 12.00
CA HIS A 1168 29.84 8.49 13.15
C HIS A 1168 30.44 7.24 13.81
N PRO A 1169 30.72 7.23 15.11
CA PRO A 1169 31.42 6.12 15.75
C PRO A 1169 30.51 4.91 15.98
N TYR A 1170 31.10 3.73 15.89
CA TYR A 1170 30.52 2.45 16.25
C TYR A 1170 31.38 1.79 17.33
N PHE A 1171 30.73 1.31 18.38
CA PHE A 1171 31.40 0.71 19.52
C PHE A 1171 31.21 -0.80 19.52
N ALA A 1172 32.27 -1.53 19.82
CA ALA A 1172 32.23 -2.97 19.96
C ALA A 1172 31.47 -3.35 21.25
N VAL A 1173 30.39 -4.10 21.10
CA VAL A 1173 29.74 -4.82 22.18
C VAL A 1173 30.10 -6.29 22.02
N SER A 1174 31.02 -6.76 22.86
CA SER A 1174 31.44 -8.16 22.91
C SER A 1174 30.66 -8.91 23.97
N TYR A 1175 30.44 -10.20 23.76
CA TYR A 1175 29.92 -11.07 24.77
C TYR A 1175 30.65 -12.40 24.83
N LYS A 1176 30.68 -12.99 26.03
CA LYS A 1176 31.19 -14.33 26.29
C LYS A 1176 30.23 -15.07 27.21
N CYS A 1177 29.75 -16.22 26.77
CA CYS A 1177 29.00 -17.16 27.58
C CYS A 1177 29.98 -18.18 28.16
N ILE A 1178 30.05 -18.30 29.48
CA ILE A 1178 30.91 -19.26 30.18
C ILE A 1178 30.09 -20.16 31.10
N ASP A 1179 30.57 -21.36 31.38
CA ASP A 1179 30.05 -22.15 32.50
C ASP A 1179 30.67 -21.72 33.86
N GLU A 1180 30.19 -22.29 34.97
CA GLU A 1180 30.74 -22.02 36.32
C GLU A 1180 32.22 -22.41 36.49
N GLU A 1181 32.76 -23.24 35.60
CA GLU A 1181 34.16 -23.64 35.58
C GLU A 1181 35.03 -22.69 34.72
N GLY A 1182 34.39 -21.71 34.04
CA GLY A 1182 35.03 -20.75 33.15
C GLY A 1182 35.25 -21.25 31.73
N ASN A 1183 34.70 -22.42 31.37
CA ASN A 1183 34.75 -22.92 29.99
C ASN A 1183 33.83 -22.08 29.11
N GLU A 1184 34.31 -21.68 27.92
CA GLU A 1184 33.52 -20.91 26.97
C GLU A 1184 32.46 -21.80 26.30
N LEU A 1185 31.20 -21.36 26.38
CA LEU A 1185 30.05 -21.97 25.71
C LEU A 1185 29.79 -21.30 24.35
N ALA A 1186 29.94 -19.98 24.29
CA ALA A 1186 29.85 -19.17 23.08
C ALA A 1186 30.52 -17.82 23.31
N ALA A 1187 30.92 -17.13 22.24
CA ALA A 1187 31.35 -15.74 22.30
C ALA A 1187 30.97 -15.04 20.99
N GLY A 1188 30.83 -13.72 21.03
CA GLY A 1188 30.56 -12.91 19.86
C GLY A 1188 30.92 -11.45 20.11
N MET A 1189 30.98 -10.68 19.03
CA MET A 1189 31.20 -9.25 19.09
C MET A 1189 30.45 -8.58 17.96
N ARG A 1190 29.88 -7.41 18.24
CA ARG A 1190 29.13 -6.62 17.27
C ARG A 1190 29.45 -5.14 17.42
N TYR A 1191 29.58 -4.45 16.31
CA TYR A 1191 29.73 -2.99 16.30
C TYR A 1191 28.35 -2.33 16.31
N VAL A 1192 28.08 -1.50 17.33
CA VAL A 1192 26.82 -0.80 17.54
C VAL A 1192 27.04 0.69 17.32
N LYS A 1193 26.22 1.31 16.48
CA LYS A 1193 26.26 2.74 16.21
C LYS A 1193 26.11 3.51 17.54
N GLY A 1194 27.01 4.45 17.81
CA GLY A 1194 26.99 5.26 19.03
C GLY A 1194 25.64 5.95 19.21
N GLY A 1195 25.08 5.86 20.42
CA GLY A 1195 23.77 6.38 20.79
C GLY A 1195 22.61 5.39 20.67
N ASN A 1196 22.80 4.26 19.97
CA ASN A 1196 21.77 3.24 19.81
C ASN A 1196 21.67 2.32 21.05
N ILE A 1197 20.49 1.74 21.23
CA ILE A 1197 20.25 0.65 22.18
C ILE A 1197 20.85 -0.64 21.61
N TYR A 1198 21.58 -1.39 22.42
CA TYR A 1198 21.91 -2.79 22.14
C TYR A 1198 21.04 -3.71 23.00
N SER A 1199 20.15 -4.45 22.35
CA SER A 1199 19.36 -5.49 23.02
C SER A 1199 20.06 -6.83 22.84
N MET A 1200 20.68 -7.35 23.91
CA MET A 1200 21.30 -8.66 23.85
C MET A 1200 20.25 -9.75 24.06
N LEU A 1201 20.11 -10.63 23.08
CA LEU A 1201 19.40 -11.89 23.27
C LEU A 1201 20.30 -12.87 24.01
N THR A 1202 19.96 -13.20 25.26
CA THR A 1202 20.73 -14.16 26.06
C THR A 1202 20.56 -15.58 25.48
N PRO A 1203 21.62 -16.23 24.99
CA PRO A 1203 21.51 -17.58 24.44
C PRO A 1203 21.01 -18.57 25.50
N ILE A 1204 20.21 -19.55 25.11
CA ILE A 1204 19.85 -20.67 25.98
C ILE A 1204 20.56 -21.92 25.46
N PHE A 1205 21.42 -22.50 26.28
CA PHE A 1205 22.13 -23.74 25.95
C PHE A 1205 21.40 -24.94 26.53
N GLU A 1206 21.16 -25.96 25.71
CA GLU A 1206 20.54 -27.21 26.17
C GLU A 1206 21.40 -27.84 27.28
N GLY A 1207 20.78 -28.10 28.44
CA GLY A 1207 21.51 -28.62 29.60
C GLY A 1207 22.28 -27.57 30.40
N TYR A 1208 22.03 -26.28 30.22
CA TYR A 1208 22.55 -25.20 31.06
C TYR A 1208 21.45 -24.18 31.43
N THR A 1209 21.63 -23.50 32.55
CA THR A 1209 20.76 -22.40 33.00
C THR A 1209 21.62 -21.17 33.25
N LEU A 1210 21.22 -20.02 32.72
CA LEU A 1210 21.88 -18.74 32.99
C LEU A 1210 21.76 -18.41 34.49
N THR A 1211 22.89 -18.14 35.15
CA THR A 1211 22.95 -17.85 36.59
C THR A 1211 23.64 -16.54 36.94
N GLY A 1212 24.33 -15.91 35.98
CA GLY A 1212 24.93 -14.59 36.19
C GLY A 1212 25.17 -13.80 34.92
N SER A 1213 25.29 -12.48 35.05
CA SER A 1213 25.69 -11.56 33.99
C SER A 1213 26.45 -10.39 34.62
N ASN A 1214 27.47 -9.86 33.94
CA ASN A 1214 28.10 -8.57 34.28
C ASN A 1214 27.54 -7.39 33.45
N ALA A 1215 26.52 -7.62 32.62
CA ALA A 1215 25.98 -6.60 31.73
C ALA A 1215 25.45 -5.40 32.50
N ASP A 1216 25.90 -4.20 32.14
CA ASP A 1216 25.34 -2.95 32.62
C ASP A 1216 24.25 -2.48 31.65
N TYR A 1217 22.99 -2.56 32.09
CA TYR A 1217 21.84 -2.24 31.25
C TYR A 1217 21.76 -0.76 30.87
N ASP A 1218 22.33 0.16 31.66
CA ASP A 1218 22.35 1.58 31.31
C ASP A 1218 23.34 1.83 30.16
N GLU A 1219 24.47 1.12 30.14
CA GLU A 1219 25.44 1.16 29.03
C GLU A 1219 24.87 0.55 27.75
N LEU A 1220 24.03 -0.49 27.87
CA LEU A 1220 23.35 -1.11 26.72
C LEU A 1220 22.14 -0.32 26.22
N ALA A 1221 21.50 0.49 27.09
CA ALA A 1221 20.40 1.37 26.70
C ALA A 1221 20.86 2.58 25.87
N ARG A 1222 22.15 2.95 25.94
CA ARG A 1222 22.77 3.94 25.05
C ARG A 1222 24.26 3.64 24.90
N VAL A 1223 24.62 2.86 23.89
CA VAL A 1223 26.02 2.48 23.67
C VAL A 1223 26.84 3.72 23.30
N SER A 1224 27.86 4.01 24.11
CA SER A 1224 28.71 5.21 23.98
C SER A 1224 30.21 4.92 24.12
N LYS A 1225 30.57 3.65 24.31
CA LYS A 1225 31.92 3.11 24.45
C LYS A 1225 31.90 1.61 24.13
N ASN A 1226 33.06 0.99 24.04
CA ASN A 1226 33.14 -0.47 23.90
C ASN A 1226 32.66 -1.15 25.20
N ILE A 1227 31.92 -2.26 25.08
CA ILE A 1227 31.28 -2.96 26.21
C ILE A 1227 31.60 -4.46 26.12
N ASP A 1228 32.06 -5.07 27.22
CA ASP A 1228 32.34 -6.50 27.32
C ASP A 1228 31.37 -7.20 28.30
N ILE A 1229 30.50 -8.05 27.76
CA ILE A 1229 29.51 -8.82 28.51
C ILE A 1229 30.03 -10.24 28.77
N THR A 1230 29.86 -10.75 29.98
CA THR A 1230 30.09 -12.12 30.39
C THR A 1230 28.81 -12.67 31.00
N LEU A 1231 28.23 -13.67 30.33
CA LEU A 1231 27.07 -14.43 30.79
C LEU A 1231 27.57 -15.75 31.40
N THR A 1232 27.22 -16.02 32.65
CA THR A 1232 27.62 -17.23 33.37
C THR A 1232 26.46 -18.21 33.43
N TYR A 1233 26.72 -19.47 33.08
CA TYR A 1233 25.73 -20.54 33.01
C TYR A 1233 26.11 -21.68 33.96
N THR A 1234 25.13 -22.19 34.70
CA THR A 1234 25.27 -23.41 35.48
C THR A 1234 24.81 -24.60 34.65
N LYS A 1235 25.61 -25.66 34.60
CA LYS A 1235 25.21 -26.90 33.92
C LYS A 1235 24.05 -27.55 34.66
N ASN A 1236 22.95 -27.77 33.96
CA ASN A 1236 21.79 -28.48 34.46
C ASN A 1236 22.09 -29.98 34.53
N ASP A 1237 22.34 -30.47 35.74
CA ASP A 1237 22.48 -31.90 36.05
C ASP A 1237 21.14 -32.64 35.83
N THR A 1238 20.78 -32.88 34.57
CA THR A 1238 19.53 -33.56 34.17
C THR A 1238 19.70 -35.07 34.03
N GLY A 1239 20.57 -35.67 34.84
CA GLY A 1239 20.60 -37.12 34.99
C GLY A 1239 21.76 -37.61 35.84
N ILE A 1240 21.43 -38.21 36.99
CA ILE A 1240 22.35 -39.05 37.76
C ILE A 1240 22.85 -40.16 36.83
N THR A 1241 24.11 -40.07 36.39
CA THR A 1241 24.78 -41.09 35.57
C THR A 1241 25.15 -42.33 36.37
N GLU A 1242 25.18 -42.24 37.70
CA GLU A 1242 25.54 -43.34 38.57
C GLU A 1242 24.80 -43.27 39.93
N VAL A 1243 24.12 -44.35 40.34
CA VAL A 1243 23.53 -44.44 41.67
C VAL A 1243 24.56 -45.04 42.63
N LYS A 1244 25.08 -44.27 43.59
CA LYS A 1244 25.90 -44.80 44.70
C LYS A 1244 25.08 -44.82 45.99
N GLY A 1245 24.99 -45.99 46.62
CA GLY A 1245 24.56 -46.08 48.03
C GLY A 1245 25.64 -45.52 48.95
N GLU A 1246 25.33 -45.24 50.22
CA GLU A 1246 26.26 -44.69 51.22
C GLU A 1246 27.60 -45.45 51.35
N ASN A 1247 27.69 -46.68 50.85
CA ASN A 1247 28.91 -47.52 50.82
C ASN A 1247 29.30 -48.03 49.42
N GLY A 1248 28.86 -47.37 48.34
CA GLY A 1248 29.31 -47.66 46.95
C GLY A 1248 28.74 -48.92 46.28
N ASN A 1249 27.80 -49.65 46.89
CA ASN A 1249 27.14 -50.82 46.28
C ASN A 1249 25.64 -50.56 46.05
N VAL A 1250 25.17 -50.74 44.80
CA VAL A 1250 23.74 -50.67 44.43
C VAL A 1250 23.02 -51.91 44.93
N LYS A 1251 22.15 -51.77 45.95
CA LYS A 1251 21.24 -52.84 46.35
C LYS A 1251 19.87 -52.63 45.69
N THR A 1252 19.63 -53.42 44.64
CA THR A 1252 18.32 -53.72 44.03
C THR A 1252 17.55 -52.56 43.35
N VAL A 1253 17.46 -52.65 42.02
CA VAL A 1253 16.61 -51.80 41.17
C VAL A 1253 15.23 -52.45 41.03
N HIS A 1254 14.16 -51.67 41.12
CA HIS A 1254 12.78 -52.14 40.90
C HIS A 1254 12.11 -51.31 39.81
N ASP A 1255 11.17 -51.87 39.05
CA ASP A 1255 10.30 -51.07 38.20
C ASP A 1255 9.23 -50.32 39.03
N LEU A 1256 8.40 -49.50 38.37
CA LEU A 1256 7.35 -48.73 39.02
C LEU A 1256 6.23 -49.59 39.64
N GLN A 1257 6.20 -50.89 39.35
CA GLN A 1257 5.29 -51.86 39.94
C GLN A 1257 5.93 -52.62 41.12
N GLY A 1258 7.15 -52.26 41.51
CA GLY A 1258 7.87 -52.85 42.64
C GLY A 1258 8.53 -54.20 42.32
N ARG A 1259 8.65 -54.58 41.04
CA ARG A 1259 9.31 -55.83 40.63
C ARG A 1259 10.80 -55.60 40.48
N ARG A 1260 11.63 -56.50 41.02
CA ARG A 1260 13.08 -56.37 40.96
C ARG A 1260 13.60 -56.61 39.53
N ILE A 1261 14.44 -55.70 39.05
CA ILE A 1261 15.03 -55.72 37.71
C ILE A 1261 16.56 -55.84 37.86
N ASN A 1262 17.15 -56.81 37.14
CA ASN A 1262 18.60 -57.05 37.21
C ASN A 1262 19.39 -56.31 36.12
N ASN A 1263 18.78 -56.04 34.95
CA ASN A 1263 19.37 -55.30 33.82
C ASN A 1263 18.36 -54.25 33.32
N PRO A 1264 18.22 -53.11 34.01
CA PRO A 1264 17.27 -52.07 33.60
C PRO A 1264 17.67 -51.47 32.24
N THR A 1265 16.72 -51.34 31.31
CA THR A 1265 16.85 -50.54 30.08
C THR A 1265 16.42 -49.10 30.34
N ARG A 1266 16.62 -48.17 29.39
CA ARG A 1266 16.16 -46.77 29.50
C ARG A 1266 14.73 -46.68 30.04
N GLY A 1267 14.51 -45.98 31.15
CA GLY A 1267 13.20 -45.88 31.82
C GLY A 1267 13.26 -45.39 33.27
N ILE A 1268 12.09 -45.21 33.89
CA ILE A 1268 11.98 -44.81 35.31
C ILE A 1268 11.91 -46.05 36.21
N TYR A 1269 12.75 -46.10 37.24
CA TYR A 1269 12.87 -47.19 38.21
C TYR A 1269 12.81 -46.67 39.64
N ILE A 1270 12.58 -47.57 40.60
CA ILE A 1270 12.71 -47.32 42.03
C ILE A 1270 14.02 -47.94 42.51
N VAL A 1271 14.95 -47.10 42.96
CA VAL A 1271 16.24 -47.52 43.51
C VAL A 1271 16.33 -46.99 44.94
N ASN A 1272 16.51 -47.87 45.92
CA ASN A 1272 16.49 -47.53 47.35
C ASN A 1272 15.27 -46.69 47.78
N GLY A 1273 14.10 -46.95 47.18
CA GLY A 1273 12.84 -46.26 47.52
C GLY A 1273 12.62 -44.91 46.85
N LYS A 1274 13.54 -44.43 46.00
CA LYS A 1274 13.37 -43.19 45.22
C LYS A 1274 13.14 -43.49 43.74
N LYS A 1275 12.27 -42.72 43.09
CA LYS A 1275 12.09 -42.77 41.63
C LYS A 1275 13.32 -42.15 40.97
N VAL A 1276 13.95 -42.89 40.08
CA VAL A 1276 15.18 -42.53 39.36
C VAL A 1276 15.00 -42.88 37.90
N PHE A 1277 15.36 -41.95 37.00
CA PHE A 1277 15.38 -42.22 35.56
C PHE A 1277 16.73 -42.81 35.17
N VAL A 1278 16.74 -44.05 34.68
CA VAL A 1278 17.91 -44.73 34.12
C VAL A 1278 17.90 -44.42 32.62
N LYS A 1279 18.96 -43.76 32.11
CA LYS A 1279 19.08 -43.37 30.70
C LYS A 1279 19.45 -44.54 29.80
#